data_AF-A0A8H6W2M9-F1
#
_entry.id   AF-A0A8H6W2M9-F1
#
_cell.length_a   1.000
_cell.length_b   1.000
_cell.length_c   1.000
_cell.angle_alpha   90.00
_cell.angle_beta   90.00
_cell.angle_gamma   90.00
#
_symmetry.space_group_name_H-M   'P 1'
#
loop_
_entity.id
_entity.type
_entity.pdbx_description
1 polymer ?
#
loop_
_entity_poly.entity_id
_entity_poly.type
_entity_poly.pdbx_seq_one_letter_code
_entity_poly.pdbx_strand_id
1 'polypeptide(L)'
;MPALSAILPDLKRRASSIRQRIRTISTTSNSSVAAPSSYQPYSVHHQTSSYMAVPPALNVLQTPEVGQKVLDTIVESPNGRRGLSRLARTCRALLDPALDVLWRELDSLIPLIGLFPSNLLRKTKKPGLGLATPPSSDRDWAKVLSYGARVQRITYDEISNNVSPTIFPILEDLRPRTYILPNLESLTWRITSPENLDRAGLFLSPGLQHFTLNLGLAGTRFPTLPAFLADLGGRMKLKSFSFTAATPLPDGFTEMMAPQDTLERLALLAPGALSPAVGKWVTSLPQLKSLQLDLSKTGPNGFFRDVPEDIDFHTDSGIFSAEDEEYGHVRKGRSSGPFPALTHLHLTGSVGSIGAFLGHISTPVTQLELVIEDPPDAKEWQNFSGLLSDRFGDSLVSLKMTATLSSRFGELHLSALPLLRVISIDLPESTLFTKADVVHLGAIAPNLEEVRLCPLARFAATTPPVLTLEDLVLLIHACPNLTSLAVVVNAKSTNTELPVISNSSLLWLHVGHSWIAEPLQTAILLSQFGTDLSVKWFSERTRPGFVENNARGWAKVMDILPHLQNLRLVERKAAAQRYPPPAPIVIVQPPPPPEKVVEIEYVEVVAPRPPMVDKAIDATVTTAECGVEARPEIVEMSVQAVPETSSCEVQATPEHVSIAVDATPEVKTTAVDATVNKPARSSAGVQTAVPKETTEASPTHSHGPSLTISFASVLTLVAMVRAMVLAPFLIPMRVASTAVGIIKGKPKGGKGGEVELDNVEPQRETESERPEIARWVPRASVAHVTTRTRVSFLNLALMSERKQEKDFTTEVDAALPQAAALAKEGKLEPALDQLLVLEKQTRNAADLASTSRLAKAIVQHCYDARNYDLLNANVSLLSKKHGQLKAAIQAIVELVMGWLDEVKKSAGTDKWLELVQTLRTVTEGKIFLETPRARVTLMLAKHHESLAGTSTKTPVYKDNMTTASELLSDLQVETYSSMDRREKTEFILEQMRLLVAVARLKDAEIDAKTGKEVMAGGESEWIKVRVGGRKINEEFLKEKENEDLKLKYYDLMIQHALHASSYLDVAKYYHKVWETPSIKEDEGDQGKAALEHIVYYIVLAPHSNEQSDMLHRLYNDPALLKLELHYNLVKCFVTRELMRWPGIESLYGKFLRQTPVFSAEKRWEDLHTRVIEHNVRVVAEYYSRITLPRLTSLLDLDQKQTEQTIARLVVAGTIWARIDRPAGIVNFRSPRTAEDVMNDWSSDMQKLLAVVEKTWMGMNAAQAASSRVKA
;
A
#
# COMPACT_ATOMS: atom_id res chain seq x y z
N MET A 1 -5.96 73.49 -44.35
CA MET A 1 -6.42 74.89 -44.45
C MET A 1 -7.18 75.23 -43.17
N PRO A 2 -7.12 76.49 -42.69
CA PRO A 2 -6.47 76.78 -41.39
C PRO A 2 -7.42 76.71 -40.16
N ALA A 3 -6.97 76.92 -38.92
CA ALA A 3 -5.74 77.56 -38.41
C ALA A 3 -5.22 76.81 -37.14
N LEU A 4 -3.94 76.80 -36.71
CA LEU A 4 -2.92 77.87 -36.55
C LEU A 4 -3.43 78.97 -35.59
N SER A 5 -2.78 79.31 -34.46
CA SER A 5 -1.35 79.38 -34.10
C SER A 5 -1.11 78.91 -32.64
N ALA A 6 0.01 78.27 -32.25
CA ALA A 6 1.40 78.77 -32.11
C ALA A 6 1.56 79.78 -30.92
N ILE A 7 2.65 79.86 -30.14
CA ILE A 7 4.05 79.34 -30.15
C ILE A 7 4.53 79.25 -28.66
N LEU A 8 5.32 78.30 -28.13
CA LEU A 8 6.77 77.98 -28.32
C LEU A 8 7.75 79.08 -27.81
N PRO A 9 9.07 78.83 -27.52
CA PRO A 9 9.99 77.87 -28.18
C PRO A 9 10.73 76.78 -27.33
N ASP A 10 11.98 77.01 -26.91
CA ASP A 10 13.07 75.99 -26.84
C ASP A 10 13.79 76.00 -25.44
N LEU A 11 14.90 75.31 -25.10
CA LEU A 11 15.98 74.79 -25.95
C LEU A 11 16.58 73.41 -25.52
N LYS A 12 16.53 72.46 -26.46
CA LYS A 12 17.25 71.17 -26.61
C LYS A 12 18.55 70.96 -25.80
N ARG A 13 18.78 69.69 -25.40
CA ARG A 13 19.83 68.74 -25.91
C ARG A 13 19.58 67.34 -25.29
N ARG A 14 19.84 66.19 -25.94
CA ARG A 14 20.48 65.90 -27.24
C ARG A 14 20.03 64.50 -27.74
N ALA A 15 19.76 64.35 -29.05
CA ALA A 15 20.02 63.20 -29.96
C ALA A 15 19.64 61.74 -29.54
N SER A 16 19.32 60.78 -30.43
CA SER A 16 19.00 60.72 -31.88
C SER A 16 18.67 59.25 -32.24
N SER A 17 17.81 58.88 -33.20
CA SER A 17 16.83 59.63 -34.02
C SER A 17 15.80 58.63 -34.62
N ILE A 18 15.09 59.02 -35.70
CA ILE A 18 14.03 58.24 -36.39
C ILE A 18 14.24 58.38 -37.92
N ARG A 19 13.90 57.34 -38.72
CA ARG A 19 13.48 57.32 -40.17
C ARG A 19 13.84 55.94 -40.81
N GLN A 20 13.18 55.40 -41.85
CA GLN A 20 11.96 55.78 -42.59
C GLN A 20 11.28 54.56 -43.30
N ARG A 21 9.95 54.47 -43.17
CA ARG A 21 8.91 54.14 -44.19
C ARG A 21 9.24 53.40 -45.53
N ILE A 22 8.36 52.41 -45.83
CA ILE A 22 7.55 52.21 -47.07
C ILE A 22 7.99 51.23 -48.20
N ARG A 23 7.01 50.38 -48.61
CA ARG A 23 6.78 49.61 -49.88
C ARG A 23 7.66 48.39 -50.26
N THR A 24 7.07 47.20 -50.07
CA THR A 24 6.79 46.15 -51.09
C THR A 24 7.59 46.10 -52.40
N ILE A 25 8.23 44.96 -52.68
CA ILE A 25 8.34 44.29 -54.00
C ILE A 25 8.61 42.78 -53.77
N SER A 26 8.60 41.96 -54.83
CA SER A 26 8.42 40.50 -54.80
C SER A 26 9.71 39.64 -54.84
N THR A 27 9.48 38.32 -54.66
CA THR A 27 10.23 37.18 -55.24
C THR A 27 11.60 36.71 -54.66
N THR A 28 11.81 35.40 -54.79
CA THR A 28 13.07 34.61 -54.70
C THR A 28 13.80 34.38 -53.36
N SER A 29 13.48 33.21 -52.77
CA SER A 29 14.39 32.15 -52.25
C SER A 29 15.28 32.32 -51.00
N ASN A 30 15.14 31.30 -50.14
CA ASN A 30 16.10 30.66 -49.22
C ASN A 30 16.29 31.14 -47.75
N SER A 31 16.40 30.10 -46.90
CA SER A 31 16.91 30.01 -45.51
C SER A 31 16.20 30.74 -44.35
N SER A 32 15.57 29.90 -43.50
CA SER A 32 15.63 29.85 -42.02
C SER A 32 15.10 30.99 -41.12
N VAL A 33 14.91 30.60 -39.84
CA VAL A 33 14.53 31.39 -38.65
C VAL A 33 13.08 31.91 -38.61
N ALA A 34 12.34 31.52 -37.55
CA ALA A 34 10.96 31.95 -37.32
C ALA A 34 10.69 32.25 -35.84
N ALA A 35 10.65 33.54 -35.48
CA ALA A 35 10.15 34.11 -34.22
C ALA A 35 10.04 35.64 -34.37
N PRO A 36 9.28 36.38 -33.53
CA PRO A 36 8.09 35.99 -32.77
C PRO A 36 6.85 36.84 -33.17
N SER A 37 5.64 36.43 -32.79
CA SER A 37 4.43 37.29 -32.91
C SER A 37 4.22 38.13 -31.65
N SER A 38 4.12 39.45 -31.80
CA SER A 38 3.94 40.39 -30.68
C SER A 38 2.49 40.44 -30.18
N TYR A 39 2.32 40.28 -28.87
CA TYR A 39 1.15 40.78 -28.13
C TYR A 39 1.66 41.36 -26.80
N GLN A 40 1.55 42.68 -26.63
CA GLN A 40 1.93 43.31 -25.36
C GLN A 40 0.83 43.08 -24.32
N PRO A 41 1.15 42.69 -23.07
CA PRO A 41 0.17 42.60 -22.01
C PRO A 41 -0.38 44.00 -21.68
N TYR A 42 -1.67 44.07 -21.36
CA TYR A 42 -2.29 45.30 -20.86
C TYR A 42 -1.61 45.71 -19.55
N SER A 43 -1.27 46.99 -19.42
CA SER A 43 -0.57 47.51 -18.24
C SER A 43 -1.42 47.36 -16.98
N VAL A 44 -0.85 46.74 -15.93
CA VAL A 44 -1.45 46.72 -14.60
C VAL A 44 -1.57 48.16 -14.09
N HIS A 45 -2.79 48.55 -13.68
CA HIS A 45 -2.98 49.83 -13.00
C HIS A 45 -2.34 49.79 -11.61
N HIS A 46 -1.24 50.50 -11.43
CA HIS A 46 -0.88 51.01 -10.11
C HIS A 46 -1.96 52.01 -9.68
N GLN A 47 -2.80 51.61 -8.73
CA GLN A 47 -3.57 52.55 -7.91
C GLN A 47 -3.01 52.55 -6.49
N THR A 48 -2.80 53.76 -5.96
CA THR A 48 -2.29 54.02 -4.63
C THR A 48 -3.34 53.76 -3.56
N SER A 49 -2.88 53.50 -2.34
CA SER A 49 -3.70 53.12 -1.18
C SER A 49 -4.84 54.09 -0.86
N SER A 50 -6.04 53.55 -0.62
CA SER A 50 -6.66 53.58 0.71
C SER A 50 -8.00 52.80 0.76
N TYR A 51 -8.34 52.28 1.94
CA TYR A 51 -9.65 51.72 2.31
C TYR A 51 -10.31 50.65 1.39
N MET A 52 -9.72 49.44 1.31
CA MET A 52 -10.52 48.21 1.33
C MET A 52 -9.69 47.00 1.78
N ALA A 53 -10.24 46.16 2.67
CA ALA A 53 -9.54 45.01 3.24
C ALA A 53 -9.66 43.78 2.33
N VAL A 54 -8.65 43.56 1.48
CA VAL A 54 -8.48 42.32 0.71
C VAL A 54 -8.04 41.18 1.67
N PRO A 55 -8.60 39.95 1.57
CA PRO A 55 -8.16 38.84 2.40
C PRO A 55 -6.66 38.54 2.25
N PRO A 56 -5.90 38.37 3.35
CA PRO A 56 -4.43 38.33 3.30
C PRO A 56 -3.85 37.17 2.47
N ALA A 57 -4.62 36.08 2.31
CA ALA A 57 -4.20 34.89 1.55
C ALA A 57 -3.88 35.15 0.06
N LEU A 58 -4.40 36.22 -0.56
CA LEU A 58 -4.18 36.49 -1.99
C LEU A 58 -2.88 37.25 -2.29
N ASN A 59 -2.38 38.08 -1.36
CA ASN A 59 -1.09 38.75 -1.52
C ASN A 59 0.09 37.80 -1.31
N VAL A 60 -0.10 36.77 -0.46
CA VAL A 60 0.87 35.70 -0.18
C VAL A 60 1.36 34.97 -1.44
N LEU A 61 0.51 34.86 -2.47
CA LEU A 61 0.85 34.20 -3.74
C LEU A 61 1.50 35.12 -4.79
N GLN A 62 1.56 36.44 -4.55
CA GLN A 62 2.21 37.38 -5.49
C GLN A 62 3.73 37.48 -5.26
N THR A 63 4.20 37.24 -4.03
CA THR A 63 5.63 37.16 -3.72
C THR A 63 6.17 35.79 -4.16
N PRO A 64 7.11 35.71 -5.13
CA PRO A 64 7.48 34.44 -5.76
C PRO A 64 8.08 33.43 -4.76
N GLU A 65 8.90 33.89 -3.81
CA GLU A 65 9.50 33.03 -2.77
C GLU A 65 8.45 32.40 -1.84
N VAL A 66 7.39 33.15 -1.53
CA VAL A 66 6.32 32.71 -0.62
C VAL A 66 5.35 31.79 -1.38
N GLY A 67 5.03 32.13 -2.63
CA GLY A 67 4.30 31.26 -3.54
C GLY A 67 4.98 29.90 -3.74
N GLN A 68 6.32 29.87 -3.92
CA GLN A 68 7.09 28.62 -4.01
C GLN A 68 7.00 27.82 -2.71
N LYS A 69 7.25 28.42 -1.54
CA LYS A 69 7.14 27.73 -0.23
C LYS A 69 5.73 27.18 0.04
N VAL A 70 4.68 27.86 -0.41
CA VAL A 70 3.29 27.37 -0.35
C VAL A 70 3.08 26.18 -1.30
N LEU A 71 3.64 26.19 -2.51
CA LEU A 71 3.56 25.05 -3.43
C LEU A 71 4.37 23.84 -2.94
N ASP A 72 5.53 24.06 -2.32
CA ASP A 72 6.36 23.02 -1.71
C ASP A 72 5.65 22.33 -0.53
N THR A 73 5.14 23.11 0.42
CA THR A 73 4.35 22.56 1.55
C THR A 73 3.04 21.90 1.09
N ILE A 74 2.46 22.32 -0.03
CA ILE A 74 1.36 21.59 -0.68
C ILE A 74 1.82 20.22 -1.19
N VAL A 75 3.03 20.05 -1.74
CA VAL A 75 3.56 18.73 -2.17
C VAL A 75 3.78 17.79 -1.01
N GLU A 76 4.29 18.28 0.11
CA GLU A 76 4.54 17.50 1.34
C GLU A 76 3.24 16.99 2.00
N SER A 77 2.09 17.62 1.69
CA SER A 77 0.78 17.21 2.22
C SER A 77 0.30 15.85 1.66
N PRO A 78 -0.55 15.10 2.39
CA PRO A 78 -1.09 13.83 1.90
C PRO A 78 -2.00 14.03 0.67
N ASN A 79 -1.63 13.41 -0.45
CA ASN A 79 -2.14 13.68 -1.82
C ASN A 79 -1.65 14.98 -2.47
N GLY A 80 -0.58 15.60 -1.94
CA GLY A 80 -0.05 16.90 -2.36
C GLY A 80 0.16 17.05 -3.87
N ARG A 81 0.92 16.14 -4.50
CA ARG A 81 1.10 16.11 -5.97
C ARG A 81 -0.23 16.05 -6.77
N ARG A 82 -1.31 15.49 -6.19
CA ARG A 82 -2.66 15.47 -6.79
C ARG A 82 -3.42 16.78 -6.57
N GLY A 83 -3.15 17.49 -5.48
CA GLY A 83 -3.59 18.88 -5.27
C GLY A 83 -2.89 19.82 -6.25
N LEU A 84 -1.56 19.75 -6.32
CA LEU A 84 -0.72 20.58 -7.18
C LEU A 84 -1.06 20.43 -8.68
N SER A 85 -1.28 19.20 -9.16
CA SER A 85 -1.72 18.94 -10.55
C SER A 85 -3.16 19.36 -10.86
N ARG A 86 -3.99 19.62 -9.84
CA ARG A 86 -5.28 20.32 -10.01
C ARG A 86 -5.06 21.84 -10.03
N LEU A 87 -4.25 22.37 -9.13
CA LEU A 87 -3.90 23.79 -9.01
C LEU A 87 -3.27 24.32 -10.31
N ALA A 88 -2.33 23.58 -10.91
CA ALA A 88 -1.75 23.85 -12.24
C ALA A 88 -2.80 23.98 -13.37
N ARG A 89 -4.01 23.41 -13.20
CA ARG A 89 -5.10 23.45 -14.17
C ARG A 89 -6.14 24.55 -13.90
N THR A 90 -6.00 25.34 -12.83
CA THR A 90 -6.98 26.40 -12.47
C THR A 90 -6.64 27.76 -13.08
N CYS A 91 -5.37 28.16 -13.10
CA CYS A 91 -4.95 29.51 -13.49
C CYS A 91 -3.63 29.50 -14.27
N ARG A 92 -3.54 30.31 -15.33
CA ARG A 92 -2.31 30.44 -16.15
C ARG A 92 -1.12 30.96 -15.35
N ALA A 93 -1.32 31.84 -14.36
CA ALA A 93 -0.24 32.35 -13.52
C ALA A 93 0.32 31.29 -12.55
N LEU A 94 -0.49 30.27 -12.21
CA LEU A 94 -0.09 29.14 -11.37
C LEU A 94 0.37 27.93 -12.19
N LEU A 95 0.13 27.89 -13.50
CA LEU A 95 0.46 26.78 -14.39
C LEU A 95 1.96 26.47 -14.35
N ASP A 96 2.83 27.45 -14.65
CA ASP A 96 4.27 27.23 -14.69
C ASP A 96 4.86 26.92 -13.30
N PRO A 97 4.64 27.73 -12.24
CA PRO A 97 5.18 27.42 -10.91
C PRO A 97 4.73 26.07 -10.34
N ALA A 98 3.47 25.69 -10.57
CA ALA A 98 2.97 24.39 -10.12
C ALA A 98 3.47 23.23 -11.00
N LEU A 99 3.77 23.46 -12.29
CA LEU A 99 4.42 22.45 -13.14
C LEU A 99 5.90 22.30 -12.81
N ASP A 100 6.62 23.37 -12.49
CA ASP A 100 8.01 23.30 -12.02
C ASP A 100 8.10 22.45 -10.75
N VAL A 101 7.31 22.77 -9.72
CA VAL A 101 7.28 22.00 -8.47
C VAL A 101 6.75 20.56 -8.68
N LEU A 102 5.86 20.30 -9.65
CA LEU A 102 5.36 18.95 -9.95
C LEU A 102 6.39 18.07 -10.67
N TRP A 103 7.22 18.64 -11.55
CA TRP A 103 8.20 17.92 -12.36
C TRP A 103 9.63 17.97 -11.80
N ARG A 104 9.89 18.80 -10.78
CA ARG A 104 11.19 18.93 -10.09
C ARG A 104 11.76 17.58 -9.67
N GLU A 105 10.91 16.69 -9.13
CA GLU A 105 11.30 15.39 -8.60
C GLU A 105 10.44 14.27 -9.21
N LEU A 106 11.09 13.33 -9.91
CA LEU A 106 10.45 12.19 -10.56
C LEU A 106 10.92 10.86 -9.98
N ASP A 107 10.01 10.11 -9.35
CA ASP A 107 10.30 8.78 -8.78
C ASP A 107 10.52 7.68 -9.83
N SER A 108 10.26 7.99 -11.12
CA SER A 108 10.44 7.07 -12.25
C SER A 108 10.48 7.81 -13.59
N LEU A 109 10.97 7.16 -14.64
CA LEU A 109 10.95 7.67 -16.03
C LEU A 109 9.54 7.65 -16.69
N ILE A 110 8.55 6.97 -16.11
CA ILE A 110 7.22 6.78 -16.73
C ILE A 110 6.54 8.10 -17.13
N PRO A 111 6.56 9.19 -16.32
CA PRO A 111 5.89 10.44 -16.68
C PRO A 111 6.50 11.09 -17.93
N LEU A 112 7.82 11.04 -18.09
CA LEU A 112 8.53 11.55 -19.28
C LEU A 112 8.16 10.73 -20.52
N ILE A 113 8.15 9.40 -20.41
CA ILE A 113 7.76 8.50 -21.49
C ILE A 113 6.29 8.73 -21.88
N GLY A 114 5.41 8.98 -20.91
CA GLY A 114 3.99 9.28 -21.11
C GLY A 114 3.70 10.60 -21.85
N LEU A 115 4.70 11.44 -22.12
CA LEU A 115 4.56 12.65 -22.95
C LEU A 115 4.62 12.38 -24.45
N PHE A 116 5.16 11.24 -24.87
CA PHE A 116 5.19 10.85 -26.29
C PHE A 116 3.75 10.64 -26.83
N PRO A 117 3.49 10.96 -28.12
CA PRO A 117 2.20 10.72 -28.75
C PRO A 117 1.69 9.28 -28.58
N SER A 118 0.38 9.14 -28.32
CA SER A 118 -0.23 7.86 -27.92
C SER A 118 -0.24 6.76 -28.99
N ASN A 119 0.08 7.11 -30.24
CA ASN A 119 0.36 6.20 -31.36
C ASN A 119 1.76 5.59 -31.30
N LEU A 120 2.73 6.24 -30.63
CA LEU A 120 4.08 5.69 -30.43
C LEU A 120 4.15 4.78 -29.17
N LEU A 121 3.19 4.87 -28.25
CA LEU A 121 3.21 4.17 -26.96
C LEU A 121 2.58 2.77 -27.01
N ARG A 122 3.33 1.75 -26.57
CA ARG A 122 2.85 0.36 -26.47
C ARG A 122 1.95 0.16 -25.25
N LYS A 123 0.62 0.21 -25.45
CA LYS A 123 -0.39 -0.01 -24.39
C LYS A 123 -0.79 -1.49 -24.24
N THR A 124 -0.02 -2.32 -23.53
CA THR A 124 -0.40 -3.74 -23.25
C THR A 124 0.02 -4.24 -21.87
N LYS A 125 -0.51 -5.41 -21.46
CA LYS A 125 -0.07 -6.21 -20.30
C LYS A 125 1.48 -6.36 -20.28
N LYS A 126 2.06 -6.48 -19.07
CA LYS A 126 3.52 -6.53 -18.75
C LYS A 126 4.41 -7.19 -19.83
N PRO A 127 5.64 -6.70 -20.12
CA PRO A 127 6.45 -5.74 -19.36
C PRO A 127 6.03 -4.26 -19.46
N GLY A 128 6.79 -3.37 -18.81
CA GLY A 128 6.44 -1.97 -18.58
C GLY A 128 6.33 -1.06 -19.82
N LEU A 129 6.04 0.22 -19.58
CA LEU A 129 5.75 1.20 -20.63
C LEU A 129 6.98 1.38 -21.56
N GLY A 130 6.71 1.39 -22.86
CA GLY A 130 7.75 1.56 -23.87
C GLY A 130 7.18 2.04 -25.21
N LEU A 131 8.07 2.34 -26.13
CA LEU A 131 7.74 2.76 -27.49
C LEU A 131 7.48 1.52 -28.37
N ALA A 132 6.38 1.56 -29.13
CA ALA A 132 6.03 0.57 -30.16
C ALA A 132 6.68 0.90 -31.51
N THR A 133 6.87 2.19 -31.79
CA THR A 133 7.53 2.73 -32.98
C THR A 133 8.46 3.88 -32.58
N PRO A 134 9.64 4.02 -33.20
CA PRO A 134 10.59 5.08 -32.87
C PRO A 134 10.03 6.49 -33.21
N PRO A 135 10.29 7.51 -32.38
CA PRO A 135 9.88 8.89 -32.67
C PRO A 135 10.68 9.41 -33.87
N SER A 136 9.97 9.74 -34.95
CA SER A 136 10.58 10.11 -36.24
C SER A 136 10.60 11.62 -36.50
N SER A 137 10.13 12.46 -35.56
CA SER A 137 10.13 13.92 -35.74
C SER A 137 10.47 14.69 -34.45
N ASP A 138 11.12 15.84 -34.60
CA ASP A 138 11.42 16.78 -33.50
C ASP A 138 10.15 17.24 -32.75
N ARG A 139 8.99 17.19 -33.41
CA ARG A 139 7.70 17.56 -32.82
C ARG A 139 7.23 16.56 -31.75
N ASP A 140 7.61 15.29 -31.89
CA ASP A 140 7.31 14.24 -30.90
C ASP A 140 8.13 14.48 -29.63
N TRP A 141 9.39 14.91 -29.79
CA TRP A 141 10.31 15.25 -28.71
C TRP A 141 10.03 16.59 -28.03
N ALA A 142 9.41 17.55 -28.70
CA ALA A 142 9.24 18.92 -28.21
C ALA A 142 8.63 19.00 -26.79
N LYS A 143 7.65 18.14 -26.47
CA LYS A 143 7.06 18.04 -25.12
C LYS A 143 8.01 17.41 -24.10
N VAL A 144 8.68 16.32 -24.49
CA VAL A 144 9.65 15.63 -23.62
C VAL A 144 10.77 16.58 -23.22
N LEU A 145 11.26 17.41 -24.14
CA LEU A 145 12.27 18.44 -23.86
C LEU A 145 11.73 19.59 -23.00
N SER A 146 10.50 20.07 -23.23
CA SER A 146 9.94 21.21 -22.46
C SER A 146 9.61 20.87 -21.00
N TYR A 147 9.30 19.60 -20.72
CA TYR A 147 9.12 19.09 -19.35
C TYR A 147 10.43 18.56 -18.76
N GLY A 148 11.30 17.93 -19.56
CA GLY A 148 12.62 17.46 -19.14
C GLY A 148 13.54 18.58 -18.64
N ALA A 149 13.39 19.80 -19.15
CA ALA A 149 14.08 20.98 -18.64
C ALA A 149 13.66 21.42 -17.22
N ARG A 150 12.54 20.90 -16.67
CA ARG A 150 12.06 21.18 -15.31
C ARG A 150 12.47 20.12 -14.29
N VAL A 151 13.03 18.99 -14.75
CA VAL A 151 13.44 17.88 -13.88
C VAL A 151 14.80 18.16 -13.28
N GLN A 152 14.84 18.35 -11.96
CA GLN A 152 16.08 18.53 -11.18
C GLN A 152 16.53 17.23 -10.50
N ARG A 153 15.60 16.35 -10.13
CA ARG A 153 15.88 15.09 -9.45
C ARG A 153 15.14 13.93 -10.10
N ILE A 154 15.83 12.83 -10.36
CA ILE A 154 15.20 11.62 -10.90
C ILE A 154 15.69 10.35 -10.18
N THR A 155 14.75 9.45 -9.92
CA THR A 155 15.00 8.10 -9.43
C THR A 155 14.64 7.07 -10.50
N TYR A 156 15.49 6.05 -10.67
CA TYR A 156 15.20 4.86 -11.46
C TYR A 156 15.41 3.62 -10.59
N ASP A 157 14.48 2.67 -10.69
CA ASP A 157 14.49 1.42 -9.94
C ASP A 157 14.13 0.25 -10.87
N GLU A 158 15.14 -0.53 -11.24
CA GLU A 158 15.01 -1.68 -12.16
C GLU A 158 14.03 -2.74 -11.62
N ILE A 159 13.99 -2.95 -10.30
CA ILE A 159 13.15 -3.97 -9.65
C ILE A 159 11.66 -3.68 -9.92
N SER A 160 11.31 -2.41 -10.12
CA SER A 160 9.94 -2.00 -10.45
C SER A 160 9.46 -2.46 -11.84
N ASN A 161 10.38 -2.73 -12.78
CA ASN A 161 10.12 -3.17 -14.17
C ASN A 161 9.00 -2.36 -14.87
N ASN A 162 8.95 -1.06 -14.57
CA ASN A 162 7.92 -0.13 -15.05
C ASN A 162 8.19 0.40 -16.47
N VAL A 163 9.40 0.21 -16.99
CA VAL A 163 9.90 0.74 -18.26
C VAL A 163 10.45 -0.40 -19.09
N SER A 164 10.13 -0.45 -20.38
CA SER A 164 10.68 -1.48 -21.29
C SER A 164 12.17 -1.24 -21.54
N PRO A 165 13.06 -2.23 -21.36
CA PRO A 165 14.51 -2.09 -21.62
C PRO A 165 14.83 -1.65 -23.06
N THR A 166 13.95 -1.94 -24.01
CA THR A 166 14.06 -1.53 -25.42
C THR A 166 14.04 -0.01 -25.64
N ILE A 167 13.64 0.79 -24.64
CA ILE A 167 13.54 2.24 -24.81
C ILE A 167 14.90 2.93 -24.77
N PHE A 168 15.87 2.41 -24.01
CA PHE A 168 17.14 3.12 -23.78
C PHE A 168 17.99 3.29 -25.06
N PRO A 169 18.18 2.27 -25.92
CA PRO A 169 18.83 2.46 -27.22
C PRO A 169 18.10 3.47 -28.11
N ILE A 170 16.75 3.41 -28.16
CA ILE A 170 15.92 4.33 -28.95
C ILE A 170 16.10 5.80 -28.48
N LEU A 171 16.29 6.02 -27.16
CA LEU A 171 16.57 7.34 -26.60
C LEU A 171 18.03 7.78 -26.83
N GLU A 172 18.97 6.86 -26.96
CA GLU A 172 20.39 7.13 -27.21
C GLU A 172 20.65 7.47 -28.69
N ASP A 173 20.03 6.74 -29.62
CA ASP A 173 20.19 6.89 -31.07
C ASP A 173 19.42 8.10 -31.64
N LEU A 174 18.21 8.38 -31.13
CA LEU A 174 17.27 9.33 -31.74
C LEU A 174 17.08 10.64 -30.96
N ARG A 175 17.94 10.93 -29.97
CA ARG A 175 17.88 12.17 -29.18
C ARG A 175 18.24 13.40 -30.03
N PRO A 176 17.38 14.43 -30.12
CA PRO A 176 17.70 15.69 -30.84
C PRO A 176 18.62 16.64 -30.04
N ARG A 177 19.10 16.22 -28.85
CA ARG A 177 20.02 16.98 -27.98
C ARG A 177 20.93 16.01 -27.22
N THR A 178 22.16 16.43 -26.92
CA THR A 178 23.15 15.64 -26.16
C THR A 178 22.59 15.12 -24.82
N TYR A 179 21.87 15.98 -24.10
CA TYR A 179 21.23 15.70 -22.82
C TYR A 179 19.72 15.88 -22.92
N ILE A 180 18.96 14.88 -22.48
CA ILE A 180 17.48 14.92 -22.44
C ILE A 180 17.00 15.75 -21.22
N LEU A 181 17.74 15.68 -20.11
CA LEU A 181 17.49 16.41 -18.86
C LEU A 181 18.67 17.38 -18.62
N PRO A 182 18.60 18.64 -19.09
CA PRO A 182 19.74 19.57 -19.03
C PRO A 182 20.01 20.16 -17.64
N ASN A 183 18.99 20.22 -16.79
CA ASN A 183 19.01 20.86 -15.47
C ASN A 183 19.01 19.84 -14.31
N LEU A 184 19.49 18.61 -14.57
CA LEU A 184 19.45 17.53 -13.59
C LEU A 184 20.57 17.70 -12.55
N GLU A 185 20.17 18.00 -11.31
CA GLU A 185 21.06 18.16 -10.16
C GLU A 185 21.27 16.84 -9.39
N SER A 186 20.27 15.95 -9.39
CA SER A 186 20.30 14.70 -8.63
C SER A 186 19.82 13.48 -9.42
N LEU A 187 20.61 12.40 -9.39
CA LEU A 187 20.35 11.14 -10.08
C LEU A 187 20.52 9.97 -9.12
N THR A 188 19.43 9.25 -8.84
CA THR A 188 19.42 8.00 -8.08
C THR A 188 19.14 6.82 -9.02
N TRP A 189 20.11 5.93 -9.17
CA TRP A 189 20.07 4.82 -10.12
C TRP A 189 20.21 3.49 -9.38
N ARG A 190 19.15 2.67 -9.39
CA ARG A 190 19.12 1.36 -8.73
C ARG A 190 18.97 0.27 -9.78
N ILE A 191 19.97 -0.61 -9.86
CA ILE A 191 20.09 -1.61 -10.92
C ILE A 191 20.42 -2.99 -10.38
N THR A 192 20.01 -4.01 -11.13
CA THR A 192 20.28 -5.43 -10.89
C THR A 192 20.97 -6.09 -12.10
N SER A 193 20.82 -5.53 -13.30
CA SER A 193 21.47 -6.00 -14.53
C SER A 193 22.64 -5.09 -14.92
N PRO A 194 23.78 -5.65 -15.39
CA PRO A 194 24.92 -4.85 -15.84
C PRO A 194 24.60 -3.94 -17.04
N GLU A 195 23.69 -4.35 -17.93
CA GLU A 195 23.26 -3.53 -19.07
C GLU A 195 22.64 -2.18 -18.65
N ASN A 196 22.06 -2.10 -17.45
CA ASN A 196 21.46 -0.87 -16.96
C ASN A 196 22.48 0.08 -16.30
N LEU A 197 23.73 -0.34 -16.11
CA LEU A 197 24.82 0.56 -15.70
C LEU A 197 25.22 1.45 -16.88
N ASP A 198 25.46 0.86 -18.05
CA ASP A 198 25.88 1.58 -19.25
C ASP A 198 24.79 2.59 -19.67
N ARG A 199 23.51 2.19 -19.59
CA ARG A 199 22.32 3.04 -19.82
C ARG A 199 22.20 4.23 -18.85
N ALA A 200 22.91 4.24 -17.71
CA ALA A 200 22.96 5.40 -16.81
C ALA A 200 23.75 6.57 -17.42
N GLY A 201 24.72 6.29 -18.32
CA GLY A 201 25.56 7.29 -18.98
C GLY A 201 24.76 8.33 -19.78
N LEU A 202 23.58 7.95 -20.30
CA LEU A 202 22.64 8.82 -21.00
C LEU A 202 22.14 10.01 -20.15
N PHE A 203 22.20 9.89 -18.82
CA PHE A 203 21.68 10.88 -17.85
C PHE A 203 22.78 11.64 -17.10
N LEU A 204 24.07 11.43 -17.43
CA LEU A 204 25.20 12.15 -16.84
C LEU A 204 25.38 13.56 -17.45
N SER A 205 24.54 14.51 -17.02
CA SER A 205 24.60 15.93 -17.42
C SER A 205 25.57 16.75 -16.54
N PRO A 206 26.40 17.67 -17.09
CA PRO A 206 27.40 18.44 -16.33
C PRO A 206 26.91 19.27 -15.13
N GLY A 207 25.60 19.51 -15.01
CA GLY A 207 24.99 20.17 -13.83
C GLY A 207 24.74 19.24 -12.63
N LEU A 208 25.06 17.95 -12.75
CA LEU A 208 24.80 16.94 -11.73
C LEU A 208 25.68 17.17 -10.49
N GLN A 209 25.05 17.43 -9.35
CA GLN A 209 25.71 17.69 -8.07
C GLN A 209 25.60 16.50 -7.10
N HIS A 210 24.60 15.63 -7.30
CA HIS A 210 24.27 14.54 -6.39
C HIS A 210 24.04 13.22 -7.17
N PHE A 211 24.89 12.22 -6.96
CA PHE A 211 24.77 10.93 -7.62
C PHE A 211 24.66 9.78 -6.59
N THR A 212 23.72 8.87 -6.80
CA THR A 212 23.50 7.68 -5.95
C THR A 212 23.37 6.44 -6.83
N LEU A 213 24.30 5.50 -6.70
CA LEU A 213 24.30 4.23 -7.45
C LEU A 213 24.15 3.05 -6.51
N ASN A 214 23.09 2.27 -6.71
CA ASN A 214 22.78 1.08 -5.92
C ASN A 214 22.82 -0.17 -6.81
N LEU A 215 23.78 -1.06 -6.52
CA LEU A 215 23.98 -2.33 -7.21
C LEU A 215 23.34 -3.47 -6.42
N GLY A 216 22.11 -3.84 -6.81
CA GLY A 216 21.32 -4.88 -6.18
C GLY A 216 21.71 -6.30 -6.60
N LEU A 217 21.46 -7.25 -5.68
CA LEU A 217 21.83 -8.67 -5.71
C LEU A 217 23.32 -8.94 -5.46
N ALA A 218 23.60 -9.98 -4.66
CA ALA A 218 24.95 -10.48 -4.44
C ALA A 218 25.34 -11.51 -5.52
N GLY A 219 26.50 -11.32 -6.13
CA GLY A 219 27.10 -12.28 -7.08
C GLY A 219 27.09 -11.85 -8.55
N THR A 220 26.29 -10.86 -8.94
CA THR A 220 26.43 -10.16 -10.24
C THR A 220 27.73 -9.37 -10.27
N ARG A 221 28.44 -9.38 -11.40
CA ARG A 221 29.66 -8.58 -11.63
C ARG A 221 29.37 -7.52 -12.69
N PHE A 222 29.83 -6.30 -12.45
CA PHE A 222 29.66 -5.15 -13.33
C PHE A 222 31.01 -4.79 -13.99
N PRO A 223 31.37 -5.39 -15.14
CA PRO A 223 32.70 -5.21 -15.73
C PRO A 223 32.96 -3.79 -16.26
N THR A 224 31.89 -3.05 -16.63
CA THR A 224 31.97 -1.66 -17.11
C THR A 224 32.05 -0.63 -15.98
N LEU A 225 31.87 -1.03 -14.71
CA LEU A 225 31.86 -0.12 -13.56
C LEU A 225 33.11 0.75 -13.41
N PRO A 226 34.36 0.28 -13.62
CA PRO A 226 35.53 1.14 -13.56
C PRO A 226 35.49 2.23 -14.64
N ALA A 227 35.15 1.86 -15.88
CA ALA A 227 35.04 2.81 -16.99
C ALA A 227 33.93 3.85 -16.74
N PHE A 228 32.79 3.43 -16.20
CA PHE A 228 31.69 4.32 -15.80
C PHE A 228 32.11 5.29 -14.68
N LEU A 229 32.82 4.81 -13.66
CA LEU A 229 33.29 5.66 -12.55
C LEU A 229 34.38 6.64 -12.98
N ALA A 230 35.28 6.25 -13.88
CA ALA A 230 36.26 7.16 -14.49
C ALA A 230 35.59 8.24 -15.34
N ASP A 231 34.57 7.89 -16.13
CA ASP A 231 33.83 8.85 -16.97
C ASP A 231 33.01 9.83 -16.11
N LEU A 232 32.36 9.33 -15.04
CA LEU A 232 31.70 10.16 -14.02
C LEU A 232 32.70 11.09 -13.32
N GLY A 233 33.83 10.55 -12.85
CA GLY A 233 34.87 11.29 -12.14
C GLY A 233 35.57 12.35 -12.98
N GLY A 234 35.66 12.14 -14.30
CA GLY A 234 36.24 13.09 -15.26
C GLY A 234 35.28 14.15 -15.79
N ARG A 235 33.96 13.87 -15.89
CA ARG A 235 32.97 14.80 -16.47
C ARG A 235 32.20 15.64 -15.44
N MET A 236 32.12 15.21 -14.18
CA MET A 236 31.28 15.82 -13.15
C MET A 236 32.09 16.45 -12.01
N LYS A 237 31.51 17.41 -11.29
CA LYS A 237 32.01 17.89 -9.98
C LYS A 237 30.90 17.72 -8.94
N LEU A 238 30.89 16.58 -8.27
CA LEU A 238 29.86 16.20 -7.32
C LEU A 238 30.06 16.92 -5.97
N LYS A 239 28.93 17.27 -5.34
CA LYS A 239 28.83 17.61 -3.92
C LYS A 239 28.38 16.43 -3.08
N SER A 240 27.67 15.46 -3.67
CA SER A 240 27.25 14.24 -2.99
C SER A 240 27.44 13.01 -3.88
N PHE A 241 28.12 12.00 -3.35
CA PHE A 241 28.30 10.71 -3.99
C PHE A 241 27.90 9.60 -3.03
N SER A 242 27.00 8.72 -3.46
CA SER A 242 26.60 7.52 -2.74
C SER A 242 26.76 6.29 -3.62
N PHE A 243 27.46 5.29 -3.09
CA PHE A 243 27.67 4.00 -3.76
C PHE A 243 27.33 2.87 -2.79
N THR A 244 26.38 2.03 -3.19
CA THR A 244 25.95 0.86 -2.40
C THR A 244 26.05 -0.41 -3.26
N ALA A 245 26.76 -1.43 -2.78
CA ALA A 245 27.03 -2.63 -3.57
C ALA A 245 27.31 -3.87 -2.71
N ALA A 246 26.80 -5.03 -3.15
CA ALA A 246 27.16 -6.32 -2.58
C ALA A 246 28.53 -6.84 -3.05
N THR A 247 29.07 -6.28 -4.14
CA THR A 247 30.43 -6.55 -4.65
C THR A 247 31.45 -5.61 -4.03
N PRO A 248 32.73 -6.02 -3.89
CA PRO A 248 33.78 -5.12 -3.46
C PRO A 248 33.96 -3.91 -4.42
N LEU A 249 34.51 -2.82 -3.89
CA LEU A 249 34.93 -1.66 -4.68
C LEU A 249 35.94 -2.08 -5.77
N PRO A 250 35.94 -1.44 -6.95
CA PRO A 250 36.94 -1.68 -7.99
C PRO A 250 38.37 -1.33 -7.55
N ASP A 251 39.34 -2.10 -8.03
CA ASP A 251 40.76 -1.71 -8.00
C ASP A 251 40.93 -0.34 -8.69
N GLY A 252 41.70 0.57 -8.08
CA GLY A 252 41.88 1.95 -8.59
C GLY A 252 40.71 2.92 -8.30
N PHE A 253 39.69 2.55 -7.52
CA PHE A 253 38.55 3.42 -7.18
C PHE A 253 38.96 4.83 -6.71
N THR A 254 39.99 4.92 -5.86
CA THR A 254 40.50 6.18 -5.32
C THR A 254 41.18 7.07 -6.37
N GLU A 255 41.75 6.49 -7.43
CA GLU A 255 42.35 7.23 -8.54
C GLU A 255 41.27 7.81 -9.46
N MET A 256 40.22 7.02 -9.74
CA MET A 256 39.06 7.44 -10.54
C MET A 256 38.24 8.54 -9.88
N MET A 257 38.16 8.54 -8.53
CA MET A 257 37.44 9.53 -7.74
C MET A 257 38.32 10.68 -7.20
N ALA A 258 39.65 10.64 -7.42
CA ALA A 258 40.57 11.70 -7.03
C ALA A 258 40.22 13.12 -7.55
N PRO A 259 39.62 13.32 -8.75
CA PRO A 259 39.25 14.65 -9.24
C PRO A 259 38.13 15.37 -8.47
N GLN A 260 37.46 14.70 -7.52
CA GLN A 260 36.26 15.20 -6.83
C GLN A 260 36.58 16.07 -5.61
N ASP A 261 37.23 17.22 -5.86
CA ASP A 261 37.57 18.26 -4.88
C ASP A 261 36.37 18.91 -4.16
N THR A 262 35.20 18.96 -4.81
CA THR A 262 33.97 19.61 -4.31
C THR A 262 33.10 18.78 -3.37
N LEU A 263 33.53 17.57 -2.97
CA LEU A 263 32.65 16.60 -2.33
C LEU A 263 32.31 16.96 -0.86
N GLU A 264 31.06 17.33 -0.60
CA GLU A 264 30.54 17.64 0.74
C GLU A 264 29.96 16.42 1.47
N ARG A 265 29.43 15.43 0.72
CA ARG A 265 28.83 14.22 1.27
C ARG A 265 29.31 12.96 0.55
N LEU A 266 29.81 11.99 1.31
CA LEU A 266 30.25 10.69 0.80
C LEU A 266 29.54 9.55 1.52
N ALA A 267 29.00 8.59 0.76
CA ALA A 267 28.44 7.36 1.29
C ALA A 267 29.02 6.15 0.55
N LEU A 268 29.71 5.26 1.28
CA LEU A 268 30.30 4.03 0.74
C LEU A 268 29.80 2.82 1.55
N LEU A 269 28.80 2.14 1.00
CA LEU A 269 28.19 0.93 1.57
C LEU A 269 28.53 -0.27 0.68
N ALA A 270 29.83 -0.60 0.64
CA ALA A 270 30.39 -1.69 -0.17
C ALA A 270 31.63 -2.32 0.48
N PRO A 271 31.87 -3.64 0.34
CA PRO A 271 33.09 -4.28 0.81
C PRO A 271 34.36 -3.60 0.26
N GLY A 272 35.38 -3.41 1.11
CA GLY A 272 36.62 -2.72 0.75
C GLY A 272 36.60 -1.19 0.93
N ALA A 273 35.47 -0.58 1.31
CA ALA A 273 35.40 0.83 1.67
C ALA A 273 36.30 1.21 2.88
N LEU A 274 36.64 0.23 3.73
CA LEU A 274 37.55 0.38 4.88
C LEU A 274 39.02 0.04 4.56
N SER A 275 39.43 0.16 3.29
CA SER A 275 40.83 -0.02 2.90
C SER A 275 41.66 1.26 3.20
N PRO A 276 42.98 1.13 3.48
CA PRO A 276 43.83 2.27 3.82
C PRO A 276 43.85 3.36 2.73
N ALA A 277 43.83 2.94 1.45
CA ALA A 277 43.80 3.84 0.30
C ALA A 277 42.52 4.70 0.28
N VAL A 278 41.35 4.11 0.59
CA VAL A 278 40.10 4.87 0.70
C VAL A 278 40.16 5.80 1.91
N GLY A 279 40.67 5.36 3.08
CA GLY A 279 40.85 6.24 4.25
C GLY A 279 41.72 7.46 3.97
N LYS A 280 42.84 7.27 3.27
CA LYS A 280 43.72 8.35 2.81
C LYS A 280 43.06 9.29 1.80
N TRP A 281 42.25 8.76 0.87
CA TRP A 281 41.48 9.60 -0.06
C TRP A 281 40.42 10.43 0.68
N VAL A 282 39.59 9.80 1.53
CA VAL A 282 38.49 10.50 2.21
C VAL A 282 39.00 11.54 3.22
N THR A 283 40.12 11.28 3.91
CA THR A 283 40.76 12.28 4.81
C THR A 283 41.38 13.46 4.05
N SER A 284 41.70 13.30 2.77
CA SER A 284 42.21 14.38 1.91
C SER A 284 41.13 15.31 1.32
N LEU A 285 39.83 15.00 1.49
CA LEU A 285 38.72 15.81 0.98
C LEU A 285 38.48 17.05 1.85
N PRO A 286 38.72 18.29 1.37
CA PRO A 286 38.76 19.49 2.23
C PRO A 286 37.37 20.05 2.58
N GLN A 287 36.31 19.61 1.89
CA GLN A 287 34.93 20.11 2.06
C GLN A 287 33.97 19.07 2.65
N LEU A 288 34.48 17.90 3.05
CA LEU A 288 33.65 16.77 3.49
C LEU A 288 32.96 17.07 4.83
N LYS A 289 31.65 17.31 4.77
CA LYS A 289 30.77 17.60 5.91
C LYS A 289 29.99 16.38 6.37
N SER A 290 29.76 15.40 5.49
CA SER A 290 29.00 14.19 5.78
C SER A 290 29.68 12.92 5.28
N LEU A 291 29.85 11.93 6.15
CA LEU A 291 30.43 10.63 5.83
C LEU A 291 29.50 9.48 6.27
N GLN A 292 29.27 8.52 5.38
CA GLN A 292 28.51 7.29 5.65
C GLN A 292 29.32 6.04 5.27
N LEU A 293 29.47 5.10 6.21
CA LEU A 293 30.32 3.90 6.05
C LEU A 293 29.70 2.63 6.66
N ASP A 294 30.08 1.47 6.09
CA ASP A 294 29.75 0.13 6.59
C ASP A 294 30.96 -0.52 7.30
N LEU A 295 30.81 -0.78 8.61
CA LEU A 295 31.80 -1.42 9.50
C LEU A 295 31.50 -2.90 9.79
N SER A 296 30.42 -3.46 9.24
CA SER A 296 29.92 -4.81 9.56
C SER A 296 30.92 -5.97 9.38
N LYS A 297 31.81 -5.87 8.39
CA LYS A 297 32.62 -7.00 7.89
C LYS A 297 34.12 -6.92 8.19
N THR A 298 34.61 -5.75 8.59
CA THR A 298 36.05 -5.48 8.78
C THR A 298 36.25 -4.36 9.81
N GLY A 299 37.13 -4.58 10.78
CA GLY A 299 37.42 -3.58 11.83
C GLY A 299 38.04 -2.28 11.27
N PRO A 300 37.81 -1.13 11.94
CA PRO A 300 38.13 0.20 11.40
C PRO A 300 39.63 0.50 11.32
N ASN A 301 40.48 -0.21 12.08
CA ASN A 301 41.92 0.03 12.16
C ASN A 301 42.63 -0.07 10.80
N GLY A 302 42.05 -0.78 9.82
CA GLY A 302 42.58 -0.85 8.45
C GLY A 302 42.41 0.44 7.65
N PHE A 303 41.42 1.26 7.97
CA PHE A 303 41.09 2.49 7.25
C PHE A 303 42.02 3.65 7.61
N PHE A 304 42.40 3.77 8.89
CA PHE A 304 43.28 4.84 9.37
C PHE A 304 44.78 4.59 9.17
N ARG A 305 45.19 3.36 8.83
CA ARG A 305 46.60 2.91 8.80
C ARG A 305 47.56 3.77 7.95
N ASP A 306 47.07 4.33 6.85
CA ASP A 306 47.88 5.14 5.91
C ASP A 306 47.59 6.65 6.04
N VAL A 307 46.85 7.05 7.09
CA VAL A 307 46.59 8.44 7.48
C VAL A 307 47.69 8.88 8.47
N PRO A 308 48.24 10.10 8.37
CA PRO A 308 49.20 10.58 9.36
C PRO A 308 48.56 10.69 10.76
N GLU A 309 49.08 9.94 11.72
CA GLU A 309 48.80 10.15 13.14
C GLU A 309 49.73 11.27 13.65
N ASP A 310 49.15 12.37 14.14
CA ASP A 310 49.89 13.35 14.94
C ASP A 310 50.10 12.80 16.35
N ILE A 311 51.26 13.15 16.93
CA ILE A 311 51.88 12.39 18.03
C ILE A 311 51.29 12.70 19.42
N ASP A 312 51.16 11.62 20.20
CA ASP A 312 50.94 11.50 21.65
C ASP A 312 49.75 12.19 22.34
N PHE A 313 48.94 11.35 23.00
CA PHE A 313 48.58 11.55 24.40
C PHE A 313 48.60 10.20 25.14
N HIS A 314 49.51 10.05 26.11
CA HIS A 314 49.58 8.88 26.98
C HIS A 314 48.43 8.85 27.99
N THR A 315 47.87 7.67 28.25
CA THR A 315 47.39 7.33 29.61
C THR A 315 48.55 6.71 30.38
N ASP A 316 48.96 7.38 31.44
CA ASP A 316 50.12 7.05 32.28
C ASP A 316 49.92 5.74 33.08
N SER A 317 50.96 4.90 33.13
CA SER A 317 51.07 3.79 34.08
C SER A 317 52.47 3.63 34.70
N GLY A 318 53.20 4.74 34.81
CA GLY A 318 54.13 5.05 35.90
C GLY A 318 55.59 4.58 35.81
N ILE A 319 56.32 5.05 36.84
CA ILE A 319 57.69 4.68 37.31
C ILE A 319 58.84 5.60 36.83
N PHE A 320 59.52 6.19 37.84
CA PHE A 320 60.79 6.95 37.87
C PHE A 320 60.87 8.39 37.29
N SER A 321 60.52 9.33 38.18
CA SER A 321 61.45 10.32 38.78
C SER A 321 62.07 11.48 37.99
N ALA A 322 61.69 12.66 38.48
CA ALA A 322 62.55 13.77 38.91
C ALA A 322 63.05 14.82 37.89
N GLU A 323 62.64 16.06 38.18
CA GLU A 323 63.45 17.29 38.16
C GLU A 323 64.09 17.72 36.83
N ASP A 324 63.38 18.63 36.13
CA ASP A 324 63.83 20.04 36.07
C ASP A 324 62.68 20.98 35.65
N GLU A 325 62.69 22.22 36.14
CA GLU A 325 61.75 23.29 35.75
C GLU A 325 62.46 24.30 34.81
N GLU A 326 61.80 24.76 33.74
CA GLU A 326 61.52 26.20 33.49
C GLU A 326 60.90 26.50 32.10
N TYR A 327 60.12 27.60 32.07
CA TYR A 327 59.66 28.41 30.94
C TYR A 327 59.53 27.81 29.53
N GLY A 328 58.27 27.47 29.18
CA GLY A 328 57.88 27.12 27.82
C GLY A 328 57.74 28.32 26.87
N HIS A 329 57.57 28.00 25.58
CA HIS A 329 57.21 28.96 24.53
C HIS A 329 55.95 28.50 23.79
N VAL A 330 54.92 29.35 23.77
CA VAL A 330 53.68 29.05 23.03
C VAL A 330 53.95 28.99 21.52
N ARG A 331 53.77 27.81 20.92
CA ARG A 331 53.51 27.67 19.49
C ARG A 331 52.09 27.14 19.28
N LYS A 332 51.14 28.08 19.13
CA LYS A 332 49.80 27.79 18.61
C LYS A 332 49.93 27.28 17.17
N GLY A 333 49.83 25.97 17.01
CA GLY A 333 49.76 25.30 15.72
C GLY A 333 48.96 24.01 15.91
N ARG A 334 47.63 24.13 16.04
CA ARG A 334 46.75 22.95 16.01
C ARG A 334 46.81 22.41 14.59
N SER A 335 47.61 21.37 14.37
CA SER A 335 47.58 20.60 13.12
C SER A 335 46.17 20.04 12.91
N SER A 336 45.75 19.96 11.65
CA SER A 336 44.43 19.44 11.33
C SER A 336 44.46 17.93 11.42
N GLY A 337 43.88 17.39 12.50
CA GLY A 337 43.49 15.98 12.52
C GLY A 337 42.57 15.62 11.35
N PRO A 338 42.35 14.31 11.11
CA PRO A 338 41.53 13.84 9.99
C PRO A 338 40.11 14.42 10.02
N PHE A 339 39.62 14.79 8.84
CA PHE A 339 38.27 15.31 8.57
C PHE A 339 37.95 16.74 9.09
N PRO A 340 38.71 17.79 8.69
CA PRO A 340 38.59 19.16 9.22
C PRO A 340 37.20 19.81 9.22
N ALA A 341 36.27 19.36 8.37
CA ALA A 341 34.95 19.95 8.16
C ALA A 341 33.77 19.02 8.50
N LEU A 342 34.02 17.85 9.09
CA LEU A 342 33.01 16.80 9.28
C LEU A 342 32.04 17.12 10.42
N THR A 343 30.77 17.38 10.07
CA THR A 343 29.70 17.69 11.02
C THR A 343 28.66 16.58 11.13
N HIS A 344 28.51 15.71 10.12
CA HIS A 344 27.53 14.63 10.08
C HIS A 344 28.21 13.28 9.85
N LEU A 345 27.92 12.27 10.67
CA LEU A 345 28.51 10.94 10.55
C LEU A 345 27.44 9.86 10.63
N HIS A 346 27.43 8.92 9.69
CA HIS A 346 26.51 7.78 9.65
C HIS A 346 27.29 6.45 9.62
N LEU A 347 27.27 5.69 10.71
CA LEU A 347 28.01 4.42 10.81
C LEU A 347 27.06 3.22 10.94
N THR A 348 27.41 2.10 10.29
CA THR A 348 26.67 0.84 10.40
C THR A 348 27.60 -0.28 10.87
N GLY A 349 27.16 -1.15 11.79
CA GLY A 349 27.96 -2.29 12.28
C GLY A 349 27.78 -2.57 13.78
N SER A 350 28.80 -3.18 14.42
CA SER A 350 28.81 -3.47 15.86
C SER A 350 29.34 -2.30 16.70
N VAL A 351 28.90 -2.21 17.97
CA VAL A 351 29.21 -1.08 18.86
C VAL A 351 30.71 -0.96 19.14
N GLY A 352 31.43 -2.06 19.39
CA GLY A 352 32.90 -2.03 19.48
C GLY A 352 33.58 -1.46 18.22
N SER A 353 33.10 -1.81 17.01
CA SER A 353 33.65 -1.30 15.75
C SER A 353 33.35 0.20 15.55
N ILE A 354 32.15 0.64 15.91
CA ILE A 354 31.75 2.05 15.86
C ILE A 354 32.58 2.86 16.88
N GLY A 355 32.70 2.39 18.12
CA GLY A 355 33.49 3.03 19.17
C GLY A 355 34.97 3.18 18.82
N ALA A 356 35.57 2.13 18.24
CA ALA A 356 36.94 2.19 17.73
C ALA A 356 37.09 3.21 16.58
N PHE A 357 36.14 3.28 15.65
CA PHE A 357 36.16 4.29 14.59
C PHE A 357 36.05 5.73 15.14
N LEU A 358 35.13 5.96 16.09
CA LEU A 358 34.96 7.27 16.75
C LEU A 358 36.21 7.68 17.57
N GLY A 359 36.94 6.72 18.14
CA GLY A 359 38.18 6.97 18.87
C GLY A 359 39.26 7.71 18.06
N HIS A 360 39.30 7.51 16.74
CA HIS A 360 40.22 8.19 15.81
C HIS A 360 39.69 9.56 15.28
N ILE A 361 38.47 9.98 15.63
CA ILE A 361 37.90 11.26 15.17
C ILE A 361 38.13 12.35 16.20
N SER A 362 38.97 13.34 15.88
CA SER A 362 39.30 14.47 16.77
C SER A 362 38.49 15.74 16.48
N THR A 363 37.52 15.69 15.56
CA THR A 363 36.71 16.84 15.12
C THR A 363 35.28 16.78 15.69
N PRO A 364 34.68 17.92 16.08
CA PRO A 364 33.39 17.98 16.76
C PRO A 364 32.21 17.64 15.82
N VAL A 365 31.70 16.41 15.91
CA VAL A 365 30.56 15.93 15.11
C VAL A 365 29.25 16.41 15.74
N THR A 366 28.45 17.18 15.00
CA THR A 366 27.19 17.75 15.49
C THR A 366 25.98 16.83 15.30
N GLN A 367 26.05 15.91 14.34
CA GLN A 367 25.00 14.92 14.08
C GLN A 367 25.58 13.52 13.87
N LEU A 368 25.12 12.56 14.67
CA LEU A 368 25.54 11.16 14.61
C LEU A 368 24.33 10.26 14.33
N GLU A 369 24.35 9.54 13.21
CA GLU A 369 23.38 8.48 12.87
C GLU A 369 24.06 7.10 12.97
N LEU A 370 23.40 6.14 13.61
CA LEU A 370 23.95 4.81 13.88
C LEU A 370 22.97 3.72 13.44
N VAL A 371 23.47 2.69 12.77
CA VAL A 371 22.73 1.45 12.46
C VAL A 371 23.46 0.29 13.13
N ILE A 372 22.92 -0.19 14.24
CA ILE A 372 23.55 -1.24 15.04
C ILE A 372 23.04 -2.61 14.57
N GLU A 373 23.97 -3.52 14.23
CA GLU A 373 23.62 -4.83 13.67
C GLU A 373 23.36 -5.90 14.74
N ASP A 374 24.24 -5.98 15.75
CA ASP A 374 24.16 -6.95 16.84
C ASP A 374 23.55 -6.35 18.13
N PRO A 375 23.02 -7.16 19.06
CA PRO A 375 22.72 -6.69 20.41
C PRO A 375 24.03 -6.31 21.13
N PRO A 376 24.17 -5.09 21.66
CA PRO A 376 25.44 -4.65 22.25
C PRO A 376 25.67 -5.25 23.63
N ASP A 377 26.90 -5.71 23.88
CA ASP A 377 27.34 -6.12 25.22
C ASP A 377 27.32 -4.90 26.16
N ALA A 378 26.77 -5.06 27.36
CA ALA A 378 26.56 -3.95 28.30
C ALA A 378 27.86 -3.17 28.64
N LYS A 379 29.01 -3.85 28.63
CA LYS A 379 30.33 -3.23 28.83
C LYS A 379 30.80 -2.44 27.61
N GLU A 380 30.61 -2.96 26.39
CA GLU A 380 30.91 -2.20 25.17
C GLU A 380 30.00 -0.97 25.07
N TRP A 381 28.72 -1.12 25.42
CA TRP A 381 27.75 -0.03 25.46
C TRP A 381 28.13 1.06 26.48
N GLN A 382 28.53 0.68 27.70
CA GLN A 382 29.03 1.64 28.70
C GLN A 382 30.29 2.38 28.21
N ASN A 383 31.29 1.65 27.71
CA ASN A 383 32.51 2.24 27.16
C ASN A 383 32.23 3.18 25.98
N PHE A 384 31.32 2.78 25.07
CA PHE A 384 30.86 3.59 23.95
C PHE A 384 30.14 4.87 24.42
N SER A 385 29.29 4.78 25.45
CA SER A 385 28.65 5.95 26.03
C SER A 385 29.65 6.91 26.68
N GLY A 386 30.68 6.41 27.38
CA GLY A 386 31.78 7.23 27.89
C GLY A 386 32.48 7.99 26.77
N LEU A 387 32.93 7.27 25.73
CA LEU A 387 33.56 7.87 24.54
C LEU A 387 32.68 8.92 23.85
N LEU A 388 31.35 8.77 23.83
CA LEU A 388 30.44 9.79 23.28
C LEU A 388 30.42 11.08 24.11
N SER A 389 30.38 10.97 25.44
CA SER A 389 30.46 12.13 26.36
C SER A 389 31.83 12.81 26.22
N ASP A 390 32.89 12.05 26.41
CA ASP A 390 34.25 12.54 26.58
C ASP A 390 34.83 13.17 25.30
N ARG A 391 34.27 12.82 24.13
CA ARG A 391 34.72 13.30 22.81
C ARG A 391 33.72 14.24 22.13
N PHE A 392 32.42 14.10 22.38
CA PHE A 392 31.38 14.83 21.64
C PHE A 392 30.32 15.53 22.49
N GLY A 393 30.34 15.42 23.83
CA GLY A 393 29.31 16.01 24.71
C GLY A 393 29.08 17.52 24.52
N ASP A 394 30.16 18.26 24.27
CA ASP A 394 30.15 19.71 23.98
C ASP A 394 29.88 20.06 22.50
N SER A 395 29.45 19.09 21.68
CA SER A 395 29.22 19.29 20.24
C SER A 395 28.00 18.58 19.65
N LEU A 396 27.55 17.47 20.24
CA LEU A 396 26.53 16.60 19.67
C LEU A 396 25.12 17.18 19.88
N VAL A 397 24.51 17.64 18.78
CA VAL A 397 23.16 18.24 18.77
C VAL A 397 22.08 17.21 18.40
N SER A 398 22.42 16.21 17.59
CA SER A 398 21.48 15.16 17.16
C SER A 398 22.11 13.77 17.24
N LEU A 399 21.47 12.87 17.99
CA LEU A 399 21.83 11.46 18.09
C LEU A 399 20.67 10.60 17.57
N LYS A 400 20.91 9.83 16.51
CA LYS A 400 19.94 8.91 15.94
C LYS A 400 20.51 7.50 15.96
N MET A 401 19.72 6.57 16.47
CA MET A 401 20.02 5.16 16.58
C MET A 401 18.93 4.34 15.92
N THR A 402 19.34 3.40 15.10
CA THR A 402 18.48 2.41 14.47
C THR A 402 19.13 1.05 14.64
N ALA A 403 18.35 -0.03 14.57
CA ALA A 403 18.94 -1.37 14.59
C ALA A 403 18.30 -2.32 13.59
N THR A 404 19.05 -3.35 13.20
CA THR A 404 18.54 -4.42 12.36
C THR A 404 17.53 -5.31 13.10
N LEU A 405 16.78 -6.11 12.34
CA LEU A 405 15.64 -6.93 12.80
C LEU A 405 15.96 -7.94 13.93
N SER A 406 17.23 -8.14 14.26
CA SER A 406 17.75 -9.08 15.27
C SER A 406 18.16 -8.46 16.61
N SER A 407 18.40 -7.14 16.67
CA SER A 407 18.97 -6.51 17.86
C SER A 407 17.92 -6.24 18.95
N ARG A 408 18.32 -6.43 20.22
CA ARG A 408 17.52 -6.15 21.41
C ARG A 408 18.42 -5.49 22.45
N PHE A 409 18.05 -4.30 22.89
CA PHE A 409 18.76 -3.54 23.93
C PHE A 409 18.14 -3.84 25.29
N GLY A 410 18.97 -4.09 26.31
CA GLY A 410 18.51 -4.38 27.68
C GLY A 410 18.11 -3.12 28.43
N GLU A 411 19.01 -2.15 28.51
CA GLU A 411 18.88 -0.88 29.23
C GLU A 411 19.59 0.22 28.41
N LEU A 412 19.06 1.44 28.37
CA LEU A 412 19.65 2.53 27.57
C LEU A 412 20.38 3.56 28.44
N HIS A 413 21.35 3.10 29.22
CA HIS A 413 22.24 3.99 29.97
C HIS A 413 23.11 4.81 29.02
N LEU A 414 23.05 6.14 29.14
CA LEU A 414 23.86 7.09 28.38
C LEU A 414 24.54 8.06 29.36
N SER A 415 25.73 8.52 28.98
CA SER A 415 26.50 9.57 29.65
C SER A 415 25.89 10.97 29.42
N ALA A 416 26.43 12.00 30.06
CA ALA A 416 25.91 13.36 29.95
C ALA A 416 26.12 13.95 28.53
N LEU A 417 25.05 14.52 27.95
CA LEU A 417 25.05 15.10 26.60
C LEU A 417 24.28 16.44 26.63
N PRO A 418 24.86 17.50 27.23
CA PRO A 418 24.12 18.70 27.63
C PRO A 418 23.59 19.54 26.47
N LEU A 419 24.18 19.44 25.28
CA LEU A 419 23.76 20.18 24.07
C LEU A 419 22.81 19.39 23.15
N LEU A 420 22.44 18.16 23.53
CA LEU A 420 21.61 17.30 22.70
C LEU A 420 20.17 17.84 22.60
N ARG A 421 19.73 18.12 21.37
CA ARG A 421 18.38 18.60 21.03
C ARG A 421 17.50 17.51 20.43
N VAL A 422 18.08 16.60 19.65
CA VAL A 422 17.33 15.54 18.97
C VAL A 422 17.87 14.17 19.40
N ILE A 423 17.00 13.33 19.93
CA ILE A 423 17.29 11.91 20.16
C ILE A 423 16.22 11.05 19.50
N SER A 424 16.65 10.11 18.64
CA SER A 424 15.74 9.24 17.89
C SER A 424 16.24 7.81 17.89
N ILE A 425 15.52 6.91 18.55
CA ILE A 425 15.86 5.51 18.74
C ILE A 425 14.76 4.67 18.08
N ASP A 426 15.06 3.96 16.98
CA ASP A 426 14.11 3.13 16.24
C ASP A 426 14.55 1.66 16.23
N LEU A 427 13.96 0.85 17.12
CA LEU A 427 14.26 -0.57 17.30
C LEU A 427 13.08 -1.45 16.81
N PRO A 428 13.35 -2.53 16.04
CA PRO A 428 12.29 -3.28 15.35
C PRO A 428 11.57 -4.34 16.21
N GLU A 429 12.26 -4.94 17.19
CA GLU A 429 11.65 -5.75 18.24
C GLU A 429 11.61 -4.95 19.55
N SER A 430 10.49 -5.05 20.28
CA SER A 430 10.18 -4.15 21.40
C SER A 430 11.15 -4.31 22.58
N THR A 431 11.93 -3.27 22.83
CA THR A 431 12.64 -3.08 24.10
C THR A 431 11.70 -2.45 25.12
N LEU A 432 11.87 -2.80 26.40
CA LEU A 432 10.96 -2.40 27.47
C LEU A 432 11.45 -1.09 28.12
N PHE A 433 11.27 0.05 27.45
CA PHE A 433 11.54 1.35 28.07
C PHE A 433 10.77 1.46 29.40
N THR A 434 11.51 1.73 30.47
CA THR A 434 10.99 1.83 31.84
C THR A 434 10.87 3.29 32.28
N LYS A 435 10.25 3.51 33.44
CA LYS A 435 10.25 4.82 34.12
C LYS A 435 11.67 5.33 34.40
N ALA A 436 12.64 4.43 34.65
CA ALA A 436 14.02 4.81 34.96
C ALA A 436 14.72 5.41 33.73
N ASP A 437 14.59 4.80 32.54
CA ASP A 437 15.17 5.32 31.30
C ASP A 437 14.67 6.73 30.98
N VAL A 438 13.37 6.98 31.19
CA VAL A 438 12.73 8.28 30.95
C VAL A 438 13.27 9.38 31.89
N VAL A 439 13.43 9.07 33.17
CA VAL A 439 14.05 9.99 34.15
C VAL A 439 15.53 10.21 33.85
N HIS A 440 16.24 9.16 33.43
CA HIS A 440 17.65 9.23 33.06
C HIS A 440 17.87 10.13 31.85
N LEU A 441 17.05 10.02 30.79
CA LEU A 441 17.10 10.88 29.61
C LEU A 441 16.89 12.36 29.95
N GLY A 442 15.92 12.67 30.81
CA GLY A 442 15.68 14.03 31.29
C GLY A 442 16.85 14.62 32.10
N ALA A 443 17.64 13.78 32.77
CA ALA A 443 18.85 14.19 33.48
C ALA A 443 20.09 14.31 32.57
N ILE A 444 20.18 13.54 31.48
CA ILE A 444 21.27 13.58 30.49
C ILE A 444 21.21 14.85 29.63
N ALA A 445 20.03 15.19 29.13
CA ALA A 445 19.83 16.16 28.06
C ALA A 445 18.61 17.06 28.35
N PRO A 446 18.78 18.13 29.15
CA PRO A 446 17.68 19.06 29.47
C PRO A 446 17.21 19.89 28.27
N ASN A 447 18.04 20.01 27.23
CA ASN A 447 17.78 20.85 26.05
C ASN A 447 17.06 20.15 24.89
N LEU A 448 16.45 18.97 25.12
CA LEU A 448 15.77 18.20 24.08
C LEU A 448 14.56 18.94 23.48
N GLU A 449 14.55 19.04 22.14
CA GLU A 449 13.51 19.60 21.28
C GLU A 449 12.69 18.53 20.56
N GLU A 450 13.30 17.38 20.20
CA GLU A 450 12.61 16.21 19.66
C GLU A 450 13.12 14.89 20.27
N VAL A 451 12.18 14.05 20.72
CA VAL A 451 12.43 12.73 21.30
C VAL A 451 11.61 11.67 20.57
N ARG A 452 12.27 10.64 20.02
CA ARG A 452 11.60 9.46 19.43
C ARG A 452 12.11 8.17 20.10
N LEU A 453 11.21 7.45 20.75
CA LEU A 453 11.46 6.20 21.47
C LEU A 453 10.62 5.07 20.84
N CYS A 454 11.23 4.42 19.85
CA CYS A 454 10.72 3.31 19.05
C CYS A 454 9.23 3.45 18.64
N PRO A 455 8.81 4.56 17.99
CA PRO A 455 7.42 4.75 17.56
C PRO A 455 6.87 3.57 16.76
N LEU A 456 7.70 2.89 15.96
CA LEU A 456 7.37 1.75 15.10
C LEU A 456 7.27 0.39 15.83
N ALA A 457 7.51 0.34 17.15
CA ALA A 457 7.59 -0.89 17.95
C ALA A 457 6.31 -1.73 17.93
N ARG A 458 6.49 -3.04 18.10
CA ARG A 458 5.43 -4.06 18.03
C ARG A 458 5.23 -4.72 19.39
N PHE A 459 4.05 -4.55 19.99
CA PHE A 459 3.64 -5.22 21.22
C PHE A 459 2.61 -6.31 20.91
N ALA A 460 2.79 -7.53 21.42
CA ALA A 460 1.82 -8.60 21.25
C ALA A 460 0.55 -8.33 22.08
N ALA A 461 -0.61 -8.81 21.63
CA ALA A 461 -1.91 -8.53 22.29
C ALA A 461 -2.01 -9.01 23.75
N THR A 462 -1.09 -9.86 24.21
CA THR A 462 -0.95 -10.38 25.58
C THR A 462 0.01 -9.57 26.45
N THR A 463 0.88 -8.74 25.87
CA THR A 463 1.96 -8.01 26.55
C THR A 463 1.80 -6.50 26.37
N PRO A 464 1.30 -5.73 27.36
CA PRO A 464 1.23 -4.28 27.26
C PRO A 464 2.64 -3.66 27.19
N PRO A 465 2.80 -2.47 26.58
CA PRO A 465 3.95 -1.62 26.86
C PRO A 465 4.02 -1.27 28.36
N VAL A 466 5.24 -1.21 28.90
CA VAL A 466 5.49 -0.94 30.34
C VAL A 466 5.31 0.54 30.67
N LEU A 467 5.74 1.42 29.77
CA LEU A 467 5.70 2.87 29.92
C LEU A 467 4.25 3.39 29.90
N THR A 468 3.82 4.06 30.96
CA THR A 468 2.46 4.63 31.07
C THR A 468 2.41 6.05 30.53
N LEU A 469 1.21 6.56 30.25
CA LEU A 469 1.04 7.98 29.90
C LEU A 469 1.50 8.92 31.03
N GLU A 470 1.45 8.46 32.28
CA GLU A 470 1.83 9.22 33.48
C GLU A 470 3.36 9.40 33.60
N ASP A 471 4.15 8.43 33.12
CA ASP A 471 5.62 8.48 33.18
C ASP A 471 6.21 9.59 32.28
N LEU A 472 5.52 9.94 31.19
CA LEU A 472 5.93 11.03 30.28
C LEU A 472 5.92 12.41 30.94
N VAL A 473 5.15 12.60 32.02
CA VAL A 473 5.07 13.87 32.76
C VAL A 473 6.45 14.26 33.32
N LEU A 474 7.26 13.28 33.72
CA LEU A 474 8.61 13.50 34.24
C LEU A 474 9.56 14.02 33.15
N LEU A 475 9.45 13.50 31.93
CA LEU A 475 10.24 13.97 30.77
C LEU A 475 9.81 15.39 30.35
N ILE A 476 8.50 15.63 30.28
CA ILE A 476 7.92 16.93 29.90
C ILE A 476 8.29 18.03 30.91
N HIS A 477 8.52 17.66 32.18
CA HIS A 477 9.01 18.58 33.22
C HIS A 477 10.53 18.82 33.12
N ALA A 478 11.33 17.79 32.80
CA ALA A 478 12.79 17.90 32.68
C ALA A 478 13.24 18.63 31.41
N CYS A 479 12.50 18.50 30.30
CA CYS A 479 12.85 19.04 28.99
C CYS A 479 11.88 20.19 28.59
N PRO A 480 12.12 21.45 29.00
CA PRO A 480 11.19 22.56 28.74
C PRO A 480 11.04 22.90 27.24
N ASN A 481 12.03 22.58 26.40
CA ASN A 481 12.02 22.90 24.97
C ASN A 481 11.38 21.81 24.09
N LEU A 482 10.83 20.73 24.68
CA LEU A 482 10.36 19.55 23.96
C LEU A 482 9.16 19.82 23.04
N THR A 483 9.40 19.91 21.73
CA THR A 483 8.37 20.21 20.70
C THR A 483 7.67 18.98 20.14
N SER A 484 8.37 17.85 20.05
CA SER A 484 7.95 16.61 19.39
C SER A 484 8.33 15.40 20.23
N LEU A 485 7.34 14.58 20.58
CA LEU A 485 7.52 13.36 21.36
C LEU A 485 6.85 12.17 20.66
N ALA A 486 7.63 11.16 20.27
CA ALA A 486 7.13 9.95 19.63
C ALA A 486 7.44 8.72 20.49
N VAL A 487 6.42 8.05 21.05
CA VAL A 487 6.58 6.99 22.05
C VAL A 487 5.35 6.10 22.09
N VAL A 488 5.52 4.80 22.37
CA VAL A 488 4.42 3.83 22.50
C VAL A 488 4.13 3.57 23.98
N VAL A 489 2.90 3.86 24.42
CA VAL A 489 2.48 3.85 25.83
C VAL A 489 1.25 2.97 26.10
N ASN A 490 1.05 2.67 27.38
CA ASN A 490 -0.15 2.03 27.93
C ASN A 490 -1.08 3.07 28.56
N ALA A 491 -2.22 3.35 27.90
CA ALA A 491 -3.32 4.18 28.38
C ALA A 491 -4.58 3.33 28.70
N LYS A 492 -4.37 2.21 29.41
CA LYS A 492 -5.46 1.39 30.00
C LYS A 492 -5.69 1.64 31.49
N SER A 493 -4.70 2.18 32.20
CA SER A 493 -4.76 2.55 33.62
C SER A 493 -4.24 3.97 33.75
N THR A 494 -5.14 4.91 34.07
CA THR A 494 -4.88 6.36 34.06
C THR A 494 -5.55 7.02 35.26
N ASN A 495 -4.76 7.31 36.30
CA ASN A 495 -5.21 8.00 37.50
C ASN A 495 -5.50 9.48 37.20
N THR A 496 -6.51 10.04 37.86
CA THR A 496 -6.93 11.44 37.66
C THR A 496 -6.15 12.44 38.52
N GLU A 497 -5.33 11.97 39.47
CA GLU A 497 -4.75 12.77 40.56
C GLU A 497 -3.31 13.26 40.28
N LEU A 498 -2.98 13.52 39.01
CA LEU A 498 -1.67 14.05 38.61
C LEU A 498 -1.60 15.59 38.70
N PRO A 499 -0.42 16.16 39.06
CA PRO A 499 -0.25 17.62 39.12
C PRO A 499 -0.39 18.28 37.74
N VAL A 500 -0.89 19.51 37.72
CA VAL A 500 -1.11 20.29 36.48
C VAL A 500 0.22 20.80 35.94
N ILE A 501 0.92 19.94 35.18
CA ILE A 501 2.15 20.27 34.46
C ILE A 501 1.79 20.51 33.00
N SER A 502 2.01 21.73 32.53
CA SER A 502 1.81 22.09 31.12
C SER A 502 3.06 22.73 30.55
N ASN A 503 3.61 22.10 29.52
CA ASN A 503 4.64 22.70 28.68
C ASN A 503 3.95 23.43 27.51
N SER A 504 4.44 24.62 27.16
CA SER A 504 3.95 25.42 26.03
C SER A 504 4.69 25.16 24.71
N SER A 505 5.81 24.43 24.72
CA SER A 505 6.57 24.08 23.51
C SER A 505 6.07 22.80 22.82
N LEU A 506 5.40 21.90 23.55
CA LEU A 506 4.99 20.58 23.05
C LEU A 506 3.79 20.65 22.10
N LEU A 507 4.08 20.56 20.79
CA LEU A 507 3.09 20.63 19.71
C LEU A 507 2.66 19.25 19.20
N TRP A 508 3.53 18.24 19.24
CA TRP A 508 3.26 16.94 18.60
C TRP A 508 3.52 15.76 19.54
N LEU A 509 2.51 14.90 19.72
CA LEU A 509 2.65 13.58 20.36
C LEU A 509 2.32 12.47 19.37
N HIS A 510 3.30 11.65 19.02
CA HIS A 510 3.12 10.50 18.11
C HIS A 510 3.07 9.17 18.89
N VAL A 511 1.86 8.66 19.10
CA VAL A 511 1.58 7.49 19.96
C VAL A 511 1.67 6.13 19.25
N GLY A 512 1.95 6.09 17.94
CA GLY A 512 2.20 4.84 17.20
C GLY A 512 1.08 3.80 17.29
N HIS A 513 1.35 2.67 17.98
CA HIS A 513 0.41 1.57 18.24
C HIS A 513 -0.11 1.51 19.71
N SER A 514 0.00 2.60 20.46
CA SER A 514 -0.32 2.68 21.90
C SER A 514 -1.67 2.08 22.28
N TRP A 515 -1.70 1.42 23.44
CA TRP A 515 -2.89 0.76 23.97
C TRP A 515 -3.81 1.76 24.64
N ILE A 516 -5.11 1.70 24.35
CA ILE A 516 -6.12 2.61 24.92
C ILE A 516 -7.41 1.85 25.24
N ALA A 517 -8.00 2.14 26.39
CA ALA A 517 -9.32 1.63 26.78
C ALA A 517 -10.37 2.76 26.84
N GLU A 518 -10.02 3.90 27.45
CA GLU A 518 -10.95 4.99 27.72
C GLU A 518 -10.50 6.31 27.03
N PRO A 519 -11.07 6.66 25.86
CA PRO A 519 -10.69 7.86 25.12
C PRO A 519 -10.91 9.17 25.88
N LEU A 520 -11.97 9.28 26.68
CA LEU A 520 -12.29 10.52 27.40
C LEU A 520 -11.26 10.82 28.49
N GLN A 521 -10.96 9.86 29.36
CA GLN A 521 -9.96 9.99 30.42
C GLN A 521 -8.57 10.26 29.83
N THR A 522 -8.23 9.58 28.72
CA THR A 522 -6.98 9.82 27.98
C THR A 522 -6.90 11.27 27.45
N ALA A 523 -7.99 11.82 26.90
CA ALA A 523 -8.03 13.20 26.41
C ALA A 523 -7.97 14.24 27.55
N ILE A 524 -8.51 13.92 28.74
CA ILE A 524 -8.43 14.76 29.95
C ILE A 524 -6.99 14.89 30.47
N LEU A 525 -6.17 13.82 30.39
CA LEU A 525 -4.74 13.89 30.72
C LEU A 525 -3.93 14.58 29.61
N LEU A 526 -4.20 14.31 28.33
CA LEU A 526 -3.44 14.90 27.22
C LEU A 526 -3.63 16.41 27.07
N SER A 527 -4.83 16.93 27.34
CA SER A 527 -5.10 18.38 27.41
C SER A 527 -4.47 19.06 28.65
N GLN A 528 -3.72 18.32 29.48
CA GLN A 528 -3.04 18.83 30.67
C GLN A 528 -1.60 19.20 30.30
N PHE A 529 -0.95 18.32 29.52
CA PHE A 529 0.46 18.40 29.10
C PHE A 529 0.78 19.63 28.24
N GLY A 530 -0.14 20.09 27.39
CA GLY A 530 0.08 21.24 26.50
C GLY A 530 -1.21 21.87 25.99
N THR A 531 -1.15 23.16 25.64
CA THR A 531 -2.32 23.93 25.16
C THR A 531 -2.74 23.56 23.75
N ASP A 532 -1.76 23.43 22.85
CA ASP A 532 -1.96 23.29 21.40
C ASP A 532 -1.37 21.97 20.88
N LEU A 533 -1.47 20.93 21.71
CA LEU A 533 -0.95 19.59 21.46
C LEU A 533 -1.81 18.83 20.41
N SER A 534 -1.20 18.42 19.30
CA SER A 534 -1.79 17.53 18.31
C SER A 534 -1.25 16.10 18.43
N VAL A 535 -2.15 15.12 18.39
CA VAL A 535 -1.82 13.68 18.49
C VAL A 535 -1.76 13.02 17.10
N LYS A 536 -0.80 12.12 16.87
CA LYS A 536 -0.65 11.29 15.66
C LYS A 536 -0.50 9.81 16.03
N TRP A 537 -1.10 8.90 15.25
CA TRP A 537 -0.99 7.44 15.42
C TRP A 537 -0.95 6.74 14.06
N PHE A 538 -0.60 5.46 14.00
CA PHE A 538 -0.56 4.72 12.73
C PHE A 538 -1.95 4.37 12.19
N SER A 539 -2.18 4.72 10.92
CA SER A 539 -3.42 4.49 10.18
C SER A 539 -3.31 3.44 9.05
N GLU A 540 -2.12 2.86 8.84
CA GLU A 540 -1.86 1.94 7.75
C GLU A 540 -2.52 0.56 7.93
N ARG A 541 -3.54 0.27 7.11
CA ARG A 541 -4.22 -1.03 7.02
C ARG A 541 -3.38 -2.15 6.40
N THR A 542 -2.18 -1.85 5.91
CA THR A 542 -1.31 -2.74 5.12
C THR A 542 -0.30 -3.54 5.96
N ARG A 543 -0.11 -3.21 7.26
CA ARG A 543 0.93 -3.81 8.10
C ARG A 543 0.39 -4.94 9.00
N PRO A 544 1.00 -6.14 9.02
CA PRO A 544 0.55 -7.25 9.87
C PRO A 544 0.64 -6.92 11.38
N GLY A 545 -0.49 -7.00 12.08
CA GLY A 545 -0.60 -6.72 13.52
C GLY A 545 -1.34 -5.42 13.90
N PHE A 546 -1.90 -4.70 12.93
CA PHE A 546 -2.75 -3.53 13.20
C PHE A 546 -3.98 -3.87 14.08
N VAL A 547 -4.03 -3.32 15.29
CA VAL A 547 -5.18 -3.45 16.21
C VAL A 547 -6.15 -2.30 16.00
N GLU A 548 -7.18 -2.53 15.18
CA GLU A 548 -8.13 -1.47 14.77
C GLU A 548 -8.82 -0.78 15.95
N ASN A 549 -9.13 -1.52 17.04
CA ASN A 549 -9.76 -0.97 18.23
C ASN A 549 -8.94 0.15 18.89
N ASN A 550 -7.61 0.01 18.96
CA ASN A 550 -6.74 1.05 19.51
C ASN A 550 -6.76 2.29 18.61
N ALA A 551 -6.63 2.12 17.29
CA ALA A 551 -6.65 3.22 16.32
C ALA A 551 -8.01 3.98 16.32
N ARG A 552 -9.13 3.26 16.48
CA ARG A 552 -10.47 3.87 16.68
C ARG A 552 -10.60 4.59 18.03
N GLY A 553 -9.87 4.14 19.05
CA GLY A 553 -9.77 4.84 20.34
C GLY A 553 -9.03 6.17 20.21
N TRP A 554 -7.86 6.16 19.57
CA TRP A 554 -7.05 7.37 19.33
C TRP A 554 -7.72 8.38 18.39
N ALA A 555 -8.51 7.92 17.40
CA ALA A 555 -9.36 8.81 16.61
C ALA A 555 -10.33 9.61 17.49
N LYS A 556 -11.04 8.95 18.42
CA LYS A 556 -11.93 9.62 19.38
C LYS A 556 -11.19 10.57 20.32
N VAL A 557 -9.92 10.29 20.66
CA VAL A 557 -9.09 11.24 21.41
C VAL A 557 -8.84 12.51 20.59
N MET A 558 -8.50 12.40 19.30
CA MET A 558 -8.34 13.55 18.41
C MET A 558 -9.63 14.37 18.26
N ASP A 559 -10.80 13.73 18.19
CA ASP A 559 -12.08 14.43 18.11
C ASP A 559 -12.41 15.23 19.39
N ILE A 560 -12.03 14.71 20.57
CA ILE A 560 -12.36 15.29 21.88
C ILE A 560 -11.33 16.33 22.34
N LEU A 561 -10.04 16.10 22.06
CA LEU A 561 -8.92 16.86 22.63
C LEU A 561 -8.98 18.39 22.37
N PRO A 562 -9.29 18.88 21.16
CA PRO A 562 -9.38 20.32 20.88
C PRO A 562 -10.46 21.03 21.72
N HIS A 563 -11.56 20.35 22.06
CA HIS A 563 -12.61 20.92 22.89
C HIS A 563 -12.15 21.10 24.34
N LEU A 564 -11.41 20.12 24.89
CA LEU A 564 -10.84 20.19 26.23
C LEU A 564 -9.69 21.22 26.33
N GLN A 565 -8.87 21.34 25.28
CA GLN A 565 -7.83 22.36 25.17
C GLN A 565 -8.41 23.77 25.14
N ASN A 566 -9.43 24.02 24.32
CA ASN A 566 -10.14 25.31 24.30
C ASN A 566 -10.76 25.66 25.65
N LEU A 567 -11.37 24.67 26.34
CA LEU A 567 -11.91 24.85 27.68
C LEU A 567 -10.80 25.26 28.67
N ARG A 568 -9.65 24.57 28.66
CA ARG A 568 -8.49 24.90 29.52
C ARG A 568 -7.81 26.22 29.16
N LEU A 569 -7.84 26.66 27.90
CA LEU A 569 -7.42 27.99 27.50
C LEU A 569 -8.34 29.08 28.07
N VAL A 570 -9.65 28.82 28.16
CA VAL A 570 -10.61 29.72 28.84
C VAL A 570 -10.39 29.72 30.35
N GLU A 571 -10.20 28.56 30.98
CA GLU A 571 -9.87 28.45 32.41
C GLU A 571 -8.59 29.22 32.77
N ARG A 572 -7.51 29.06 31.98
CA ARG A 572 -6.24 29.78 32.20
C ARG A 572 -6.39 31.29 32.02
N LYS A 573 -7.15 31.75 31.01
CA LYS A 573 -7.45 33.17 30.83
C LYS A 573 -8.24 33.74 32.01
N ALA A 574 -9.25 33.01 32.51
CA ALA A 574 -10.00 33.40 33.70
C ALA A 574 -9.17 33.35 34.99
N ALA A 575 -8.23 32.41 35.12
CA ALA A 575 -7.31 32.33 36.25
C ALA A 575 -6.30 33.49 36.26
N ALA A 576 -5.68 33.81 35.11
CA ALA A 576 -4.77 34.95 34.97
C ALA A 576 -5.46 36.31 35.21
N GLN A 577 -6.77 36.42 34.90
CA GLN A 577 -7.59 37.59 35.24
C GLN A 577 -7.93 37.70 36.74
N ARG A 578 -7.94 36.58 37.47
CA ARG A 578 -8.20 36.55 38.93
C ARG A 578 -6.94 36.71 39.76
N TYR A 579 -5.79 36.28 39.24
CA TYR A 579 -4.49 36.34 39.89
C TYR A 579 -3.44 36.87 38.89
N PRO A 580 -3.28 38.20 38.77
CA PRO A 580 -2.17 38.75 38.00
C PRO A 580 -0.83 38.34 38.66
N PRO A 581 0.19 37.95 37.89
CA PRO A 581 1.50 37.60 38.45
C PRO A 581 2.16 38.83 39.10
N PRO A 582 2.95 38.64 40.17
CA PRO A 582 3.75 39.72 40.73
C PRO A 582 4.76 40.23 39.69
N ALA A 583 5.06 41.53 39.73
CA ALA A 583 5.99 42.14 38.79
C ALA A 583 7.39 41.50 38.88
N PRO A 584 8.09 41.31 37.75
CA PRO A 584 9.39 40.65 37.74
C PRO A 584 10.43 41.46 38.52
N ILE A 585 11.08 40.81 39.48
CA ILE A 585 12.21 41.40 40.21
C ILE A 585 13.38 41.52 39.24
N VAL A 586 13.77 42.75 38.90
CA VAL A 586 14.90 43.02 38.01
C VAL A 586 16.20 42.77 38.78
N ILE A 587 16.73 41.54 38.68
CA ILE A 587 18.08 41.22 39.14
C ILE A 587 19.08 41.82 38.15
N VAL A 588 19.59 43.00 38.48
CA VAL A 588 20.66 43.65 37.70
C VAL A 588 21.97 42.89 37.91
N GLN A 589 22.38 42.10 36.92
CA GLN A 589 23.75 41.62 36.84
C GLN A 589 24.67 42.75 36.32
N PRO A 590 25.86 42.96 36.91
CA PRO A 590 26.82 43.96 36.43
C PRO A 590 27.46 43.51 35.09
N PRO A 591 27.77 44.44 34.17
CA PRO A 591 28.37 44.10 32.89
C PRO A 591 29.86 43.68 33.04
N PRO A 592 30.33 42.67 32.28
CA PRO A 592 31.76 42.36 32.18
C PRO A 592 32.53 43.46 31.41
N PRO A 593 33.85 43.61 31.64
CA PRO A 593 34.64 44.69 31.07
C PRO A 593 34.95 44.49 29.57
N PRO A 594 35.11 45.59 28.80
CA PRO A 594 35.49 45.52 27.39
C PRO A 594 36.99 45.27 27.23
N GLU A 595 37.37 44.19 26.54
CA GLU A 595 38.74 44.02 26.03
C GLU A 595 39.02 45.03 24.92
N LYS A 596 40.19 45.68 24.99
CA LYS A 596 40.62 46.69 24.01
C LYS A 596 41.48 46.04 22.93
N VAL A 597 41.12 46.26 21.67
CA VAL A 597 42.12 46.30 20.58
C VAL A 597 42.51 47.77 20.40
N VAL A 598 43.82 48.05 20.27
CA VAL A 598 44.39 49.40 20.29
C VAL A 598 45.32 49.58 19.10
N GLU A 599 45.01 50.54 18.21
CA GLU A 599 45.96 51.10 17.24
C GLU A 599 45.89 52.63 17.20
N ILE A 600 46.47 53.23 18.23
CA ILE A 600 47.40 54.38 18.21
C ILE A 600 47.22 55.39 17.04
N GLU A 601 46.32 56.35 17.26
CA GLU A 601 46.59 57.79 17.36
C GLU A 601 47.89 58.37 16.74
N TYR A 602 47.75 59.44 15.95
CA TYR A 602 48.75 60.52 15.87
C TYR A 602 48.07 61.88 16.12
N VAL A 603 48.74 62.74 16.87
CA VAL A 603 48.20 63.98 17.45
C VAL A 603 48.69 65.22 16.69
N GLU A 604 47.79 66.16 16.43
CA GLU A 604 48.14 67.59 16.30
C GLU A 604 47.42 68.44 17.36
N VAL A 605 47.91 69.66 17.57
CA VAL A 605 47.91 70.33 18.89
C VAL A 605 47.04 71.60 18.89
N VAL A 606 46.81 72.15 20.09
CA VAL A 606 46.46 73.56 20.44
C VAL A 606 45.07 73.79 21.01
N ALA A 607 45.03 73.74 22.35
CA ALA A 607 44.61 74.80 23.31
C ALA A 607 43.21 75.49 23.24
N PRO A 608 42.66 75.94 24.39
CA PRO A 608 41.21 76.15 24.54
C PRO A 608 40.73 77.60 24.38
N ARG A 609 39.40 77.77 24.27
CA ARG A 609 38.68 79.03 24.57
C ARG A 609 37.43 78.77 25.44
N PRO A 610 36.98 79.77 26.23
CA PRO A 610 36.09 79.57 27.39
C PRO A 610 34.59 79.49 27.02
N PRO A 611 33.73 79.03 27.95
CA PRO A 611 32.33 78.73 27.67
C PRO A 611 31.42 79.98 27.66
N MET A 612 30.32 79.86 26.90
CA MET A 612 29.07 80.58 27.16
C MET A 612 27.97 79.55 27.37
N VAL A 613 27.12 79.78 28.38
CA VAL A 613 25.89 79.02 28.63
C VAL A 613 24.76 80.01 28.53
N ASP A 614 23.78 79.73 27.68
CA ASP A 614 22.44 80.26 27.86
C ASP A 614 21.37 79.26 27.41
N LYS A 615 20.17 79.38 27.97
CA LYS A 615 19.19 78.28 27.99
C LYS A 615 18.23 78.33 26.78
N ALA A 616 18.04 77.18 26.14
CA ALA A 616 16.84 76.86 25.39
C ALA A 616 16.01 75.80 26.16
N ILE A 617 14.71 75.76 25.92
CA ILE A 617 13.76 74.88 26.63
C ILE A 617 13.25 73.83 25.65
N ASP A 618 13.57 72.56 25.88
CA ASP A 618 13.02 71.44 25.11
C ASP A 618 11.55 71.20 25.48
N ALA A 619 10.67 71.93 24.80
CA ALA A 619 9.23 71.78 24.94
C ALA A 619 8.75 70.49 24.26
N THR A 620 8.39 69.48 25.06
CA THR A 620 7.73 68.26 24.61
C THR A 620 6.29 68.54 24.16
N VAL A 621 6.13 68.95 22.90
CA VAL A 621 4.82 69.19 22.29
C VAL A 621 4.08 67.87 22.08
N THR A 622 3.01 67.68 22.84
CA THR A 622 2.06 66.58 22.67
C THR A 622 1.32 66.68 21.35
N THR A 623 1.35 65.60 20.56
CA THR A 623 0.41 65.39 19.46
C THR A 623 -0.78 64.59 19.99
N ALA A 624 -1.97 65.19 19.94
CA ALA A 624 -3.22 64.53 20.29
C ALA A 624 -3.97 64.14 19.00
N GLU A 625 -4.29 62.85 18.84
CA GLU A 625 -5.14 62.40 17.76
C GLU A 625 -6.61 62.73 18.07
N CYS A 626 -7.11 63.83 17.51
CA CYS A 626 -8.52 64.22 17.60
C CYS A 626 -9.40 63.32 16.71
N GLY A 627 -9.70 62.10 17.18
CA GLY A 627 -10.72 61.25 16.59
C GLY A 627 -12.13 61.81 16.84
N VAL A 628 -12.92 62.00 15.78
CA VAL A 628 -14.33 62.38 15.89
C VAL A 628 -15.16 61.12 16.13
N GLU A 629 -15.74 60.97 17.33
CA GLU A 629 -16.65 59.86 17.66
C GLU A 629 -18.04 60.06 17.03
N ALA A 630 -18.11 59.93 15.71
CA ALA A 630 -19.39 59.91 14.98
C ALA A 630 -20.11 58.58 15.20
N ARG A 631 -21.10 58.55 16.11
CA ARG A 631 -22.00 57.40 16.29
C ARG A 631 -23.09 57.44 15.20
N PRO A 632 -23.16 56.46 14.27
CA PRO A 632 -24.29 56.36 13.36
C PRO A 632 -25.51 55.84 14.12
N GLU A 633 -26.54 56.69 14.27
CA GLU A 633 -27.82 56.29 14.83
C GLU A 633 -28.63 55.52 13.75
N ILE A 634 -28.88 54.23 13.99
CA ILE A 634 -29.60 53.37 13.03
C ILE A 634 -31.10 53.59 13.18
N VAL A 635 -31.65 54.50 12.37
CA VAL A 635 -33.10 54.69 12.24
C VAL A 635 -33.66 53.69 11.24
N GLU A 636 -34.52 52.77 11.70
CA GLU A 636 -35.26 51.86 10.82
C GLU A 636 -36.37 52.58 10.04
N MET A 637 -36.01 53.23 8.92
CA MET A 637 -36.99 53.68 7.94
C MET A 637 -37.46 52.50 7.07
N SER A 638 -38.58 51.87 7.47
CA SER A 638 -39.29 50.93 6.61
C SER A 638 -40.08 51.69 5.53
N VAL A 639 -39.73 51.45 4.25
CA VAL A 639 -40.53 51.93 3.12
C VAL A 639 -41.66 50.94 2.87
N GLN A 640 -42.87 51.27 3.32
CA GLN A 640 -44.07 50.52 2.97
C GLN A 640 -44.42 50.73 1.48
N ALA A 641 -43.85 49.89 0.62
CA ALA A 641 -44.44 49.62 -0.68
C ALA A 641 -45.68 48.73 -0.45
N VAL A 642 -46.88 49.29 -0.67
CA VAL A 642 -48.14 48.57 -0.54
C VAL A 642 -48.57 48.03 -1.91
N PRO A 643 -48.45 46.73 -2.19
CA PRO A 643 -49.14 46.11 -3.31
C PRO A 643 -50.61 45.88 -2.94
N GLU A 644 -51.53 46.60 -3.59
CA GLU A 644 -52.96 46.34 -3.46
C GLU A 644 -53.27 44.92 -3.94
N THR A 645 -53.66 44.05 -3.01
CA THR A 645 -54.09 42.67 -3.28
C THR A 645 -55.38 42.39 -2.50
N SER A 646 -56.49 42.35 -3.23
CA SER A 646 -57.82 42.14 -2.64
C SER A 646 -58.07 40.66 -2.33
N SER A 647 -58.18 40.31 -1.05
CA SER A 647 -58.75 39.04 -0.59
C SER A 647 -60.13 39.27 0.04
N CYS A 648 -61.16 38.65 -0.54
CA CYS A 648 -62.52 38.67 0.03
C CYS A 648 -62.68 37.51 1.01
N GLU A 649 -62.92 37.81 2.29
CA GLU A 649 -63.33 36.82 3.29
C GLU A 649 -64.67 37.20 3.93
N VAL A 650 -65.45 36.19 4.28
CA VAL A 650 -66.88 36.32 4.62
C VAL A 650 -67.06 36.50 6.13
N GLN A 651 -67.82 37.52 6.54
CA GLN A 651 -68.20 37.69 7.95
C GLN A 651 -69.14 36.56 8.41
N ALA A 652 -68.76 35.89 9.50
CA ALA A 652 -69.60 34.97 10.25
C ALA A 652 -69.30 35.04 11.75
N THR A 653 -69.94 35.97 12.45
CA THR A 653 -70.01 36.03 13.93
C THR A 653 -71.32 35.40 14.38
N PRO A 654 -71.28 34.33 15.20
CA PRO A 654 -71.69 34.45 16.61
C PRO A 654 -70.86 33.54 17.54
N GLU A 655 -70.90 33.59 18.88
CA GLU A 655 -71.44 34.55 19.87
C GLU A 655 -70.68 34.34 21.19
N HIS A 656 -70.62 35.35 22.06
CA HIS A 656 -70.00 35.21 23.40
C HIS A 656 -71.04 34.83 24.45
N VAL A 657 -70.79 33.77 25.22
CA VAL A 657 -71.43 33.53 26.52
C VAL A 657 -70.36 33.22 27.55
N SER A 658 -70.19 34.10 28.52
CA SER A 658 -69.30 33.94 29.67
C SER A 658 -70.10 33.54 30.91
N ILE A 659 -69.72 32.44 31.57
CA ILE A 659 -70.18 32.09 32.91
C ILE A 659 -68.94 31.85 33.77
N ALA A 660 -68.84 32.57 34.89
CA ALA A 660 -67.76 32.42 35.86
C ALA A 660 -68.28 31.79 37.16
N VAL A 661 -67.43 31.04 37.84
CA VAL A 661 -67.58 30.66 39.25
C VAL A 661 -66.21 30.80 39.89
N ASP A 662 -66.10 31.62 40.93
CA ASP A 662 -64.84 31.89 41.62
C ASP A 662 -64.38 30.72 42.49
N ALA A 663 -63.06 30.51 42.53
CA ALA A 663 -62.38 29.70 43.55
C ALA A 663 -60.95 30.24 43.77
N THR A 664 -60.80 31.21 44.66
CA THR A 664 -59.50 31.75 45.08
C THR A 664 -58.86 30.91 46.19
N PRO A 665 -57.64 30.39 46.01
CA PRO A 665 -56.74 30.04 47.12
C PRO A 665 -55.67 31.13 47.34
N GLU A 666 -55.37 31.43 48.60
CA GLU A 666 -54.38 32.46 48.99
C GLU A 666 -52.93 32.07 48.67
N VAL A 667 -52.09 33.07 48.41
CA VAL A 667 -50.62 32.91 48.45
C VAL A 667 -50.14 33.01 49.90
N LYS A 668 -49.60 31.92 50.46
CA LYS A 668 -48.78 31.92 51.68
C LYS A 668 -47.50 31.12 51.47
N THR A 669 -46.39 31.66 51.97
CA THR A 669 -45.03 31.22 51.64
C THR A 669 -44.24 30.92 52.92
N THR A 670 -43.23 30.04 52.80
CA THR A 670 -42.10 29.76 53.72
C THR A 670 -42.25 28.73 54.86
N ALA A 671 -41.21 27.89 54.97
CA ALA A 671 -40.80 26.99 56.08
C ALA A 671 -41.77 25.83 56.45
N VAL A 672 -41.33 24.66 56.93
CA VAL A 672 -40.11 24.27 57.68
C VAL A 672 -39.45 22.99 57.13
N ASP A 673 -38.20 22.73 57.54
CA ASP A 673 -37.25 21.69 57.14
C ASP A 673 -37.63 20.21 57.33
N ALA A 674 -36.99 19.38 56.50
CA ALA A 674 -36.38 18.12 56.94
C ALA A 674 -34.94 18.05 56.36
N THR A 675 -33.92 18.23 57.20
CA THR A 675 -32.51 18.39 56.78
C THR A 675 -31.69 17.10 56.89
N VAL A 676 -30.75 16.92 55.95
CA VAL A 676 -29.43 16.32 56.23
C VAL A 676 -28.38 17.10 55.45
N ASN A 677 -27.43 17.73 56.16
CA ASN A 677 -26.24 18.33 55.58
C ASN A 677 -25.05 17.37 55.64
N LYS A 678 -24.06 17.58 54.76
CA LYS A 678 -22.79 16.82 54.72
C LYS A 678 -21.98 17.03 56.02
N PRO A 679 -21.12 16.07 56.37
CA PRO A 679 -19.71 16.45 56.52
C PRO A 679 -18.71 15.48 55.88
N ALA A 680 -17.42 15.78 56.07
CA ALA A 680 -16.25 15.15 55.44
C ALA A 680 -15.96 13.71 55.91
N ARG A 681 -14.98 13.07 55.27
CA ARG A 681 -14.50 11.72 55.60
C ARG A 681 -13.01 11.74 55.97
N SER A 682 -12.69 11.88 57.26
CA SER A 682 -11.31 11.82 57.76
C SER A 682 -11.20 11.34 59.21
N SER A 683 -10.60 10.15 59.39
CA SER A 683 -9.89 9.66 60.58
C SER A 683 -10.59 9.48 61.95
N ALA A 684 -9.95 8.64 62.78
CA ALA A 684 -10.06 8.49 64.24
C ALA A 684 -11.33 7.80 64.81
N GLY A 685 -11.12 6.55 65.26
CA GLY A 685 -12.13 5.74 65.95
C GLY A 685 -12.33 6.04 67.43
N VAL A 686 -13.10 5.16 68.09
CA VAL A 686 -13.46 5.21 69.51
C VAL A 686 -13.19 3.84 70.14
N GLN A 687 -12.64 3.82 71.35
CA GLN A 687 -12.52 2.64 72.20
C GLN A 687 -13.66 2.60 73.24
N THR A 688 -14.11 1.39 73.62
CA THR A 688 -14.53 0.93 74.98
C THR A 688 -15.43 -0.31 74.83
N ALA A 689 -15.33 -1.37 75.64
CA ALA A 689 -14.33 -1.75 76.65
C ALA A 689 -14.39 -3.26 76.97
N VAL A 690 -13.48 -3.72 77.86
CA VAL A 690 -13.41 -5.03 78.54
C VAL A 690 -12.80 -6.21 77.73
N PRO A 691 -11.77 -6.91 78.27
CA PRO A 691 -11.08 -8.02 77.59
C PRO A 691 -11.42 -9.42 78.17
N LYS A 692 -10.99 -10.50 77.48
CA LYS A 692 -10.52 -11.75 78.12
C LYS A 692 -9.76 -12.71 77.16
N GLU A 693 -8.61 -13.19 77.66
CA GLU A 693 -8.17 -14.60 77.76
C GLU A 693 -8.09 -15.55 76.55
N THR A 694 -6.84 -15.75 76.09
CA THR A 694 -6.12 -17.04 75.85
C THR A 694 -6.56 -18.10 74.82
N THR A 695 -5.52 -18.82 74.34
CA THR A 695 -5.47 -20.22 73.85
C THR A 695 -6.09 -20.62 72.50
N GLU A 696 -5.17 -20.88 71.54
CA GLU A 696 -4.94 -22.17 70.86
C GLU A 696 -5.93 -22.83 69.86
N ALA A 697 -5.28 -23.49 68.88
CA ALA A 697 -5.62 -24.77 68.26
C ALA A 697 -6.78 -24.89 67.23
N SER A 698 -6.36 -25.16 65.99
CA SER A 698 -6.97 -26.14 65.07
C SER A 698 -7.05 -27.54 65.71
N PRO A 699 -7.90 -28.53 65.30
CA PRO A 699 -7.81 -29.05 63.91
C PRO A 699 -9.02 -29.82 63.28
N THR A 700 -8.89 -30.05 61.96
CA THR A 700 -9.24 -31.27 61.17
C THR A 700 -10.62 -31.97 61.24
N HIS A 701 -11.13 -32.26 60.02
CA HIS A 701 -11.75 -33.54 59.58
C HIS A 701 -13.14 -33.95 60.14
N SER A 702 -14.03 -34.65 59.42
CA SER A 702 -13.99 -35.19 58.04
C SER A 702 -15.39 -35.61 57.51
N HIS A 703 -15.45 -35.94 56.22
CA HIS A 703 -16.49 -36.72 55.50
C HIS A 703 -17.91 -36.12 55.31
N GLY A 704 -18.44 -36.30 54.08
CA GLY A 704 -19.85 -36.11 53.70
C GLY A 704 -20.55 -37.48 53.49
N PRO A 705 -21.46 -37.68 52.50
CA PRO A 705 -21.89 -36.76 51.43
C PRO A 705 -23.43 -36.66 51.23
N SER A 706 -23.91 -35.67 50.46
CA SER A 706 -24.78 -35.90 49.29
C SER A 706 -25.23 -34.63 48.55
N LEU A 707 -25.27 -34.77 47.23
CA LEU A 707 -25.62 -33.85 46.15
C LEU A 707 -26.89 -32.98 46.32
N THR A 708 -26.75 -31.70 45.96
CA THR A 708 -27.62 -31.07 44.93
C THR A 708 -26.74 -30.24 43.98
N ILE A 709 -27.16 -30.06 42.71
CA ILE A 709 -26.40 -29.34 41.66
C ILE A 709 -27.36 -28.39 40.93
N SER A 710 -26.87 -27.19 40.58
CA SER A 710 -27.50 -26.34 39.55
C SER A 710 -26.43 -25.60 38.72
N PHE A 711 -26.82 -25.04 37.59
CA PHE A 711 -25.95 -24.79 36.44
C PHE A 711 -25.20 -23.44 36.47
N ALA A 712 -23.86 -23.49 36.40
CA ALA A 712 -23.02 -22.32 36.12
C ALA A 712 -21.69 -22.64 35.38
N SER A 713 -21.52 -23.87 34.85
CA SER A 713 -20.19 -24.42 34.53
C SER A 713 -20.16 -25.27 33.25
N VAL A 714 -20.29 -24.61 32.08
CA VAL A 714 -20.10 -25.26 30.75
C VAL A 714 -19.07 -24.50 29.88
N LEU A 715 -19.07 -23.16 29.92
CA LEU A 715 -18.28 -22.34 28.98
C LEU A 715 -16.75 -22.42 29.20
N THR A 716 -16.30 -22.70 30.42
CA THR A 716 -14.87 -22.80 30.77
C THR A 716 -14.22 -24.11 30.33
N LEU A 717 -14.98 -25.21 30.22
CA LEU A 717 -14.43 -26.52 29.84
C LEU A 717 -14.04 -26.57 28.35
N VAL A 718 -14.83 -25.91 27.49
CA VAL A 718 -14.61 -25.87 26.03
C VAL A 718 -13.32 -25.14 25.67
N ALA A 719 -12.88 -24.15 26.46
CA ALA A 719 -11.63 -23.44 26.25
C ALA A 719 -10.40 -24.34 26.50
N MET A 720 -10.43 -25.17 27.55
CA MET A 720 -9.30 -26.01 27.95
C MET A 720 -9.05 -27.17 26.96
N VAL A 721 -10.11 -27.84 26.50
CA VAL A 721 -10.01 -28.93 25.51
C VAL A 721 -9.40 -28.43 24.19
N ARG A 722 -9.69 -27.19 23.80
CA ARG A 722 -9.16 -26.58 22.57
C ARG A 722 -7.66 -26.24 22.65
N ALA A 723 -7.11 -26.09 23.85
CA ALA A 723 -5.68 -25.85 24.06
C ALA A 723 -4.86 -27.16 24.06
N MET A 724 -5.39 -28.24 24.63
CA MET A 724 -4.65 -29.50 24.81
C MET A 724 -4.49 -30.34 23.53
N VAL A 725 -5.43 -30.23 22.58
CA VAL A 725 -5.40 -31.00 21.32
C VAL A 725 -4.50 -30.39 20.24
N LEU A 726 -4.18 -29.09 20.33
CA LEU A 726 -3.34 -28.37 19.36
C LEU A 726 -1.84 -28.31 19.72
N ALA A 727 -1.45 -28.82 20.90
CA ALA A 727 -0.08 -28.75 21.40
C ALA A 727 1.00 -29.55 20.65
N PRO A 728 0.75 -30.73 20.00
CA PRO A 728 1.83 -31.54 19.42
C PRO A 728 2.12 -31.27 17.93
N PHE A 729 1.38 -30.37 17.26
CA PHE A 729 1.48 -30.18 15.80
C PHE A 729 2.36 -29.01 15.33
N LEU A 730 3.17 -28.42 16.23
CA LEU A 730 4.00 -27.24 15.92
C LEU A 730 5.50 -27.38 16.25
N ILE A 731 6.05 -28.59 16.02
CA ILE A 731 7.46 -28.91 15.70
C ILE A 731 7.38 -30.30 15.02
N PRO A 732 8.04 -30.57 13.86
CA PRO A 732 9.26 -29.94 13.38
C PRO A 732 9.20 -29.40 11.93
N MET A 733 9.40 -28.09 11.75
CA MET A 733 9.86 -27.51 10.47
C MET A 733 10.95 -26.45 10.67
N ARG A 734 12.12 -26.91 11.16
CA ARG A 734 13.38 -26.13 11.19
C ARG A 734 14.65 -26.96 10.91
N VAL A 735 14.58 -27.90 9.95
CA VAL A 735 15.78 -28.52 9.33
C VAL A 735 15.57 -28.71 7.81
N ALA A 736 15.36 -27.61 7.07
CA ALA A 736 15.12 -27.67 5.61
C ALA A 736 15.43 -26.36 4.83
N SER A 737 16.41 -25.55 5.24
CA SER A 737 16.77 -24.31 4.51
C SER A 737 18.28 -24.06 4.40
N THR A 738 19.08 -25.13 4.34
CA THR A 738 20.55 -25.10 4.37
C THR A 738 21.18 -26.14 3.41
N ALA A 739 20.57 -26.36 2.23
CA ALA A 739 21.02 -27.42 1.30
C ALA A 739 20.80 -27.16 -0.21
N VAL A 740 20.77 -25.91 -0.69
CA VAL A 740 20.86 -25.60 -2.14
C VAL A 740 21.85 -24.46 -2.37
N GLY A 741 23.09 -24.79 -2.71
CA GLY A 741 24.16 -23.80 -2.86
C GLY A 741 25.54 -24.34 -3.25
N ILE A 742 25.62 -25.50 -3.93
CA ILE A 742 26.88 -26.13 -4.35
C ILE A 742 26.61 -27.06 -5.56
N ILE A 743 27.63 -27.26 -6.42
CA ILE A 743 27.65 -28.04 -7.70
C ILE A 743 26.81 -27.49 -8.88
N LYS A 744 27.36 -26.50 -9.59
CA LYS A 744 27.89 -26.64 -10.97
C LYS A 744 28.70 -25.39 -11.33
N GLY A 745 29.80 -25.45 -12.07
CA GLY A 745 30.41 -26.59 -12.77
C GLY A 745 30.76 -26.20 -14.20
N LYS A 746 31.99 -25.72 -14.43
CA LYS A 746 32.46 -25.24 -15.75
C LYS A 746 32.43 -26.32 -16.82
N PRO A 747 32.12 -25.97 -18.07
CA PRO A 747 32.85 -26.43 -19.25
C PRO A 747 33.96 -25.43 -19.63
N LYS A 748 35.07 -25.91 -20.21
CA LYS A 748 36.05 -25.09 -20.92
C LYS A 748 35.64 -24.99 -22.41
N GLY A 749 35.97 -23.90 -23.08
CA GLY A 749 35.64 -23.69 -24.50
C GLY A 749 36.59 -24.40 -25.49
N GLY A 750 36.20 -24.42 -26.77
CA GLY A 750 36.95 -25.00 -27.88
C GLY A 750 36.54 -24.40 -29.23
N LYS A 751 37.33 -23.41 -29.68
CA LYS A 751 37.37 -22.71 -31.00
C LYS A 751 36.44 -23.18 -32.15
N GLY A 752 35.77 -22.20 -32.74
CA GLY A 752 36.07 -21.76 -34.13
C GLY A 752 35.20 -22.29 -35.26
N GLY A 753 34.74 -21.38 -36.13
CA GLY A 753 33.98 -21.69 -37.35
C GLY A 753 32.97 -20.58 -37.69
N GLU A 754 33.42 -19.55 -38.40
CA GLU A 754 32.53 -18.59 -39.08
C GLU A 754 32.00 -19.19 -40.39
N VAL A 755 30.87 -18.69 -40.90
CA VAL A 755 30.71 -18.14 -42.27
C VAL A 755 29.26 -17.67 -42.46
N GLU A 756 29.15 -16.46 -43.03
CA GLU A 756 28.11 -15.82 -43.88
C GLU A 756 26.67 -16.40 -43.94
N LEU A 757 25.64 -15.55 -43.80
CA LEU A 757 24.79 -14.97 -44.88
C LEU A 757 24.15 -16.04 -45.79
N ASP A 758 22.86 -15.98 -46.13
CA ASP A 758 22.14 -14.77 -46.53
C ASP A 758 20.60 -14.85 -46.29
N ASN A 759 19.87 -13.87 -46.82
CA ASN A 759 18.41 -13.71 -46.76
C ASN A 759 17.65 -14.57 -47.79
N VAL A 760 16.32 -14.36 -47.78
CA VAL A 760 15.33 -14.47 -48.89
C VAL A 760 14.29 -15.60 -48.72
N GLU A 761 13.03 -15.22 -48.98
CA GLU A 761 11.83 -16.07 -49.00
C GLU A 761 11.85 -17.06 -50.20
N PRO A 762 10.96 -18.07 -50.26
CA PRO A 762 9.71 -17.80 -50.95
C PRO A 762 8.49 -18.62 -50.47
N GLN A 763 7.34 -18.36 -51.09
CA GLN A 763 6.13 -19.17 -50.97
C GLN A 763 6.15 -20.38 -51.93
N ARG A 764 5.74 -21.53 -51.38
CA ARG A 764 4.93 -22.64 -51.95
C ARG A 764 4.82 -22.89 -53.49
N GLU A 765 4.88 -24.19 -53.79
CA GLU A 765 4.01 -24.96 -54.73
C GLU A 765 4.15 -24.70 -56.25
N THR A 766 4.75 -25.61 -57.03
CA THR A 766 4.11 -26.70 -57.86
C THR A 766 4.48 -26.49 -59.36
N GLU A 767 4.46 -27.44 -60.31
CA GLU A 767 4.15 -28.90 -60.37
C GLU A 767 4.80 -29.56 -61.63
N SER A 768 4.82 -30.91 -61.72
CA SER A 768 4.99 -31.73 -62.97
C SER A 768 6.38 -31.67 -63.69
N GLU A 769 6.83 -32.60 -64.56
CA GLU A 769 6.32 -33.94 -64.98
C GLU A 769 7.48 -34.93 -65.37
N ARG A 770 7.23 -36.02 -66.13
CA ARG A 770 8.13 -37.19 -66.40
C ARG A 770 8.66 -37.22 -67.88
N PRO A 771 9.18 -38.33 -68.50
CA PRO A 771 9.73 -39.64 -68.05
C PRO A 771 11.03 -40.18 -68.76
N GLU A 772 11.63 -41.27 -68.23
CA GLU A 772 12.43 -42.35 -68.90
C GLU A 772 13.77 -41.98 -69.64
N ILE A 773 14.74 -42.86 -69.99
CA ILE A 773 14.82 -44.32 -70.27
C ILE A 773 16.13 -44.96 -69.71
N ALA A 774 16.06 -46.20 -69.15
CA ALA A 774 17.02 -47.35 -69.03
C ALA A 774 18.60 -47.17 -68.98
N ARG A 775 19.43 -48.13 -68.52
CA ARG A 775 19.33 -49.60 -68.35
C ARG A 775 20.47 -50.20 -67.46
N TRP A 776 20.29 -51.47 -67.04
CA TRP A 776 21.25 -52.44 -66.42
C TRP A 776 21.34 -52.53 -64.87
N VAL A 777 21.29 -53.79 -64.37
CA VAL A 777 21.15 -54.23 -62.97
C VAL A 777 21.69 -55.68 -62.85
N PRO A 778 22.52 -56.01 -61.84
CA PRO A 778 22.12 -56.92 -60.73
C PRO A 778 22.75 -56.47 -59.37
N ARG A 779 22.35 -56.88 -58.16
CA ARG A 779 21.27 -57.63 -57.45
C ARG A 779 21.60 -57.47 -55.93
N ALA A 780 20.86 -57.86 -54.90
CA ALA A 780 19.45 -58.10 -54.52
C ALA A 780 19.53 -58.60 -53.05
N SER A 781 18.58 -58.47 -52.12
CA SER A 781 17.21 -57.93 -52.03
C SER A 781 16.98 -57.53 -50.53
N VAL A 782 15.83 -57.36 -49.84
CA VAL A 782 14.43 -57.85 -49.90
C VAL A 782 13.47 -56.70 -49.48
N ALA A 783 12.18 -56.97 -49.40
CA ALA A 783 11.06 -56.04 -49.38
C ALA A 783 10.51 -55.59 -48.00
N HIS A 784 9.75 -54.48 -48.08
CA HIS A 784 8.44 -54.22 -47.43
C HIS A 784 8.31 -53.66 -45.98
N VAL A 785 7.13 -53.06 -45.82
CA VAL A 785 6.37 -52.65 -44.62
C VAL A 785 6.64 -51.25 -44.01
N THR A 786 5.53 -50.49 -44.00
CA THR A 786 5.23 -49.16 -43.43
C THR A 786 5.85 -48.81 -42.07
N THR A 787 6.16 -47.53 -41.88
CA THR A 787 6.28 -46.89 -40.54
C THR A 787 5.43 -45.62 -40.44
N ARG A 788 4.65 -45.52 -39.34
CA ARG A 788 3.88 -44.33 -38.96
C ARG A 788 4.81 -43.16 -38.63
N THR A 789 4.50 -41.96 -39.10
CA THR A 789 4.99 -40.72 -38.48
C THR A 789 4.50 -40.68 -37.03
N ARG A 790 5.43 -40.53 -36.07
CA ARG A 790 5.13 -40.59 -34.63
C ARG A 790 5.48 -39.25 -33.97
N VAL A 791 4.62 -38.79 -33.07
CA VAL A 791 4.74 -37.49 -32.39
C VAL A 791 6.07 -37.38 -31.63
N SER A 792 6.86 -36.37 -31.96
CA SER A 792 8.18 -36.10 -31.38
C SER A 792 8.11 -35.14 -30.18
N PHE A 793 7.44 -35.56 -29.10
CA PHE A 793 7.42 -34.83 -27.82
C PHE A 793 7.77 -35.75 -26.64
N LEU A 794 9.05 -36.11 -26.53
CA LEU A 794 9.55 -36.89 -25.39
C LEU A 794 11.05 -36.62 -25.15
N ASN A 795 11.38 -35.42 -24.63
CA ASN A 795 12.71 -35.06 -24.14
C ASN A 795 12.71 -33.78 -23.26
N LEU A 796 12.00 -33.82 -22.12
CA LEU A 796 12.10 -32.76 -21.08
C LEU A 796 12.12 -33.34 -19.64
N ALA A 797 12.48 -34.62 -19.49
CA ALA A 797 12.40 -35.37 -18.23
C ALA A 797 13.75 -35.97 -17.82
N LEU A 798 14.84 -35.19 -17.88
CA LEU A 798 16.19 -35.63 -17.50
C LEU A 798 16.85 -34.67 -16.49
N MET A 799 16.51 -34.84 -15.21
CA MET A 799 17.24 -34.25 -14.09
C MET A 799 17.69 -35.36 -13.12
N SER A 800 19.02 -35.61 -13.15
CA SER A 800 19.76 -36.54 -12.29
C SER A 800 19.17 -37.95 -12.14
N GLU A 801 19.12 -38.70 -13.24
CA GLU A 801 19.21 -40.16 -13.15
C GLU A 801 20.69 -40.56 -12.99
N ARG A 802 20.96 -41.71 -12.35
CA ARG A 802 22.33 -42.26 -12.32
C ARG A 802 22.70 -42.69 -13.73
N LYS A 803 23.95 -42.43 -14.15
CA LYS A 803 24.45 -42.95 -15.42
C LYS A 803 24.47 -44.48 -15.35
N GLN A 804 23.85 -45.13 -16.33
CA GLN A 804 23.80 -46.58 -16.48
C GLN A 804 25.21 -47.19 -16.43
N GLU A 805 25.41 -48.17 -15.55
CA GLU A 805 26.73 -48.75 -15.23
C GLU A 805 26.99 -50.06 -16.00
N LYS A 806 25.94 -50.85 -16.24
CA LYS A 806 25.94 -52.08 -17.05
C LYS A 806 24.56 -52.31 -17.67
N ASP A 807 24.55 -52.77 -18.91
CA ASP A 807 23.35 -53.19 -19.62
C ASP A 807 23.00 -54.64 -19.25
N PHE A 808 21.73 -54.93 -18.99
CA PHE A 808 21.24 -56.25 -18.58
C PHE A 808 20.16 -56.81 -19.51
N THR A 809 19.93 -56.18 -20.66
CA THR A 809 18.86 -56.50 -21.62
C THR A 809 18.84 -57.98 -22.02
N THR A 810 20.00 -58.56 -22.34
CA THR A 810 20.15 -59.97 -22.72
C THR A 810 19.79 -60.96 -21.60
N GLU A 811 20.10 -60.61 -20.35
CA GLU A 811 19.78 -61.43 -19.18
C GLU A 811 18.26 -61.37 -18.88
N VAL A 812 17.64 -60.21 -19.09
CA VAL A 812 16.18 -60.01 -18.98
C VAL A 812 15.41 -60.71 -20.11
N ASP A 813 15.89 -60.64 -21.35
CA ASP A 813 15.26 -61.30 -22.50
C ASP A 813 15.27 -62.84 -22.37
N ALA A 814 16.27 -63.41 -21.68
CA ALA A 814 16.30 -64.83 -21.34
C ALA A 814 15.38 -65.19 -20.14
N ALA A 815 15.31 -64.34 -19.12
CA ALA A 815 14.58 -64.64 -17.89
C ALA A 815 13.05 -64.44 -17.98
N LEU A 816 12.58 -63.43 -18.72
CA LEU A 816 11.14 -63.16 -18.90
C LEU A 816 10.33 -64.37 -19.42
N PRO A 817 10.74 -65.09 -20.49
CA PRO A 817 9.99 -66.26 -20.95
C PRO A 817 10.07 -67.45 -19.98
N GLN A 818 11.14 -67.59 -19.19
CA GLN A 818 11.25 -68.63 -18.17
C GLN A 818 10.28 -68.38 -17.01
N ALA A 819 10.24 -67.16 -16.48
CA ALA A 819 9.29 -66.77 -15.44
C ALA A 819 7.83 -66.89 -15.95
N ALA A 820 7.56 -66.51 -17.20
CA ALA A 820 6.24 -66.67 -17.82
C ALA A 820 5.81 -68.14 -18.03
N ALA A 821 6.76 -69.07 -18.17
CA ALA A 821 6.47 -70.51 -18.19
C ALA A 821 6.15 -71.03 -16.78
N LEU A 822 6.99 -70.71 -15.78
CA LEU A 822 6.80 -71.10 -14.39
C LEU A 822 5.49 -70.56 -13.79
N ALA A 823 5.11 -69.33 -14.13
CA ALA A 823 3.82 -68.75 -13.75
C ALA A 823 2.63 -69.53 -14.35
N LYS A 824 2.73 -70.02 -15.59
CA LYS A 824 1.71 -70.87 -16.24
C LYS A 824 1.67 -72.30 -15.68
N GLU A 825 2.76 -72.80 -15.12
CA GLU A 825 2.80 -74.04 -14.32
C GLU A 825 2.21 -73.86 -12.91
N GLY A 826 1.68 -72.67 -12.57
CA GLY A 826 1.13 -72.36 -11.24
C GLY A 826 2.19 -72.05 -10.18
N LYS A 827 3.48 -72.08 -10.52
CA LYS A 827 4.62 -71.80 -9.62
C LYS A 827 4.89 -70.29 -9.59
N LEU A 828 3.91 -69.53 -9.11
CA LEU A 828 3.96 -68.06 -9.15
C LEU A 828 5.08 -67.48 -8.29
N GLU A 829 5.24 -67.93 -7.03
CA GLU A 829 6.25 -67.37 -6.12
C GLU A 829 7.69 -67.56 -6.63
N PRO A 830 8.14 -68.76 -7.07
CA PRO A 830 9.49 -68.92 -7.64
C PRO A 830 9.74 -68.09 -8.91
N ALA A 831 8.71 -67.88 -9.74
CA ALA A 831 8.81 -67.03 -10.93
C ALA A 831 9.00 -65.55 -10.55
N LEU A 832 8.32 -65.08 -9.50
CA LEU A 832 8.46 -63.73 -8.98
C LEU A 832 9.82 -63.52 -8.30
N ASP A 833 10.31 -64.49 -7.52
CA ASP A 833 11.63 -64.41 -6.88
C ASP A 833 12.76 -64.31 -7.93
N GLN A 834 12.71 -65.11 -9.00
CA GLN A 834 13.66 -65.02 -10.11
C GLN A 834 13.70 -63.61 -10.72
N LEU A 835 12.53 -63.00 -10.95
CA LEU A 835 12.43 -61.64 -11.47
C LEU A 835 12.84 -60.57 -10.45
N LEU A 836 12.56 -60.76 -9.16
CA LEU A 836 12.91 -59.84 -8.07
C LEU A 836 14.43 -59.79 -7.80
N VAL A 837 15.15 -60.90 -8.02
CA VAL A 837 16.62 -60.93 -7.97
C VAL A 837 17.24 -60.14 -9.13
N LEU A 838 16.74 -60.31 -10.35
CA LEU A 838 17.21 -59.55 -11.51
C LEU A 838 16.81 -58.07 -11.44
N GLU A 839 15.64 -57.75 -10.88
CA GLU A 839 15.22 -56.38 -10.59
C GLU A 839 16.19 -55.70 -9.63
N LYS A 840 16.69 -56.42 -8.60
CA LYS A 840 17.69 -55.88 -7.67
C LYS A 840 19.02 -55.58 -8.36
N GLN A 841 19.44 -56.38 -9.34
CA GLN A 841 20.69 -56.19 -10.09
C GLN A 841 20.59 -55.02 -11.08
N THR A 842 19.57 -55.04 -11.95
CA THR A 842 19.30 -54.01 -12.96
C THR A 842 19.12 -52.62 -12.36
N ARG A 843 18.37 -52.54 -11.25
CA ARG A 843 18.13 -51.31 -10.48
C ARG A 843 19.40 -50.76 -9.82
N ASN A 844 20.29 -51.63 -9.33
CA ASN A 844 21.58 -51.20 -8.78
C ASN A 844 22.47 -50.57 -9.87
N ALA A 845 22.49 -51.14 -11.08
CA ALA A 845 23.25 -50.64 -12.23
C ALA A 845 22.56 -49.50 -13.01
N ALA A 846 21.39 -49.05 -12.54
CA ALA A 846 20.56 -47.99 -13.13
C ALA A 846 20.09 -48.23 -14.59
N ASP A 847 19.94 -49.48 -15.02
CA ASP A 847 19.35 -49.82 -16.33
C ASP A 847 17.82 -49.63 -16.29
N LEU A 848 17.34 -48.46 -16.74
CA LEU A 848 15.92 -48.12 -16.72
C LEU A 848 15.07 -49.02 -17.62
N ALA A 849 15.58 -49.43 -18.78
CA ALA A 849 14.85 -50.24 -19.74
C ALA A 849 14.61 -51.66 -19.20
N SER A 850 15.64 -52.29 -18.66
CA SER A 850 15.55 -53.62 -18.06
C SER A 850 14.75 -53.60 -16.75
N THR A 851 15.01 -52.64 -15.86
CA THR A 851 14.31 -52.55 -14.56
C THR A 851 12.80 -52.34 -14.74
N SER A 852 12.39 -51.45 -15.67
CA SER A 852 10.96 -51.19 -15.92
C SER A 852 10.25 -52.37 -16.60
N ARG A 853 10.92 -53.14 -17.48
CA ARG A 853 10.37 -54.37 -18.07
C ARG A 853 10.15 -55.45 -17.02
N LEU A 854 11.15 -55.73 -16.17
CA LEU A 854 11.04 -56.69 -15.07
C LEU A 854 9.92 -56.31 -14.09
N ALA A 855 9.85 -55.02 -13.71
CA ALA A 855 8.82 -54.50 -12.82
C ALA A 855 7.40 -54.66 -13.39
N LYS A 856 7.19 -54.41 -14.69
CA LYS A 856 5.90 -54.70 -15.35
C LYS A 856 5.58 -56.19 -15.34
N ALA A 857 6.54 -57.07 -15.63
CA ALA A 857 6.32 -58.52 -15.69
C ALA A 857 5.93 -59.12 -14.33
N ILE A 858 6.58 -58.70 -13.24
CA ILE A 858 6.24 -59.08 -11.85
C ILE A 858 4.76 -58.78 -11.57
N VAL A 859 4.32 -57.58 -11.92
CA VAL A 859 2.96 -57.08 -11.68
C VAL A 859 1.95 -57.75 -12.61
N GLN A 860 2.32 -57.99 -13.88
CA GLN A 860 1.48 -58.67 -14.85
C GLN A 860 1.24 -60.14 -14.50
N HIS A 861 2.24 -60.90 -14.06
CA HIS A 861 2.05 -62.30 -13.67
C HIS A 861 1.16 -62.45 -12.42
N CYS A 862 1.15 -61.48 -11.51
CA CYS A 862 0.19 -61.45 -10.40
C CYS A 862 -1.26 -61.22 -10.89
N TYR A 863 -1.45 -60.36 -11.90
CA TYR A 863 -2.75 -60.08 -12.51
C TYR A 863 -3.26 -61.25 -13.36
N ASP A 864 -2.41 -61.84 -14.21
CA ASP A 864 -2.72 -63.01 -15.04
C ASP A 864 -3.19 -64.20 -14.18
N ALA A 865 -2.55 -64.40 -13.02
CA ALA A 865 -2.93 -65.40 -12.02
C ALA A 865 -4.14 -65.03 -11.16
N ARG A 866 -4.74 -63.84 -11.36
CA ARG A 866 -5.86 -63.25 -10.59
C ARG A 866 -5.63 -63.14 -9.08
N ASN A 867 -4.37 -63.14 -8.63
CA ASN A 867 -4.02 -63.01 -7.21
C ASN A 867 -3.82 -61.53 -6.85
N TYR A 868 -4.94 -60.85 -6.59
CA TYR A 868 -4.96 -59.41 -6.28
C TYR A 868 -4.24 -59.06 -4.98
N ASP A 869 -4.17 -59.98 -4.02
CA ASP A 869 -3.51 -59.74 -2.73
C ASP A 869 -1.98 -59.73 -2.91
N LEU A 870 -1.45 -60.66 -3.71
CA LEU A 870 -0.04 -60.71 -4.11
C LEU A 870 0.32 -59.55 -5.07
N LEU A 871 -0.61 -59.14 -5.94
CA LEU A 871 -0.47 -57.93 -6.78
C LEU A 871 -0.31 -56.68 -5.90
N ASN A 872 -1.23 -56.48 -4.94
CA ASN A 872 -1.21 -55.37 -3.98
C ASN A 872 0.09 -55.34 -3.17
N ALA A 873 0.54 -56.51 -2.68
CA ALA A 873 1.80 -56.65 -1.96
C ALA A 873 3.01 -56.25 -2.83
N ASN A 874 3.08 -56.73 -4.09
CA ASN A 874 4.20 -56.44 -4.99
C ASN A 874 4.24 -54.98 -5.47
N VAL A 875 3.10 -54.35 -5.74
CA VAL A 875 3.03 -52.92 -6.10
C VAL A 875 3.45 -52.04 -4.91
N SER A 876 3.01 -52.39 -3.70
CA SER A 876 3.49 -51.77 -2.45
C SER A 876 5.01 -51.94 -2.27
N LEU A 877 5.54 -53.16 -2.45
CA LEU A 877 6.96 -53.49 -2.30
C LEU A 877 7.84 -52.75 -3.31
N LEU A 878 7.58 -52.89 -4.61
CA LEU A 878 8.38 -52.29 -5.69
C LEU A 878 8.43 -50.75 -5.60
N SER A 879 7.36 -50.14 -5.09
CA SER A 879 7.26 -48.68 -4.93
C SER A 879 7.88 -48.13 -3.63
N LYS A 880 8.25 -49.01 -2.69
CA LYS A 880 8.92 -48.70 -1.41
C LYS A 880 10.41 -49.11 -1.39
N LYS A 881 10.86 -49.94 -2.33
CA LYS A 881 12.28 -50.34 -2.49
C LYS A 881 13.20 -49.11 -2.59
N HIS A 882 14.07 -48.92 -1.59
CA HIS A 882 15.04 -47.82 -1.56
C HIS A 882 15.96 -47.85 -2.78
N GLY A 883 16.00 -46.75 -3.55
CA GLY A 883 16.78 -46.62 -4.78
C GLY A 883 16.07 -47.09 -6.06
N GLN A 884 14.74 -47.23 -6.06
CA GLN A 884 13.98 -47.52 -7.29
C GLN A 884 13.95 -46.32 -8.26
N LEU A 885 14.00 -46.62 -9.56
CA LEU A 885 13.96 -45.62 -10.64
C LEU A 885 12.54 -45.04 -10.81
N LYS A 886 12.42 -43.71 -10.92
CA LYS A 886 11.13 -42.99 -10.95
C LYS A 886 10.23 -43.49 -12.08
N ALA A 887 10.76 -43.53 -13.30
CA ALA A 887 10.02 -43.97 -14.48
C ALA A 887 9.62 -45.46 -14.41
N ALA A 888 10.35 -46.32 -13.68
CA ALA A 888 9.91 -47.69 -13.44
C ALA A 888 8.67 -47.75 -12.52
N ILE A 889 8.60 -46.90 -11.47
CA ILE A 889 7.40 -46.80 -10.62
C ILE A 889 6.20 -46.25 -11.41
N GLN A 890 6.41 -45.20 -12.21
CA GLN A 890 5.37 -44.65 -13.08
C GLN A 890 4.83 -45.73 -14.05
N ALA A 891 5.73 -46.48 -14.69
CA ALA A 891 5.38 -47.54 -15.61
C ALA A 891 4.62 -48.73 -14.96
N ILE A 892 4.78 -48.98 -13.65
CA ILE A 892 3.91 -49.89 -12.89
C ILE A 892 2.52 -49.27 -12.69
N VAL A 893 2.45 -48.03 -12.19
CA VAL A 893 1.17 -47.39 -11.83
C VAL A 893 0.27 -47.20 -13.04
N GLU A 894 0.83 -46.80 -14.19
CA GLU A 894 0.10 -46.69 -15.46
C GLU A 894 -0.49 -48.04 -15.92
N LEU A 895 0.27 -49.14 -15.74
CA LEU A 895 -0.18 -50.49 -16.09
C LEU A 895 -1.37 -50.91 -15.21
N VAL A 896 -1.24 -50.76 -13.90
CA VAL A 896 -2.27 -51.17 -12.93
C VAL A 896 -3.53 -50.31 -13.04
N MET A 897 -3.39 -49.00 -13.34
CA MET A 897 -4.53 -48.13 -13.60
C MET A 897 -5.37 -48.60 -14.79
N GLY A 898 -4.75 -49.15 -15.84
CA GLY A 898 -5.45 -49.66 -17.02
C GLY A 898 -6.42 -50.81 -16.71
N TRP A 899 -6.15 -51.60 -15.67
CA TRP A 899 -6.99 -52.73 -15.26
C TRP A 899 -8.14 -52.36 -14.31
N LEU A 900 -8.20 -51.14 -13.77
CA LEU A 900 -9.19 -50.78 -12.73
C LEU A 900 -10.64 -50.99 -13.19
N ASP A 901 -10.97 -50.65 -14.43
CA ASP A 901 -12.31 -50.83 -15.00
C ASP A 901 -12.64 -52.29 -15.35
N GLU A 902 -11.62 -53.14 -15.52
CA GLU A 902 -11.78 -54.59 -15.75
C GLU A 902 -11.96 -55.31 -14.41
N VAL A 903 -11.09 -55.05 -13.42
CA VAL A 903 -11.18 -55.58 -12.05
C VAL A 903 -12.55 -55.27 -11.43
N LYS A 904 -13.06 -54.05 -11.60
CA LYS A 904 -14.40 -53.65 -11.11
C LYS A 904 -15.54 -54.49 -11.71
N LYS A 905 -15.39 -54.98 -12.94
CA LYS A 905 -16.39 -55.82 -13.63
C LYS A 905 -16.20 -57.31 -13.36
N SER A 906 -14.97 -57.79 -13.12
CA SER A 906 -14.64 -59.21 -13.05
C SER A 906 -14.42 -59.77 -11.64
N ALA A 907 -13.92 -58.94 -10.71
CA ALA A 907 -13.55 -59.35 -9.35
C ALA A 907 -14.44 -58.73 -8.26
N GLY A 908 -15.39 -57.85 -8.65
CA GLY A 908 -16.30 -57.16 -7.74
C GLY A 908 -15.72 -55.90 -7.11
N THR A 909 -16.60 -55.15 -6.44
CA THR A 909 -16.31 -53.80 -5.92
C THR A 909 -15.26 -53.81 -4.81
N ASP A 910 -15.21 -54.86 -3.99
CA ASP A 910 -14.37 -54.90 -2.78
C ASP A 910 -12.88 -55.05 -3.14
N LYS A 911 -12.55 -55.97 -4.05
CA LYS A 911 -11.17 -56.10 -4.59
C LYS A 911 -10.75 -54.90 -5.44
N TRP A 912 -11.71 -54.21 -6.07
CA TRP A 912 -11.45 -52.91 -6.69
C TRP A 912 -11.12 -51.82 -5.65
N LEU A 913 -11.82 -51.78 -4.51
CA LEU A 913 -11.53 -50.83 -3.42
C LEU A 913 -10.15 -51.06 -2.78
N GLU A 914 -9.76 -52.32 -2.53
CA GLU A 914 -8.41 -52.65 -2.04
C GLU A 914 -7.31 -52.17 -3.01
N LEU A 915 -7.50 -52.39 -4.32
CA LEU A 915 -6.57 -51.95 -5.36
C LEU A 915 -6.52 -50.40 -5.47
N VAL A 916 -7.65 -49.73 -5.31
CA VAL A 916 -7.73 -48.25 -5.27
C VAL A 916 -7.02 -47.69 -4.03
N GLN A 917 -7.20 -48.29 -2.85
CA GLN A 917 -6.54 -47.85 -1.61
C GLN A 917 -5.01 -48.07 -1.64
N THR A 918 -4.56 -49.19 -2.19
CA THR A 918 -3.13 -49.45 -2.38
C THR A 918 -2.51 -48.51 -3.42
N LEU A 919 -3.19 -48.19 -4.52
CA LEU A 919 -2.73 -47.14 -5.45
C LEU A 919 -2.66 -45.76 -4.78
N ARG A 920 -3.65 -45.36 -3.95
CA ARG A 920 -3.61 -44.05 -3.24
C ARG A 920 -2.45 -43.96 -2.24
N THR A 921 -2.12 -45.02 -1.52
CA THR A 921 -0.96 -45.07 -0.61
C THR A 921 0.38 -45.22 -1.32
N VAL A 922 0.41 -45.86 -2.50
CA VAL A 922 1.62 -45.99 -3.34
C VAL A 922 2.00 -44.70 -4.05
N THR A 923 1.01 -43.87 -4.40
CA THR A 923 1.20 -42.56 -5.07
C THR A 923 1.40 -41.39 -4.10
N GLU A 924 1.25 -41.62 -2.79
CA GLU A 924 1.45 -40.59 -1.76
C GLU A 924 2.89 -40.06 -1.71
N GLY A 925 3.04 -38.74 -1.54
CA GLY A 925 4.33 -38.05 -1.42
C GLY A 925 5.17 -38.00 -2.70
N LYS A 926 4.70 -38.53 -3.83
CA LYS A 926 5.47 -38.69 -5.07
C LYS A 926 4.98 -37.74 -6.16
N ILE A 927 5.66 -36.60 -6.30
CA ILE A 927 5.31 -35.51 -7.25
C ILE A 927 5.07 -36.02 -8.67
N PHE A 928 5.89 -36.96 -9.16
CA PHE A 928 5.77 -37.54 -10.50
C PHE A 928 4.57 -38.51 -10.69
N LEU A 929 3.75 -38.72 -9.66
CA LEU A 929 2.55 -39.57 -9.69
C LEU A 929 1.27 -38.80 -9.29
N GLU A 930 1.31 -37.47 -9.29
CA GLU A 930 0.18 -36.61 -8.92
C GLU A 930 -1.04 -36.79 -9.85
N THR A 931 -0.84 -36.84 -11.17
CA THR A 931 -1.94 -37.08 -12.13
C THR A 931 -2.61 -38.46 -11.94
N PRO A 932 -1.87 -39.59 -11.80
CA PRO A 932 -2.43 -40.86 -11.32
C PRO A 932 -3.22 -40.76 -10.01
N ARG A 933 -2.67 -40.10 -8.98
CA ARG A 933 -3.30 -39.95 -7.67
C ARG A 933 -4.65 -39.22 -7.76
N ALA A 934 -4.72 -38.18 -8.59
CA ALA A 934 -5.94 -37.42 -8.84
C ALA A 934 -7.03 -38.30 -9.48
N ARG A 935 -6.71 -38.99 -10.58
CA ARG A 935 -7.64 -39.86 -11.32
C ARG A 935 -8.20 -40.99 -10.46
N VAL A 936 -7.35 -41.70 -9.70
CA VAL A 936 -7.77 -42.78 -8.80
C VAL A 936 -8.67 -42.26 -7.67
N THR A 937 -8.39 -41.06 -7.14
CA THR A 937 -9.21 -40.46 -6.08
C THR A 937 -10.55 -39.94 -6.60
N LEU A 938 -10.62 -39.43 -7.84
CA LEU A 938 -11.89 -39.08 -8.50
C LEU A 938 -12.79 -40.31 -8.70
N MET A 939 -12.22 -41.46 -9.08
CA MET A 939 -12.96 -42.71 -9.17
C MET A 939 -13.53 -43.14 -7.81
N LEU A 940 -12.76 -42.97 -6.71
CA LEU A 940 -13.21 -43.26 -5.35
C LEU A 940 -14.33 -42.30 -4.89
N ALA A 941 -14.22 -41.00 -5.18
CA ALA A 941 -15.25 -40.02 -4.84
C ALA A 941 -16.57 -40.31 -5.58
N LYS A 942 -16.51 -40.62 -6.88
CA LYS A 942 -17.68 -41.06 -7.67
C LYS A 942 -18.29 -42.37 -7.17
N HIS A 943 -17.49 -43.25 -6.58
CA HIS A 943 -18.01 -44.44 -5.91
C HIS A 943 -18.82 -44.09 -4.64
N HIS A 944 -18.29 -43.24 -3.75
CA HIS A 944 -19.05 -42.77 -2.58
C HIS A 944 -20.31 -41.99 -2.97
N GLU A 945 -20.27 -41.19 -4.04
CA GLU A 945 -21.47 -40.53 -4.60
C GLU A 945 -22.52 -41.56 -5.08
N SER A 946 -22.10 -42.64 -5.76
CA SER A 946 -23.03 -43.70 -6.17
C SER A 946 -23.62 -44.49 -4.98
N LEU A 947 -22.86 -44.66 -3.89
CA LEU A 947 -23.37 -45.23 -2.63
C LEU A 947 -24.37 -44.30 -1.95
N ALA A 948 -24.13 -42.98 -1.96
CA ALA A 948 -25.09 -42.00 -1.48
C ALA A 948 -26.39 -42.08 -2.31
N GLY A 949 -26.32 -42.00 -3.64
CA GLY A 949 -27.48 -42.09 -4.53
C GLY A 949 -28.31 -43.38 -4.40
N THR A 950 -27.72 -44.46 -3.90
CA THR A 950 -28.41 -45.74 -3.64
C THR A 950 -29.05 -45.80 -2.24
N SER A 951 -28.65 -44.94 -1.29
CA SER A 951 -29.07 -44.99 0.11
C SER A 951 -30.05 -43.87 0.47
N THR A 952 -31.34 -44.20 0.53
CA THR A 952 -32.41 -43.29 0.98
C THR A 952 -32.40 -42.98 2.48
N LYS A 953 -31.42 -43.51 3.25
CA LYS A 953 -31.25 -43.20 4.68
C LYS A 953 -30.41 -41.93 4.84
N THR A 954 -31.04 -40.82 5.19
CA THR A 954 -30.48 -39.46 5.29
C THR A 954 -29.07 -39.35 5.91
N PRO A 955 -28.73 -39.98 7.06
CA PRO A 955 -27.37 -39.89 7.60
C PRO A 955 -26.35 -40.58 6.68
N VAL A 956 -26.63 -41.80 6.22
CA VAL A 956 -25.72 -42.57 5.34
C VAL A 956 -25.51 -41.88 3.99
N TYR A 957 -26.55 -41.20 3.48
CA TYR A 957 -26.45 -40.32 2.31
C TYR A 957 -25.46 -39.17 2.55
N LYS A 958 -25.64 -38.43 3.64
CA LYS A 958 -24.82 -37.28 4.02
C LYS A 958 -23.37 -37.65 4.27
N ASP A 959 -23.12 -38.74 4.99
CA ASP A 959 -21.76 -39.16 5.38
C ASP A 959 -20.95 -39.57 4.13
N ASN A 960 -21.57 -40.29 3.18
CA ASN A 960 -20.92 -40.63 1.90
C ASN A 960 -20.70 -39.40 1.02
N MET A 961 -21.67 -38.48 0.93
CA MET A 961 -21.52 -37.24 0.15
C MET A 961 -20.44 -36.31 0.73
N THR A 962 -20.36 -36.23 2.06
CA THR A 962 -19.31 -35.47 2.76
C THR A 962 -17.94 -36.12 2.53
N THR A 963 -17.84 -37.44 2.68
CA THR A 963 -16.62 -38.22 2.38
C THR A 963 -16.15 -38.00 0.94
N ALA A 964 -17.05 -38.04 -0.05
CA ALA A 964 -16.72 -37.76 -1.44
C ALA A 964 -16.18 -36.34 -1.66
N SER A 965 -16.77 -35.35 -0.98
CA SER A 965 -16.32 -33.95 -1.05
C SER A 965 -14.98 -33.72 -0.35
N GLU A 966 -14.70 -34.39 0.75
CA GLU A 966 -13.42 -34.30 1.47
C GLU A 966 -12.29 -34.95 0.65
N LEU A 967 -12.52 -36.17 0.16
CA LEU A 967 -11.57 -36.91 -0.69
C LEU A 967 -11.11 -36.12 -1.94
N LEU A 968 -12.00 -35.31 -2.55
CA LEU A 968 -11.62 -34.41 -3.64
C LEU A 968 -11.08 -33.06 -3.16
N SER A 969 -11.52 -32.53 -2.02
CA SER A 969 -11.05 -31.23 -1.49
C SER A 969 -9.61 -31.28 -0.97
N ASP A 970 -9.11 -32.46 -0.57
CA ASP A 970 -7.70 -32.65 -0.15
C ASP A 970 -6.71 -32.54 -1.32
N LEU A 971 -7.19 -32.70 -2.56
CA LEU A 971 -6.36 -32.59 -3.77
C LEU A 971 -6.21 -31.14 -4.22
N GLN A 972 -5.01 -30.60 -4.06
CA GLN A 972 -4.61 -29.28 -4.57
C GLN A 972 -4.31 -29.32 -6.08
N VAL A 973 -5.29 -29.73 -6.89
CA VAL A 973 -5.13 -29.93 -8.35
C VAL A 973 -4.62 -28.66 -9.07
N GLU A 974 -4.85 -27.47 -8.49
CA GLU A 974 -4.26 -26.20 -8.93
C GLU A 974 -2.72 -26.20 -9.03
N THR A 975 -1.99 -26.98 -8.21
CA THR A 975 -0.51 -26.99 -8.22
C THR A 975 0.07 -27.93 -9.27
N TYR A 976 -0.66 -28.97 -9.68
CA TYR A 976 -0.18 -30.00 -10.60
C TYR A 976 0.12 -29.41 -11.98
N SER A 977 1.37 -29.50 -12.42
CA SER A 977 1.88 -28.94 -13.67
C SER A 977 1.85 -29.93 -14.85
N SER A 978 1.78 -31.23 -14.55
CA SER A 978 1.76 -32.37 -15.47
C SER A 978 0.35 -32.80 -15.92
N MET A 979 -0.65 -31.92 -15.76
CA MET A 979 -2.07 -32.25 -15.96
C MET A 979 -2.69 -31.28 -16.96
N ASP A 980 -3.49 -31.82 -17.89
CA ASP A 980 -4.08 -31.05 -18.98
C ASP A 980 -5.05 -29.99 -18.45
N ARG A 981 -5.03 -28.79 -19.06
CA ARG A 981 -5.82 -27.63 -18.60
C ARG A 981 -7.33 -27.89 -18.57
N ARG A 982 -7.82 -28.70 -19.52
CA ARG A 982 -9.22 -29.12 -19.58
C ARG A 982 -9.58 -30.03 -18.41
N GLU A 983 -8.86 -31.15 -18.25
CA GLU A 983 -9.06 -32.11 -17.15
C GLU A 983 -8.93 -31.40 -15.78
N LYS A 984 -7.94 -30.54 -15.62
CA LYS A 984 -7.72 -29.71 -14.43
C LYS A 984 -8.90 -28.78 -14.12
N THR A 985 -9.54 -28.22 -15.15
CA THR A 985 -10.75 -27.39 -14.99
C THR A 985 -11.96 -28.25 -14.62
N GLU A 986 -12.12 -29.41 -15.26
CA GLU A 986 -13.18 -30.39 -14.94
C GLU A 986 -13.09 -30.87 -13.49
N PHE A 987 -11.89 -31.16 -12.97
CA PHE A 987 -11.66 -31.53 -11.56
C PHE A 987 -12.08 -30.41 -10.58
N ILE A 988 -11.76 -29.14 -10.87
CA ILE A 988 -12.13 -28.01 -10.00
C ILE A 988 -13.63 -27.75 -10.04
N LEU A 989 -14.28 -27.93 -11.20
CA LEU A 989 -15.75 -27.86 -11.33
C LEU A 989 -16.43 -28.98 -10.53
N GLU A 990 -15.89 -30.19 -10.55
CA GLU A 990 -16.43 -31.33 -9.80
C GLU A 990 -16.23 -31.16 -8.28
N GLN A 991 -15.08 -30.61 -7.85
CA GLN A 991 -14.88 -30.15 -6.46
C GLN A 991 -15.96 -29.13 -6.05
N MET A 992 -16.21 -28.12 -6.89
CA MET A 992 -17.25 -27.11 -6.63
C MET A 992 -18.66 -27.72 -6.59
N ARG A 993 -18.98 -28.67 -7.46
CA ARG A 993 -20.28 -29.38 -7.50
C ARG A 993 -20.56 -30.13 -6.21
N LEU A 994 -19.61 -30.92 -5.71
CA LEU A 994 -19.78 -31.65 -4.44
C LEU A 994 -19.89 -30.70 -3.25
N LEU A 995 -19.10 -29.62 -3.22
CA LEU A 995 -19.18 -28.60 -2.17
C LEU A 995 -20.55 -27.90 -2.13
N VAL A 996 -21.14 -27.55 -3.28
CA VAL A 996 -22.51 -27.00 -3.37
C VAL A 996 -23.56 -28.01 -2.87
N ALA A 997 -23.39 -29.30 -3.20
CA ALA A 997 -24.29 -30.35 -2.74
C ALA A 997 -24.23 -30.54 -1.21
N VAL A 998 -23.01 -30.61 -0.64
CA VAL A 998 -22.82 -30.72 0.82
C VAL A 998 -23.30 -29.47 1.56
N ALA A 999 -23.09 -28.26 1.01
CA ALA A 999 -23.57 -27.02 1.60
C ALA A 999 -25.10 -27.04 1.78
N ARG A 1000 -25.85 -27.33 0.69
CA ARG A 1000 -27.32 -27.44 0.73
C ARG A 1000 -27.84 -28.46 1.74
N LEU A 1001 -27.16 -29.60 1.90
CA LEU A 1001 -27.53 -30.61 2.90
C LEU A 1001 -27.30 -30.14 4.34
N LYS A 1002 -26.28 -29.29 4.58
CA LYS A 1002 -26.06 -28.67 5.89
C LYS A 1002 -27.06 -27.55 6.17
N ASP A 1003 -27.38 -26.72 5.18
CA ASP A 1003 -28.32 -25.61 5.32
C ASP A 1003 -29.74 -26.12 5.61
N ALA A 1004 -30.22 -27.12 4.85
CA ALA A 1004 -31.56 -27.71 5.02
C ALA A 1004 -31.79 -28.42 6.38
N GLU A 1005 -30.74 -28.76 7.13
CA GLU A 1005 -30.87 -29.31 8.48
C GLU A 1005 -31.12 -28.24 9.57
N ILE A 1006 -30.85 -26.96 9.28
CA ILE A 1006 -31.01 -25.84 10.23
C ILE A 1006 -32.47 -25.42 10.29
N ASP A 1007 -33.08 -25.17 9.12
CA ASP A 1007 -34.49 -24.77 8.97
C ASP A 1007 -35.44 -25.74 9.67
N ALA A 1008 -35.12 -27.04 9.65
CA ALA A 1008 -35.91 -28.11 10.24
C ALA A 1008 -35.83 -28.21 11.78
N LYS A 1009 -34.89 -27.51 12.45
CA LYS A 1009 -34.61 -27.69 13.88
C LYS A 1009 -34.82 -26.44 14.74
N THR A 1010 -34.59 -25.25 14.19
CA THR A 1010 -34.68 -23.99 14.95
C THR A 1010 -35.16 -22.84 14.09
N GLY A 1011 -36.40 -22.39 14.30
CA GLY A 1011 -36.97 -21.17 13.71
C GLY A 1011 -36.39 -19.86 14.27
N LYS A 1012 -35.06 -19.77 14.35
CA LYS A 1012 -34.26 -18.58 14.69
C LYS A 1012 -32.96 -18.65 13.93
N GLU A 1013 -32.64 -17.58 13.20
CA GLU A 1013 -31.40 -17.44 12.44
C GLU A 1013 -30.18 -17.46 13.36
N VAL A 1014 -29.47 -18.59 13.44
CA VAL A 1014 -28.24 -18.73 14.23
C VAL A 1014 -27.16 -19.46 13.41
N MET A 1015 -26.39 -18.66 12.68
CA MET A 1015 -25.01 -18.92 12.21
C MET A 1015 -24.73 -20.27 11.50
N ALA A 1016 -24.70 -20.19 10.17
CA ALA A 1016 -23.55 -20.65 9.38
C ALA A 1016 -23.18 -22.16 9.40
N GLY A 1017 -24.15 -23.06 9.15
CA GLY A 1017 -23.87 -24.50 8.98
C GLY A 1017 -23.16 -24.87 7.67
N GLY A 1018 -23.66 -24.40 6.52
CA GLY A 1018 -23.07 -24.64 5.19
C GLY A 1018 -22.18 -23.51 4.65
N GLU A 1019 -22.07 -22.37 5.36
CA GLU A 1019 -21.26 -21.22 4.90
C GLU A 1019 -19.79 -21.58 4.64
N SER A 1020 -19.22 -22.52 5.40
CA SER A 1020 -17.82 -22.93 5.22
C SER A 1020 -17.60 -23.57 3.84
N GLU A 1021 -18.58 -24.34 3.36
CA GLU A 1021 -18.60 -24.96 2.05
C GLU A 1021 -18.87 -23.94 0.95
N TRP A 1022 -19.83 -23.02 1.13
CA TRP A 1022 -20.05 -21.91 0.19
C TRP A 1022 -18.79 -21.02 0.02
N ILE A 1023 -18.03 -20.79 1.09
CA ILE A 1023 -16.73 -20.10 1.03
C ILE A 1023 -15.70 -20.92 0.24
N LYS A 1024 -15.64 -22.24 0.41
CA LYS A 1024 -14.78 -23.12 -0.41
C LYS A 1024 -15.16 -23.07 -1.90
N VAL A 1025 -16.46 -23.08 -2.25
CA VAL A 1025 -16.95 -22.90 -3.64
C VAL A 1025 -16.46 -21.57 -4.22
N ARG A 1026 -16.56 -20.47 -3.46
CA ARG A 1026 -16.07 -19.15 -3.88
C ARG A 1026 -14.55 -19.09 -4.08
N VAL A 1027 -13.78 -19.89 -3.34
CA VAL A 1027 -12.33 -20.04 -3.55
C VAL A 1027 -12.04 -20.88 -4.79
N GLY A 1028 -12.75 -22.00 -4.99
CA GLY A 1028 -12.67 -22.81 -6.21
C GLY A 1028 -12.96 -21.99 -7.48
N GLY A 1029 -14.00 -21.15 -7.43
CA GLY A 1029 -14.39 -20.26 -8.52
C GLY A 1029 -13.32 -19.23 -8.93
N ARG A 1030 -12.32 -18.95 -8.06
CA ARG A 1030 -11.15 -18.10 -8.34
C ARG A 1030 -9.94 -18.86 -8.89
N LYS A 1031 -9.93 -20.20 -8.84
CA LYS A 1031 -8.85 -21.04 -9.40
C LYS A 1031 -8.96 -21.19 -10.92
N ILE A 1032 -10.16 -21.01 -11.48
CA ILE A 1032 -10.47 -21.19 -12.91
C ILE A 1032 -10.15 -19.90 -13.68
N ASN A 1033 -9.51 -20.02 -14.85
CA ASN A 1033 -9.18 -18.88 -15.71
C ASN A 1033 -10.30 -18.57 -16.72
N GLU A 1034 -10.93 -17.40 -16.62
CA GLU A 1034 -11.96 -16.95 -17.57
C GLU A 1034 -11.45 -16.75 -19.00
N GLU A 1035 -10.13 -16.63 -19.25
CA GLU A 1035 -9.60 -16.57 -20.61
C GLU A 1035 -9.70 -17.94 -21.32
N PHE A 1036 -9.57 -19.06 -20.59
CA PHE A 1036 -9.69 -20.43 -21.13
C PHE A 1036 -11.14 -20.84 -21.43
N LEU A 1037 -12.09 -20.36 -20.63
CA LEU A 1037 -13.54 -20.60 -20.82
C LEU A 1037 -14.16 -19.85 -22.03
N LYS A 1038 -13.35 -19.15 -22.84
CA LYS A 1038 -13.78 -18.47 -24.08
C LYS A 1038 -13.48 -19.29 -25.34
N GLU A 1039 -12.72 -20.38 -25.21
CA GLU A 1039 -12.41 -21.30 -26.31
C GLU A 1039 -13.64 -22.15 -26.65
N LYS A 1040 -14.02 -22.23 -27.94
CA LYS A 1040 -15.25 -22.93 -28.37
C LYS A 1040 -15.29 -24.41 -27.99
N GLU A 1041 -14.13 -25.05 -27.83
CA GLU A 1041 -14.02 -26.44 -27.39
C GLU A 1041 -14.44 -26.65 -25.92
N ASN A 1042 -14.41 -25.60 -25.08
CA ASN A 1042 -14.65 -25.67 -23.64
C ASN A 1042 -15.99 -25.03 -23.22
N GLU A 1043 -16.92 -24.86 -24.16
CA GLU A 1043 -18.23 -24.23 -23.93
C GLU A 1043 -19.06 -24.98 -22.88
N ASP A 1044 -18.99 -26.32 -22.84
CA ASP A 1044 -19.66 -27.14 -21.83
C ASP A 1044 -19.14 -26.88 -20.41
N LEU A 1045 -17.84 -26.56 -20.27
CA LEU A 1045 -17.22 -26.19 -19.00
C LEU A 1045 -17.61 -24.77 -18.59
N LYS A 1046 -17.74 -23.84 -19.57
CA LYS A 1046 -18.22 -22.47 -19.34
C LYS A 1046 -19.64 -22.47 -18.75
N LEU A 1047 -20.55 -23.29 -19.28
CA LEU A 1047 -21.92 -23.38 -18.78
C LEU A 1047 -21.99 -23.98 -17.37
N LYS A 1048 -21.28 -25.11 -17.12
CA LYS A 1048 -21.16 -25.71 -15.78
C LYS A 1048 -20.57 -24.75 -14.75
N TYR A 1049 -19.57 -23.96 -15.14
CA TYR A 1049 -18.95 -22.93 -14.28
C TYR A 1049 -19.96 -21.86 -13.86
N TYR A 1050 -20.65 -21.24 -14.82
CA TYR A 1050 -21.55 -20.14 -14.50
C TYR A 1050 -22.81 -20.59 -13.77
N ASP A 1051 -23.33 -21.79 -14.00
CA ASP A 1051 -24.40 -22.37 -13.17
C ASP A 1051 -23.99 -22.48 -11.69
N LEU A 1052 -22.84 -23.12 -11.39
CA LEU A 1052 -22.34 -23.22 -10.02
C LEU A 1052 -22.08 -21.84 -9.36
N MET A 1053 -21.58 -20.87 -10.14
CA MET A 1053 -21.36 -19.49 -9.67
C MET A 1053 -22.68 -18.71 -9.43
N ILE A 1054 -23.71 -18.93 -10.26
CA ILE A 1054 -25.07 -18.41 -10.07
C ILE A 1054 -25.66 -18.99 -8.79
N GLN A 1055 -25.55 -20.30 -8.56
CA GLN A 1055 -26.09 -20.95 -7.36
C GLN A 1055 -25.43 -20.40 -6.07
N HIS A 1056 -24.12 -20.17 -6.06
CA HIS A 1056 -23.42 -19.49 -4.97
C HIS A 1056 -23.87 -18.03 -4.79
N ALA A 1057 -23.99 -17.26 -5.89
CA ALA A 1057 -24.36 -15.85 -5.81
C ALA A 1057 -25.82 -15.63 -5.38
N LEU A 1058 -26.72 -16.58 -5.72
CA LEU A 1058 -28.10 -16.62 -5.23
C LEU A 1058 -28.18 -16.89 -3.73
N HIS A 1059 -27.37 -17.80 -3.18
CA HIS A 1059 -27.26 -18.00 -1.73
C HIS A 1059 -26.81 -16.71 -1.04
N ALA A 1060 -25.76 -16.07 -1.56
CA ALA A 1060 -25.26 -14.78 -1.06
C ALA A 1060 -26.20 -13.58 -1.34
N SER A 1061 -27.35 -13.78 -2.01
CA SER A 1061 -28.28 -12.72 -2.45
C SER A 1061 -27.63 -11.60 -3.30
N SER A 1062 -26.49 -11.87 -3.97
CA SER A 1062 -25.78 -10.89 -4.81
C SER A 1062 -26.36 -10.85 -6.24
N TYR A 1063 -27.55 -10.29 -6.38
CA TYR A 1063 -28.30 -10.28 -7.65
C TYR A 1063 -27.52 -9.61 -8.80
N LEU A 1064 -26.68 -8.62 -8.53
CA LEU A 1064 -25.84 -7.97 -9.55
C LEU A 1064 -24.81 -8.95 -10.14
N ASP A 1065 -24.23 -9.84 -9.35
CA ASP A 1065 -23.26 -10.83 -9.84
C ASP A 1065 -23.97 -11.98 -10.56
N VAL A 1066 -25.16 -12.38 -10.08
CA VAL A 1066 -26.04 -13.31 -10.80
C VAL A 1066 -26.36 -12.79 -12.21
N ALA A 1067 -26.76 -11.51 -12.33
CA ALA A 1067 -27.00 -10.88 -13.63
C ALA A 1067 -25.76 -10.88 -14.54
N LYS A 1068 -24.57 -10.55 -14.00
CA LYS A 1068 -23.29 -10.62 -14.74
C LYS A 1068 -22.98 -12.03 -15.24
N TYR A 1069 -23.27 -13.07 -14.44
CA TYR A 1069 -23.06 -14.46 -14.86
C TYR A 1069 -24.05 -14.88 -15.96
N TYR A 1070 -25.35 -14.58 -15.84
CA TYR A 1070 -26.29 -14.83 -16.93
C TYR A 1070 -25.94 -14.05 -18.20
N HIS A 1071 -25.40 -12.82 -18.11
CA HIS A 1071 -24.90 -12.08 -19.28
C HIS A 1071 -23.73 -12.80 -19.95
N LYS A 1072 -22.75 -13.32 -19.19
CA LYS A 1072 -21.66 -14.15 -19.74
C LYS A 1072 -22.16 -15.48 -20.34
N VAL A 1073 -23.28 -16.01 -19.86
CA VAL A 1073 -23.97 -17.18 -20.44
C VAL A 1073 -24.67 -16.80 -21.76
N TRP A 1074 -25.37 -15.66 -21.82
CA TRP A 1074 -26.01 -15.16 -23.05
C TRP A 1074 -25.01 -14.71 -24.13
N GLU A 1075 -23.82 -14.23 -23.75
CA GLU A 1075 -22.70 -13.97 -24.67
C GLU A 1075 -22.13 -15.24 -25.34
N THR A 1076 -22.57 -16.44 -24.97
CA THR A 1076 -22.04 -17.70 -25.51
C THR A 1076 -22.66 -18.00 -26.89
N PRO A 1077 -21.86 -18.35 -27.92
CA PRO A 1077 -22.37 -18.55 -29.28
C PRO A 1077 -23.59 -19.47 -29.40
N SER A 1078 -23.56 -20.69 -28.84
CA SER A 1078 -24.69 -21.61 -29.01
C SER A 1078 -25.99 -21.09 -28.39
N ILE A 1079 -25.92 -20.44 -27.22
CA ILE A 1079 -27.08 -19.84 -26.54
C ILE A 1079 -27.59 -18.57 -27.27
N LYS A 1080 -26.74 -17.93 -28.07
CA LYS A 1080 -27.09 -16.77 -28.88
C LYS A 1080 -27.60 -17.14 -30.28
N GLU A 1081 -27.22 -18.31 -30.77
CA GLU A 1081 -27.71 -18.94 -32.01
C GLU A 1081 -29.03 -19.69 -31.78
N ASP A 1082 -29.30 -20.21 -30.58
CA ASP A 1082 -30.57 -20.82 -30.17
C ASP A 1082 -31.72 -19.79 -30.03
N GLU A 1083 -32.48 -19.58 -31.11
CA GLU A 1083 -33.69 -18.74 -31.11
C GLU A 1083 -34.87 -19.30 -30.27
N GLY A 1084 -34.74 -20.53 -29.74
CA GLY A 1084 -35.70 -21.23 -28.89
C GLY A 1084 -35.81 -20.64 -27.49
N ASP A 1085 -35.65 -21.48 -26.46
CA ASP A 1085 -36.04 -21.09 -25.10
C ASP A 1085 -34.85 -20.67 -24.21
N GLN A 1086 -33.65 -21.21 -24.43
CA GLN A 1086 -32.50 -20.94 -23.55
C GLN A 1086 -31.99 -19.49 -23.67
N GLY A 1087 -31.82 -18.98 -24.88
CA GLY A 1087 -31.43 -17.59 -25.12
C GLY A 1087 -32.44 -16.57 -24.58
N LYS A 1088 -33.75 -16.88 -24.71
CA LYS A 1088 -34.84 -16.08 -24.10
C LYS A 1088 -34.76 -16.14 -22.58
N ALA A 1089 -34.76 -17.32 -21.97
CA ALA A 1089 -34.70 -17.50 -20.53
C ALA A 1089 -33.48 -16.81 -19.91
N ALA A 1090 -32.31 -16.86 -20.56
CA ALA A 1090 -31.13 -16.13 -20.11
C ALA A 1090 -31.38 -14.61 -20.04
N LEU A 1091 -31.98 -14.01 -21.08
CA LEU A 1091 -32.36 -12.59 -21.10
C LEU A 1091 -33.40 -12.25 -20.02
N GLU A 1092 -34.40 -13.10 -19.79
CA GLU A 1092 -35.40 -12.88 -18.73
C GLU A 1092 -34.74 -12.83 -17.34
N HIS A 1093 -33.87 -13.81 -17.03
CA HIS A 1093 -33.15 -13.85 -15.76
C HIS A 1093 -32.20 -12.64 -15.61
N ILE A 1094 -31.54 -12.18 -16.68
CA ILE A 1094 -30.74 -10.94 -16.65
C ILE A 1094 -31.61 -9.74 -16.24
N VAL A 1095 -32.77 -9.56 -16.86
CA VAL A 1095 -33.71 -8.47 -16.52
C VAL A 1095 -34.12 -8.55 -15.05
N TYR A 1096 -34.57 -9.72 -14.60
CA TYR A 1096 -35.07 -9.91 -13.23
C TYR A 1096 -33.99 -9.61 -12.17
N TYR A 1097 -32.75 -10.08 -12.38
CA TYR A 1097 -31.69 -9.88 -11.40
C TYR A 1097 -31.04 -8.49 -11.44
N ILE A 1098 -31.03 -7.78 -12.58
CA ILE A 1098 -30.64 -6.35 -12.62
C ILE A 1098 -31.65 -5.47 -11.88
N VAL A 1099 -32.95 -5.78 -11.98
CA VAL A 1099 -34.00 -5.03 -11.29
C VAL A 1099 -34.00 -5.30 -9.78
N LEU A 1100 -33.70 -6.53 -9.36
CA LEU A 1100 -33.52 -6.90 -7.94
C LEU A 1100 -32.23 -6.34 -7.31
N ALA A 1101 -31.21 -6.06 -8.11
CA ALA A 1101 -29.93 -5.55 -7.62
C ALA A 1101 -30.07 -4.14 -7.00
N PRO A 1102 -29.37 -3.84 -5.89
CA PRO A 1102 -29.33 -2.49 -5.34
C PRO A 1102 -28.66 -1.52 -6.31
N HIS A 1103 -29.13 -0.27 -6.31
CA HIS A 1103 -28.63 0.74 -7.25
C HIS A 1103 -27.14 1.03 -7.04
N SER A 1104 -26.36 0.85 -8.11
CA SER A 1104 -24.93 1.15 -8.17
C SER A 1104 -24.57 1.64 -9.58
N ASN A 1105 -23.39 2.25 -9.73
CA ASN A 1105 -22.91 2.70 -11.04
C ASN A 1105 -22.79 1.54 -12.05
N GLU A 1106 -22.42 0.34 -11.59
CA GLU A 1106 -22.38 -0.88 -12.41
C GLU A 1106 -23.79 -1.37 -12.80
N GLN A 1107 -24.74 -1.32 -11.86
CA GLN A 1107 -26.12 -1.72 -12.10
C GLN A 1107 -26.80 -0.77 -13.11
N SER A 1108 -26.54 0.54 -13.01
CA SER A 1108 -27.03 1.55 -13.95
C SER A 1108 -26.42 1.40 -15.36
N ASP A 1109 -25.09 1.21 -15.47
CA ASP A 1109 -24.43 0.95 -16.75
C ASP A 1109 -24.96 -0.32 -17.43
N MET A 1110 -25.14 -1.40 -16.67
CA MET A 1110 -25.69 -2.66 -17.19
C MET A 1110 -27.15 -2.53 -17.62
N LEU A 1111 -27.99 -1.83 -16.84
CA LEU A 1111 -29.39 -1.55 -17.15
C LEU A 1111 -29.53 -0.72 -18.44
N HIS A 1112 -28.73 0.36 -18.58
CA HIS A 1112 -28.73 1.17 -19.79
C HIS A 1112 -28.18 0.41 -21.02
N ARG A 1113 -27.19 -0.46 -20.84
CA ARG A 1113 -26.70 -1.33 -21.93
C ARG A 1113 -27.79 -2.28 -22.40
N LEU A 1114 -28.50 -2.94 -21.47
CA LEU A 1114 -29.57 -3.88 -21.78
C LEU A 1114 -30.78 -3.20 -22.46
N TYR A 1115 -31.16 -2.00 -22.01
CA TYR A 1115 -32.25 -1.22 -22.60
C TYR A 1115 -31.99 -0.84 -24.07
N ASN A 1116 -30.72 -0.70 -24.46
CA ASN A 1116 -30.32 -0.41 -25.83
C ASN A 1116 -30.12 -1.68 -26.69
N ASP A 1117 -30.25 -2.89 -26.14
CA ASP A 1117 -30.00 -4.13 -26.86
C ASP A 1117 -31.23 -4.55 -27.69
N PRO A 1118 -31.11 -4.71 -29.03
CA PRO A 1118 -32.23 -5.09 -29.88
C PRO A 1118 -32.82 -6.47 -29.56
N ALA A 1119 -32.11 -7.34 -28.83
CA ALA A 1119 -32.68 -8.60 -28.35
C ALA A 1119 -33.81 -8.39 -27.33
N LEU A 1120 -33.73 -7.34 -26.49
CA LEU A 1120 -34.75 -7.04 -25.48
C LEU A 1120 -36.06 -6.51 -26.10
N LEU A 1121 -35.99 -5.87 -27.28
CA LEU A 1121 -37.18 -5.40 -28.00
C LEU A 1121 -38.11 -6.54 -28.45
N LYS A 1122 -37.60 -7.78 -28.55
CA LYS A 1122 -38.43 -8.99 -28.80
C LYS A 1122 -39.28 -9.40 -27.56
N LEU A 1123 -39.04 -8.80 -26.39
CA LEU A 1123 -39.64 -9.14 -25.10
C LEU A 1123 -40.33 -7.91 -24.49
N GLU A 1124 -41.45 -7.48 -25.07
CA GLU A 1124 -42.12 -6.21 -24.75
C GLU A 1124 -42.40 -5.98 -23.25
N LEU A 1125 -42.81 -7.02 -22.51
CA LEU A 1125 -43.08 -6.91 -21.06
C LEU A 1125 -41.80 -6.61 -20.27
N HIS A 1126 -40.71 -7.30 -20.58
CA HIS A 1126 -39.41 -7.10 -19.94
C HIS A 1126 -38.77 -5.78 -20.36
N TYR A 1127 -38.92 -5.37 -21.63
CA TYR A 1127 -38.51 -4.06 -22.11
C TYR A 1127 -39.23 -2.93 -21.37
N ASN A 1128 -40.55 -3.02 -21.19
CA ASN A 1128 -41.32 -2.04 -20.44
C ASN A 1128 -40.94 -2.02 -18.95
N LEU A 1129 -40.67 -3.17 -18.33
CA LEU A 1129 -40.15 -3.23 -16.96
C LEU A 1129 -38.79 -2.53 -16.82
N VAL A 1130 -37.84 -2.82 -17.71
CA VAL A 1130 -36.52 -2.14 -17.77
C VAL A 1130 -36.68 -0.64 -17.98
N LYS A 1131 -37.56 -0.23 -18.91
CA LYS A 1131 -37.87 1.17 -19.21
C LYS A 1131 -38.28 1.94 -17.96
N CYS A 1132 -39.18 1.39 -17.15
CA CYS A 1132 -39.64 2.03 -15.90
C CYS A 1132 -38.49 2.33 -14.91
N PHE A 1133 -37.46 1.47 -14.82
CA PHE A 1133 -36.29 1.72 -13.97
C PHE A 1133 -35.22 2.61 -14.63
N VAL A 1134 -35.25 2.77 -15.96
CA VAL A 1134 -34.37 3.65 -16.75
C VAL A 1134 -34.88 5.11 -16.77
N THR A 1135 -36.21 5.30 -16.84
CA THR A 1135 -36.85 6.62 -16.71
C THR A 1135 -36.75 7.16 -15.29
N ARG A 1136 -36.54 8.47 -15.12
CA ARG A 1136 -36.50 9.14 -13.80
C ARG A 1136 -37.91 9.54 -13.35
N GLU A 1137 -38.82 8.58 -13.34
CA GLU A 1137 -40.25 8.79 -13.11
C GLU A 1137 -40.73 8.07 -11.84
N LEU A 1138 -41.78 8.58 -11.21
CA LEU A 1138 -42.33 8.03 -9.97
C LEU A 1138 -43.22 6.80 -10.26
N MET A 1139 -42.85 5.66 -9.69
CA MET A 1139 -43.54 4.38 -9.87
C MET A 1139 -44.38 4.03 -8.63
N ARG A 1140 -45.71 4.02 -8.73
CA ARG A 1140 -46.55 3.52 -7.62
C ARG A 1140 -46.56 2.00 -7.57
N TRP A 1141 -46.37 1.44 -6.37
CA TRP A 1141 -46.29 -0.01 -6.20
C TRP A 1141 -47.55 -0.77 -6.68
N PRO A 1142 -48.79 -0.33 -6.37
CA PRO A 1142 -50.00 -1.01 -6.86
C PRO A 1142 -50.12 -1.02 -8.39
N GLY A 1143 -49.50 -0.08 -9.10
CA GLY A 1143 -49.43 -0.07 -10.56
C GLY A 1143 -48.51 -1.17 -11.12
N ILE A 1144 -47.36 -1.37 -10.48
CA ILE A 1144 -46.42 -2.45 -10.85
C ILE A 1144 -47.02 -3.82 -10.52
N GLU A 1145 -47.63 -3.97 -9.34
CA GLU A 1145 -48.23 -5.24 -8.90
C GLU A 1145 -49.41 -5.65 -9.78
N SER A 1146 -50.27 -4.72 -10.19
CA SER A 1146 -51.42 -5.01 -11.06
C SER A 1146 -51.04 -5.31 -12.51
N LEU A 1147 -50.02 -4.63 -13.07
CA LEU A 1147 -49.55 -4.85 -14.44
C LEU A 1147 -48.65 -6.08 -14.57
N TYR A 1148 -47.61 -6.19 -13.74
CA TYR A 1148 -46.56 -7.20 -13.89
C TYR A 1148 -46.71 -8.37 -12.91
N GLY A 1149 -47.39 -8.22 -11.77
CA GLY A 1149 -47.41 -9.25 -10.72
C GLY A 1149 -47.97 -10.60 -11.13
N LYS A 1150 -49.00 -10.62 -12.00
CA LYS A 1150 -49.55 -11.86 -12.57
C LYS A 1150 -48.56 -12.63 -13.45
N PHE A 1151 -47.67 -11.91 -14.15
CA PHE A 1151 -46.65 -12.48 -15.03
C PHE A 1151 -45.42 -12.90 -14.22
N LEU A 1152 -44.87 -11.99 -13.41
CA LEU A 1152 -43.66 -12.24 -12.63
C LEU A 1152 -43.82 -13.42 -11.65
N ARG A 1153 -44.96 -13.53 -10.95
CA ARG A 1153 -45.21 -14.63 -9.99
C ARG A 1153 -45.39 -16.01 -10.64
N GLN A 1154 -45.53 -16.10 -11.97
CA GLN A 1154 -45.49 -17.39 -12.68
C GLN A 1154 -44.05 -17.90 -12.89
N THR A 1155 -43.05 -17.03 -12.74
CA THR A 1155 -41.64 -17.38 -12.94
C THR A 1155 -41.03 -18.05 -11.68
N PRO A 1156 -40.03 -18.94 -11.84
CA PRO A 1156 -39.30 -19.53 -10.71
C PRO A 1156 -38.40 -18.52 -9.96
N VAL A 1157 -38.29 -17.28 -10.45
CA VAL A 1157 -37.53 -16.21 -9.78
C VAL A 1157 -38.38 -15.53 -8.70
N PHE A 1158 -39.61 -15.10 -9.01
CA PHE A 1158 -40.47 -14.36 -8.07
C PHE A 1158 -41.48 -15.24 -7.31
N SER A 1159 -41.42 -16.56 -7.46
CA SER A 1159 -42.13 -17.51 -6.60
C SER A 1159 -41.61 -17.51 -5.14
N ALA A 1160 -40.38 -17.04 -4.91
CA ALA A 1160 -39.81 -16.88 -3.58
C ALA A 1160 -40.19 -15.51 -2.99
N GLU A 1161 -40.96 -15.51 -1.91
CA GLU A 1161 -41.56 -14.31 -1.29
C GLU A 1161 -40.51 -13.22 -0.94
N LYS A 1162 -39.35 -13.60 -0.39
CA LYS A 1162 -38.21 -12.70 -0.15
C LYS A 1162 -37.80 -11.88 -1.39
N ARG A 1163 -37.87 -12.46 -2.59
CA ARG A 1163 -37.54 -11.74 -3.85
C ARG A 1163 -38.66 -10.81 -4.30
N TRP A 1164 -39.91 -11.05 -3.88
CA TRP A 1164 -41.02 -10.11 -4.06
C TRP A 1164 -40.86 -8.89 -3.15
N GLU A 1165 -40.45 -9.09 -1.89
CA GLU A 1165 -40.12 -8.01 -0.94
C GLU A 1165 -38.89 -7.20 -1.37
N ASP A 1166 -37.85 -7.84 -1.89
CA ASP A 1166 -36.70 -7.16 -2.51
C ASP A 1166 -37.15 -6.28 -3.69
N LEU A 1167 -38.02 -6.78 -4.58
CA LEU A 1167 -38.55 -6.02 -5.71
C LEU A 1167 -39.31 -4.77 -5.26
N HIS A 1168 -40.23 -4.92 -4.29
CA HIS A 1168 -40.96 -3.79 -3.69
C HIS A 1168 -39.98 -2.77 -3.10
N THR A 1169 -38.96 -3.26 -2.39
CA THR A 1169 -37.90 -2.43 -1.83
C THR A 1169 -37.17 -1.62 -2.90
N ARG A 1170 -36.81 -2.21 -4.06
CA ARG A 1170 -36.12 -1.48 -5.16
C ARG A 1170 -37.00 -0.42 -5.82
N VAL A 1171 -38.31 -0.62 -5.90
CA VAL A 1171 -39.26 0.40 -6.39
C VAL A 1171 -39.27 1.62 -5.45
N ILE A 1172 -39.36 1.38 -4.13
CA ILE A 1172 -39.29 2.45 -3.13
C ILE A 1172 -37.93 3.19 -3.20
N GLU A 1173 -36.83 2.46 -3.31
CA GLU A 1173 -35.48 3.05 -3.44
C GLU A 1173 -35.28 3.80 -4.76
N HIS A 1174 -35.98 3.44 -5.84
CA HIS A 1174 -36.03 4.25 -7.06
C HIS A 1174 -36.79 5.55 -6.81
N ASN A 1175 -38.01 5.49 -6.26
CA ASN A 1175 -38.82 6.67 -5.99
C ASN A 1175 -38.09 7.67 -5.06
N VAL A 1176 -37.42 7.20 -4.01
CA VAL A 1176 -36.66 8.07 -3.11
C VAL A 1176 -35.47 8.75 -3.82
N ARG A 1177 -34.79 8.08 -4.75
CA ARG A 1177 -33.73 8.70 -5.57
C ARG A 1177 -34.31 9.76 -6.52
N VAL A 1178 -35.42 9.46 -7.20
CA VAL A 1178 -36.13 10.42 -8.07
C VAL A 1178 -36.59 11.65 -7.29
N VAL A 1179 -37.18 11.47 -6.11
CA VAL A 1179 -37.57 12.59 -5.24
C VAL A 1179 -36.35 13.41 -4.81
N ALA A 1180 -35.23 12.77 -4.45
CA ALA A 1180 -34.01 13.48 -4.03
C ALA A 1180 -33.35 14.30 -5.16
N GLU A 1181 -33.54 13.93 -6.43
CA GLU A 1181 -33.08 14.72 -7.58
C GLU A 1181 -33.96 15.96 -7.82
N TYR A 1182 -35.29 15.81 -7.80
CA TYR A 1182 -36.23 16.88 -8.16
C TYR A 1182 -36.66 17.79 -6.99
N TYR A 1183 -36.69 17.31 -5.74
CA TYR A 1183 -37.16 18.07 -4.59
C TYR A 1183 -36.02 18.54 -3.68
N SER A 1184 -35.96 19.85 -3.42
CA SER A 1184 -35.04 20.41 -2.41
C SER A 1184 -35.52 20.16 -0.98
N ARG A 1185 -36.83 20.30 -0.77
CA ARG A 1185 -37.57 20.02 0.46
C ARG A 1185 -38.89 19.33 0.10
N ILE A 1186 -39.36 18.42 0.94
CA ILE A 1186 -40.70 17.81 0.84
C ILE A 1186 -41.30 17.61 2.24
N THR A 1187 -42.62 17.70 2.37
CA THR A 1187 -43.31 17.34 3.62
C THR A 1187 -43.49 15.83 3.73
N LEU A 1188 -43.34 15.30 4.94
CA LEU A 1188 -43.36 13.87 5.21
C LEU A 1188 -44.72 13.20 4.86
N PRO A 1189 -45.90 13.82 5.10
CA PRO A 1189 -47.18 13.31 4.61
C PRO A 1189 -47.33 13.32 3.09
N ARG A 1190 -46.60 14.20 2.38
CA ARG A 1190 -46.56 14.15 0.92
C ARG A 1190 -45.67 13.01 0.45
N LEU A 1191 -44.54 12.78 1.11
CA LEU A 1191 -43.61 11.70 0.77
C LEU A 1191 -44.21 10.31 1.00
N THR A 1192 -44.94 10.08 2.10
CA THR A 1192 -45.69 8.82 2.31
C THR A 1192 -46.69 8.58 1.18
N SER A 1193 -47.44 9.61 0.74
CA SER A 1193 -48.39 9.54 -0.38
C SER A 1193 -47.77 9.33 -1.77
N LEU A 1194 -46.43 9.35 -1.89
CA LEU A 1194 -45.68 9.08 -3.12
C LEU A 1194 -44.91 7.75 -3.07
N LEU A 1195 -44.72 7.17 -1.88
CA LEU A 1195 -44.08 5.88 -1.68
C LEU A 1195 -45.08 4.76 -1.38
N ASP A 1196 -46.35 5.10 -1.12
CA ASP A 1196 -47.41 4.20 -0.65
C ASP A 1196 -47.02 3.46 0.66
N LEU A 1197 -46.30 4.16 1.56
CA LEU A 1197 -45.75 3.63 2.82
C LEU A 1197 -46.20 4.40 4.07
N ASP A 1198 -46.19 3.73 5.23
CA ASP A 1198 -46.31 4.37 6.54
C ASP A 1198 -45.19 5.41 6.79
N GLN A 1199 -45.47 6.41 7.63
CA GLN A 1199 -44.47 7.39 8.07
C GLN A 1199 -43.23 6.70 8.68
N LYS A 1200 -43.45 5.74 9.58
CA LYS A 1200 -42.36 5.02 10.28
C LYS A 1200 -41.48 4.22 9.32
N GLN A 1201 -42.10 3.56 8.33
CA GLN A 1201 -41.39 2.80 7.28
C GLN A 1201 -40.64 3.73 6.32
N THR A 1202 -41.24 4.88 5.97
CA THR A 1202 -40.64 5.94 5.16
C THR A 1202 -39.37 6.49 5.83
N GLU A 1203 -39.45 6.88 7.11
CA GLU A 1203 -38.30 7.36 7.88
C GLU A 1203 -37.18 6.30 7.96
N GLN A 1204 -37.53 5.03 8.23
CA GLN A 1204 -36.58 3.92 8.31
C GLN A 1204 -35.89 3.64 6.97
N THR A 1205 -36.61 3.76 5.85
CA THR A 1205 -36.07 3.55 4.50
C THR A 1205 -35.12 4.68 4.09
N ILE A 1206 -35.48 5.94 4.36
CA ILE A 1206 -34.60 7.09 4.14
C ILE A 1206 -33.34 6.96 5.00
N ALA A 1207 -33.48 6.60 6.28
CA ALA A 1207 -32.33 6.40 7.18
C ALA A 1207 -31.39 5.29 6.66
N ARG A 1208 -31.92 4.16 6.17
CA ARG A 1208 -31.12 3.10 5.54
C ARG A 1208 -30.34 3.61 4.33
N LEU A 1209 -30.98 4.37 3.44
CA LEU A 1209 -30.35 4.91 2.23
C LEU A 1209 -29.30 5.99 2.50
N VAL A 1210 -29.48 6.80 3.54
CA VAL A 1210 -28.48 7.79 3.99
C VAL A 1210 -27.28 7.10 4.64
N VAL A 1211 -27.50 6.08 5.48
CA VAL A 1211 -26.41 5.27 6.07
C VAL A 1211 -25.65 4.48 4.99
N ALA A 1212 -26.35 4.01 3.95
CA ALA A 1212 -25.74 3.38 2.77
C ALA A 1212 -25.06 4.37 1.81
N GLY A 1213 -25.08 5.69 2.09
CA GLY A 1213 -24.47 6.73 1.25
C GLY A 1213 -25.10 6.87 -0.15
N THR A 1214 -26.29 6.33 -0.37
CA THR A 1214 -26.95 6.32 -1.70
C THR A 1214 -27.61 7.67 -2.02
N ILE A 1215 -28.13 8.36 -1.00
CA ILE A 1215 -28.63 9.73 -1.07
C ILE A 1215 -28.19 10.52 0.16
N TRP A 1216 -28.15 11.85 0.04
CA TRP A 1216 -28.08 12.73 1.21
C TRP A 1216 -29.51 13.17 1.58
N ALA A 1217 -29.87 13.06 2.85
CA ALA A 1217 -31.11 13.64 3.38
C ALA A 1217 -30.98 13.99 4.87
N ARG A 1218 -31.76 14.97 5.32
CA ARG A 1218 -32.03 15.24 6.74
C ARG A 1218 -33.53 15.34 6.98
N ILE A 1219 -34.00 14.64 8.00
CA ILE A 1219 -35.41 14.62 8.43
C ILE A 1219 -35.56 15.51 9.67
N ASP A 1220 -36.38 16.55 9.57
CA ASP A 1220 -36.89 17.29 10.70
C ASP A 1220 -38.21 16.62 11.15
N ARG A 1221 -38.16 15.94 12.30
CA ARG A 1221 -39.30 15.18 12.83
C ARG A 1221 -40.42 16.08 13.36
N PRO A 1222 -40.17 17.07 14.24
CA PRO A 1222 -41.20 18.00 14.70
C PRO A 1222 -41.86 18.81 13.57
N ALA A 1223 -41.08 19.30 12.59
CA ALA A 1223 -41.63 20.06 11.47
C ALA A 1223 -42.26 19.17 10.37
N GLY A 1224 -41.94 17.87 10.35
CA GLY A 1224 -42.39 16.95 9.31
C GLY A 1224 -41.80 17.26 7.93
N ILE A 1225 -40.55 17.76 7.87
CA ILE A 1225 -39.89 18.18 6.61
C ILE A 1225 -38.65 17.34 6.34
N VAL A 1226 -38.52 16.82 5.12
CA VAL A 1226 -37.31 16.16 4.62
C VAL A 1226 -36.58 17.10 3.66
N ASN A 1227 -35.30 17.37 3.94
CA ASN A 1227 -34.41 18.15 3.09
C ASN A 1227 -33.43 17.21 2.36
N PHE A 1228 -33.35 17.29 1.02
CA PHE A 1228 -32.41 16.49 0.22
C PHE A 1228 -31.17 17.27 -0.26
N ARG A 1229 -31.18 18.61 -0.15
CA ARG A 1229 -29.99 19.43 -0.44
C ARG A 1229 -29.09 19.52 0.79
N SER A 1230 -27.82 19.14 0.62
CA SER A 1230 -26.76 19.39 1.60
C SER A 1230 -26.63 20.89 1.90
N PRO A 1231 -26.22 21.28 3.13
CA PRO A 1231 -25.87 22.66 3.42
C PRO A 1231 -24.73 23.08 2.47
N ARG A 1232 -24.92 24.20 1.78
CA ARG A 1232 -23.92 24.80 0.89
C ARG A 1232 -23.11 25.83 1.65
N THR A 1233 -21.81 25.85 1.43
CA THR A 1233 -20.93 26.94 1.87
C THR A 1233 -21.11 28.17 0.97
N ALA A 1234 -20.62 29.33 1.42
CA ALA A 1234 -20.56 30.51 0.55
C ALA A 1234 -19.66 30.28 -0.68
N GLU A 1235 -18.61 29.47 -0.53
CA GLU A 1235 -17.71 29.07 -1.61
C GLU A 1235 -18.44 28.23 -2.67
N ASP A 1236 -19.26 27.24 -2.27
CA ASP A 1236 -20.06 26.44 -3.20
C ASP A 1236 -21.00 27.30 -4.05
N VAL A 1237 -21.66 28.29 -3.42
CA VAL A 1237 -22.58 29.21 -4.11
C VAL A 1237 -21.84 30.13 -5.08
N MET A 1238 -20.66 30.63 -4.70
CA MET A 1238 -19.80 31.44 -5.56
C MET A 1238 -19.23 30.61 -6.73
N ASN A 1239 -18.91 29.34 -6.52
CA ASN A 1239 -18.42 28.42 -7.54
C ASN A 1239 -19.52 28.05 -8.56
N ASP A 1240 -20.74 27.77 -8.09
CA ASP A 1240 -21.92 27.58 -8.96
C ASP A 1240 -22.15 28.82 -9.84
N TRP A 1241 -22.21 30.02 -9.23
CA TRP A 1241 -22.42 31.28 -9.94
C TRP A 1241 -21.31 31.59 -10.96
N SER A 1242 -20.04 31.34 -10.59
CA SER A 1242 -18.89 31.46 -11.50
C SER A 1242 -18.99 30.50 -12.68
N SER A 1243 -19.45 29.25 -12.44
CA SER A 1243 -19.70 28.27 -13.49
C SER A 1243 -20.82 28.72 -14.44
N ASP A 1244 -21.91 29.28 -13.92
CA ASP A 1244 -23.02 29.79 -14.74
C ASP A 1244 -22.63 31.06 -15.52
N MET A 1245 -21.82 31.94 -14.95
CA MET A 1245 -21.24 33.09 -15.67
C MET A 1245 -20.33 32.63 -16.83
N GLN A 1246 -19.50 31.59 -16.62
CA GLN A 1246 -18.69 30.99 -17.68
C GLN A 1246 -19.54 30.37 -18.80
N LYS A 1247 -20.63 29.65 -18.44
CA LYS A 1247 -21.60 29.11 -19.41
C LYS A 1247 -22.27 30.23 -20.21
N LEU A 1248 -22.71 31.31 -19.54
CA LEU A 1248 -23.33 32.46 -20.17
C LEU A 1248 -22.39 33.14 -21.17
N LEU A 1249 -21.15 33.41 -20.78
CA LEU A 1249 -20.14 34.01 -21.66
C LEU A 1249 -19.83 33.11 -22.88
N ALA A 1250 -19.70 31.79 -22.67
CA ALA A 1250 -19.50 30.84 -23.77
C ALA A 1250 -20.72 30.75 -24.72
N VAL A 1251 -21.95 30.93 -24.22
CA VAL A 1251 -23.16 31.04 -25.04
C VAL A 1251 -23.19 32.36 -25.82
N VAL A 1252 -22.80 33.48 -25.20
CA VAL A 1252 -22.69 34.80 -25.87
C VAL A 1252 -21.62 34.77 -26.97
N GLU A 1253 -20.46 34.18 -26.73
CA GLU A 1253 -19.42 34.01 -27.75
C GLU A 1253 -19.92 33.13 -28.91
N LYS A 1254 -20.55 31.98 -28.60
CA LYS A 1254 -21.08 31.06 -29.60
C LYS A 1254 -22.22 31.66 -30.42
N THR A 1255 -23.09 32.47 -29.82
CA THR A 1255 -24.15 33.19 -30.55
C THR A 1255 -23.58 34.33 -31.39
N TRP A 1256 -22.57 35.08 -30.91
CA TRP A 1256 -21.86 36.07 -31.71
C TRP A 1256 -21.17 35.45 -32.95
N MET A 1257 -20.48 34.33 -32.78
CA MET A 1257 -19.92 33.57 -33.91
C MET A 1257 -21.01 33.10 -34.88
N GLY A 1258 -22.13 32.60 -34.38
CA GLY A 1258 -23.29 32.20 -35.19
C GLY A 1258 -23.93 33.37 -35.95
N MET A 1259 -24.07 34.54 -35.31
CA MET A 1259 -24.59 35.76 -35.93
C MET A 1259 -23.66 36.28 -37.03
N ASN A 1260 -22.34 36.27 -36.80
CA ASN A 1260 -21.36 36.66 -37.83
C ASN A 1260 -21.38 35.69 -39.02
N ALA A 1261 -21.49 34.38 -38.77
CA ALA A 1261 -21.64 33.37 -39.82
C ALA A 1261 -22.95 33.58 -40.61
N ALA A 1262 -24.07 33.88 -39.93
CA ALA A 1262 -25.35 34.17 -40.58
C ALA A 1262 -25.33 35.50 -41.37
N GLN A 1263 -24.65 36.53 -40.89
CA GLN A 1263 -24.44 37.78 -41.64
C GLN A 1263 -23.55 37.58 -42.86
N ALA A 1264 -22.47 36.80 -42.75
CA ALA A 1264 -21.61 36.44 -43.87
C ALA A 1264 -22.29 35.53 -44.91
N ALA A 1265 -23.26 34.71 -44.48
CA ALA A 1265 -24.13 33.98 -45.39
C ALA A 1265 -25.15 34.91 -46.07
N SER A 1266 -25.77 35.83 -45.32
CA SER A 1266 -26.76 36.79 -45.84
C SER A 1266 -26.16 37.78 -46.84
N SER A 1267 -24.92 38.26 -46.61
CA SER A 1267 -24.22 39.12 -47.57
C SER A 1267 -23.85 38.38 -48.86
N ARG A 1268 -23.55 37.08 -48.79
CA ARG A 1268 -23.36 36.18 -49.95
C ARG A 1268 -24.65 35.77 -50.68
N VAL A 1269 -25.82 36.18 -50.17
CA VAL A 1269 -27.15 35.97 -50.80
C VAL A 1269 -27.75 37.29 -51.31
N LYS A 1270 -27.13 38.43 -50.99
CA LYS A 1270 -27.47 39.77 -51.49
C LYS A 1270 -26.48 40.32 -52.52
N ALA A 1271 -25.47 39.52 -52.88
CA ALA A 1271 -24.46 39.79 -53.91
C ALA A 1271 -24.49 38.64 -54.93
#